data_AF-J2WE84-F1
#
_entry.id   AF-J2WE84-F1
#
_cell.length_a   1.000
_cell.length_b   1.000
_cell.length_c   1.000
_cell.angle_alpha   90.00
_cell.angle_beta   90.00
_cell.angle_gamma   90.00
#
_symmetry.space_group_name_H-M   'P 1'
#
loop_
_entity.id
_entity.type
_entity.pdbx_description
1 polymer ?
#
loop_
_entity_poly.entity_id
_entity_poly.type
_entity_poly.pdbx_seq_one_letter_code
_entity_poly.pdbx_strand_id
1 'polypeptide(L)'
;MSVAIEKQLNESLRDAQLGLYLSAIVPKDETLKALKIAEHLKTANDLYQYWLLDVLVSQDVPTTPVACAIASLQQYINSILANMEPGYHTAQFPTDQVDTWRTVIHHYQAWATNQRLYYFPAAYLDPTLRKTRTESFEQLENDLNRNQLTVESVQTAVLAYLTRLEEVANLEIVNGYIDGSDFANSTYYFIAKSRAANTWYWRSLDMACRPFVPGSRSAKYDAPEPQAWSDWHRINLPVSDSTLEHTIRPVMFNNRLYVIWAECIFQDQAANEEKKGNTKPLFRLNMCFKKYDGSWSTPQTCVQGYASKEVLNERDLAMLLESTQTIAIHQSSDAASLLLALFINSPAHIQTGVSHPLWISVSIDKDCVFAPTLKLNGLDNNNDKSLTAIAEMWPPTSKRFLQFNMSSNESFEDVAPRIDSYRDDKSGTAEFIDFKDSEIQNSEAQTGQPRSPIRMNITFARHLIERAEESMDTLLSWSSQHLQEPPFKSGKPSETLDFYGAYGRYFVELFLYLPWLVAHRFNQERQYGEAERWLQYLFNPARKAVSGSNPDYWNAVPLITGTTPKPGQSSYAIQGPQDPHQIALSHPVHFRKALYMLYIDILLNRGDAAYRELSPDSLTDAKLWYLRAQNLLGPRPDIRQTDLWAALTLKEFSEEPNRKLHEFEQQLGKDRKHLPTTDTSALIPEVCIRPYVHAHSAHAIDAPHSRLPFNPVLFPRWEKLESRLHNLRHNLDIVGRPLRLALFAAPVASDHRLGTNTPRAAEPGMAPRLGTEIPPYRFDALHAQAMSAVDAVIQFGTTLLSFIERSEQASYQELQQQHIWDMANYAVDLQTQALKIDQKSREALLASKAIVECRQDYYSQLVNEIVNQEEVTAAAFHLSGRIAEAGAHAANAIGQGLKVLPNIFGLADGGTRLEGGPHAMMAMAQGVATAAYGTGEALERAAQYRRRHQDWTLARDLATLEIAQIDAQLALETERETASQLLLRQTQTSLAQARSSYDFLSQRFTNSQLYQWFTHQLSSFYFQVYDSTFSLCQFTERSWRYETADNTTQTFFQHQTWNSTYRGLGPGERLKLGLVKMKNAYLLGNERELEIRKTVSLRQLHAKEKTGDKTAPSINNPWDDTLSADNTSIKGIKSTLVDTGSCEFELMESLFENDYPGHRLRRIKSISISLPVVLGPYEDIRATLTQTSTEVVMPDTDKTVMKGLRANQQIALSTGIDDNGLFTLSFQDERYLPFEYTGAISKWKLSFPNHTAQKTMLESLTDIIVHVCYTARAGGGAQ
;
A
#
# COMPACT_ATOMS: atom_id res chain seq x y z
N MET A 1 18.80 7.10 -20.32
CA MET A 1 17.67 7.45 -21.20
C MET A 1 16.41 7.42 -20.36
N SER A 2 15.44 8.32 -20.61
CA SER A 2 14.14 8.20 -19.94
C SER A 2 13.42 6.96 -20.49
N VAL A 3 12.63 6.28 -19.64
CA VAL A 3 11.83 5.10 -20.00
C VAL A 3 10.97 5.37 -21.25
N ALA A 4 10.48 6.59 -21.43
CA ALA A 4 9.70 7.01 -22.59
C ALA A 4 10.50 6.99 -23.92
N ILE A 5 11.78 7.38 -23.89
CA ILE A 5 12.63 7.37 -25.09
C ILE A 5 12.98 5.92 -25.48
N GLU A 6 13.30 5.08 -24.50
CA GLU A 6 13.58 3.66 -24.73
C GLU A 6 12.37 2.93 -25.33
N LYS A 7 11.16 3.21 -24.80
CA LYS A 7 9.89 2.75 -25.37
C LYS A 7 9.75 3.10 -26.84
N GLN A 8 9.85 4.38 -27.17
CA GLN A 8 9.67 4.85 -28.54
C GLN A 8 10.72 4.23 -29.49
N LEU A 9 11.96 4.08 -29.04
CA LEU A 9 13.03 3.47 -29.82
C LEU A 9 12.78 1.99 -30.09
N ASN A 10 12.37 1.21 -29.09
CA ASN A 10 12.12 -0.22 -29.23
C ASN A 10 10.89 -0.50 -30.11
N GLU A 11 9.81 0.27 -29.96
CA GLU A 11 8.63 0.15 -30.83
C GLU A 11 8.95 0.54 -32.28
N SER A 12 9.72 1.62 -32.47
CA SER A 12 10.18 2.02 -33.82
C SER A 12 11.13 0.99 -34.45
N LEU A 13 12.02 0.39 -33.65
CA LEU A 13 12.93 -0.66 -34.09
C LEU A 13 12.17 -1.92 -34.49
N ARG A 14 11.19 -2.33 -33.68
CA ARG A 14 10.27 -3.44 -33.96
C ARG A 14 9.55 -3.25 -35.29
N ASP A 15 8.95 -2.07 -35.50
CA ASP A 15 8.21 -1.78 -36.74
C ASP A 15 9.15 -1.78 -37.97
N ALA A 16 10.36 -1.25 -37.83
CA ALA A 16 11.38 -1.28 -38.87
C ALA A 16 11.85 -2.71 -39.18
N GLN A 17 12.09 -3.53 -38.15
CA GLN A 17 12.48 -4.94 -38.30
C GLN A 17 11.36 -5.78 -38.92
N LEU A 18 10.11 -5.53 -38.53
CA LEU A 18 8.92 -6.18 -39.10
C LEU A 18 8.77 -5.84 -40.58
N GLY A 19 8.91 -4.57 -40.94
CA GLY A 19 8.90 -4.13 -42.33
C GLY A 19 10.02 -4.77 -43.16
N LEU A 20 11.23 -4.87 -42.60
CA LEU A 20 12.36 -5.55 -43.24
C LEU A 20 12.11 -7.06 -43.40
N TYR A 21 11.58 -7.72 -42.38
CA TYR A 21 11.31 -9.16 -42.40
C TYR A 21 10.29 -9.52 -43.49
N LEU A 22 9.13 -8.84 -43.49
CA LEU A 22 8.06 -9.09 -44.46
C LEU A 22 8.46 -8.76 -45.91
N SER A 23 9.22 -7.68 -46.12
CA SER A 23 9.57 -7.23 -47.48
C SER A 23 10.80 -7.92 -48.09
N ALA A 24 11.81 -8.25 -47.27
CA ALA A 24 13.11 -8.69 -47.75
C ALA A 24 13.50 -10.11 -47.36
N ILE A 25 13.04 -10.63 -46.21
CA ILE A 25 13.43 -11.94 -45.68
C ILE A 25 12.43 -13.02 -46.11
N VAL A 26 11.13 -12.82 -45.88
CA VAL A 26 10.07 -13.79 -46.26
C VAL A 26 10.13 -14.18 -47.74
N PRO A 27 10.32 -13.26 -48.71
CA PRO A 27 10.40 -13.62 -50.12
C PRO A 27 11.71 -14.29 -50.54
N LYS A 28 12.74 -14.32 -49.68
CA LYS A 28 14.05 -14.92 -49.97
C LYS A 28 14.27 -16.28 -49.31
N ASP A 29 13.54 -16.57 -48.24
CA ASP A 29 13.68 -17.82 -47.49
C ASP A 29 13.26 -19.04 -48.33
N GLU A 30 14.20 -19.97 -48.55
CA GLU A 30 13.98 -21.18 -49.33
C GLU A 30 13.03 -22.16 -48.63
N THR A 31 12.99 -22.15 -47.29
CA THR A 31 12.14 -23.05 -46.49
C THR A 31 10.66 -22.68 -46.57
N LEU A 32 10.35 -21.38 -46.46
CA LEU A 32 8.99 -20.85 -46.58
C LEU A 32 8.42 -21.00 -48.00
N LYS A 33 9.29 -20.93 -49.01
CA LYS A 33 8.95 -21.21 -50.41
C LYS A 33 8.65 -22.69 -50.63
N ALA A 34 9.47 -23.59 -50.08
CA ALA A 34 9.25 -25.03 -50.18
C ALA A 34 7.90 -25.46 -49.57
N LEU A 35 7.46 -24.78 -48.50
CA LEU A 35 6.19 -25.04 -47.82
C LEU A 35 4.98 -24.30 -48.42
N LYS A 36 5.15 -23.46 -49.45
CA LYS A 36 4.12 -22.58 -50.05
C LYS A 36 3.48 -21.55 -49.08
N ILE A 37 4.15 -21.25 -47.98
CA ILE A 37 3.65 -20.33 -46.93
C ILE A 37 4.04 -18.88 -47.24
N ALA A 38 5.14 -18.66 -47.96
CA ALA A 38 5.66 -17.32 -48.29
C ALA A 38 4.66 -16.41 -49.03
N GLU A 39 3.71 -16.97 -49.79
CA GLU A 39 2.67 -16.21 -50.50
C GLU A 39 1.55 -15.69 -49.58
N HIS A 40 1.42 -16.29 -48.39
CA HIS A 40 0.37 -16.02 -47.41
C HIS A 40 0.85 -15.08 -46.28
N LEU A 41 2.16 -14.91 -46.08
CA LEU A 41 2.76 -14.03 -45.06
C LEU A 41 2.95 -12.60 -45.58
N LYS A 42 1.90 -11.79 -45.56
CA LYS A 42 1.94 -10.41 -46.07
C LYS A 42 1.76 -9.35 -44.98
N THR A 43 1.04 -9.69 -43.93
CA THR A 43 0.67 -8.78 -42.85
C THR A 43 1.32 -9.20 -41.53
N ALA A 44 1.38 -8.27 -40.58
CA ALA A 44 1.81 -8.56 -39.20
C ALA A 44 0.94 -9.64 -38.54
N ASN A 45 -0.35 -9.71 -38.87
CA ASN A 45 -1.26 -10.74 -38.35
C ASN A 45 -0.93 -12.13 -38.90
N ASP A 46 -0.56 -12.24 -40.17
CA ASP A 46 -0.13 -13.52 -40.76
C ASP A 46 1.15 -14.00 -40.08
N LEU A 47 2.05 -13.06 -39.76
CA LEU A 47 3.27 -13.34 -39.01
C LEU A 47 2.97 -13.77 -37.56
N TYR A 48 1.99 -13.14 -36.90
CA TYR A 48 1.52 -13.58 -35.58
C TYR A 48 0.97 -15.01 -35.61
N GLN A 49 0.15 -15.35 -36.60
CA GLN A 49 -0.38 -16.71 -36.73
C GLN A 49 0.73 -17.74 -36.95
N TYR A 50 1.77 -17.39 -37.70
CA TYR A 50 2.88 -18.27 -38.00
C TYR A 50 3.91 -18.39 -36.86
N TRP A 51 4.32 -17.28 -36.25
CA TRP A 51 5.27 -17.26 -35.13
C TRP A 51 4.63 -17.54 -33.78
N LEU A 52 3.30 -17.51 -33.71
CA LEU A 52 2.50 -17.70 -32.48
C LEU A 52 2.85 -16.65 -31.41
N LEU A 53 3.33 -15.48 -31.84
CA LEU A 53 3.78 -14.37 -31.01
C LEU A 53 3.31 -13.06 -31.61
N ASP A 54 2.60 -12.24 -30.82
CA ASP A 54 2.09 -10.96 -31.29
C ASP A 54 3.22 -9.93 -31.41
N VAL A 55 3.51 -9.55 -32.64
CA VAL A 55 4.60 -8.64 -33.02
C VAL A 55 4.22 -7.16 -32.90
N LEU A 56 2.99 -6.82 -32.53
CA LEU A 56 2.52 -5.43 -32.40
C LEU A 56 2.30 -4.99 -30.94
N VAL A 57 2.63 -5.83 -29.97
CA VAL A 57 2.52 -5.52 -28.53
C VAL A 57 3.43 -4.34 -28.14
N SER A 58 2.89 -3.40 -27.36
CA SER A 58 3.63 -2.26 -26.80
C SER A 58 4.59 -2.70 -25.69
N GLN A 59 5.67 -1.95 -25.48
CA GLN A 59 6.63 -2.24 -24.40
C GLN A 59 6.02 -2.14 -22.98
N ASP A 60 4.85 -1.52 -22.83
CA ASP A 60 4.16 -1.38 -21.54
C ASP A 60 3.54 -2.68 -21.00
N VAL A 61 3.54 -3.77 -21.80
CA VAL A 61 2.96 -5.07 -21.43
C VAL A 61 4.07 -6.06 -21.05
N PRO A 62 4.49 -6.14 -19.77
CA PRO A 62 5.52 -7.07 -19.34
C PRO A 62 5.00 -8.51 -19.37
N THR A 63 5.68 -9.39 -20.11
CA THR A 63 5.37 -10.83 -20.17
C THR A 63 6.64 -11.64 -19.89
N THR A 64 6.53 -12.71 -19.10
CA THR A 64 7.67 -13.61 -18.86
C THR A 64 7.90 -14.53 -20.07
N PRO A 65 9.15 -14.92 -20.37
CA PRO A 65 9.43 -15.81 -21.51
C PRO A 65 8.68 -17.15 -21.45
N VAL A 66 8.50 -17.70 -20.24
CA VAL A 66 7.77 -18.96 -20.03
C VAL A 66 6.27 -18.79 -20.30
N ALA A 67 5.66 -17.70 -19.83
CA ALA A 67 4.25 -17.44 -20.10
C ALA A 67 3.99 -17.23 -21.60
N CYS A 68 4.91 -16.52 -22.28
CA CYS A 68 4.85 -16.35 -23.73
C CYS A 68 4.94 -17.70 -24.47
N ALA A 69 5.90 -18.57 -24.11
CA ALA A 69 6.04 -19.89 -24.71
C ALA A 69 4.80 -20.79 -24.47
N ILE A 70 4.19 -20.72 -23.27
CA ILE A 70 2.94 -21.43 -22.96
C ILE A 70 1.81 -20.94 -23.86
N ALA A 71 1.64 -19.63 -24.00
CA ALA A 71 0.59 -19.05 -24.85
C ALA A 71 0.76 -19.45 -26.33
N SER A 72 2.00 -19.40 -26.84
CA SER A 72 2.32 -19.85 -28.19
C SER A 72 1.98 -21.34 -28.39
N LEU A 73 2.35 -22.20 -27.44
CA LEU A 73 2.05 -23.63 -27.50
C LEU A 73 0.54 -23.93 -27.41
N GLN A 74 -0.19 -23.21 -26.55
CA GLN A 74 -1.65 -23.33 -26.43
C GLN A 74 -2.35 -22.93 -27.73
N GLN A 75 -1.93 -21.81 -28.33
CA GLN A 75 -2.42 -21.38 -29.63
C GLN A 75 -2.16 -22.45 -30.69
N TYR A 76 -0.95 -23.00 -30.75
CA TYR A 76 -0.59 -24.05 -31.70
C TYR A 76 -1.47 -25.31 -31.56
N ILE A 77 -1.63 -25.82 -30.33
CA ILE A 77 -2.46 -27.01 -30.09
C ILE A 77 -3.93 -26.75 -30.45
N ASN A 78 -4.45 -25.56 -30.13
CA ASN A 78 -5.80 -25.17 -30.53
C ASN A 78 -5.97 -25.08 -32.04
N SER A 79 -4.97 -24.56 -32.76
CA SER A 79 -4.96 -24.54 -34.23
C SER A 79 -4.93 -25.96 -34.82
N ILE A 80 -4.19 -26.90 -34.22
CA ILE A 80 -4.20 -28.32 -34.61
C ILE A 80 -5.61 -28.91 -34.42
N LEU A 81 -6.21 -28.75 -33.24
CA LEU A 81 -7.53 -29.31 -32.93
C LEU A 81 -8.67 -28.68 -33.74
N ALA A 82 -8.51 -27.43 -34.16
CA ALA A 82 -9.43 -26.74 -35.05
C ALA A 82 -9.21 -27.07 -36.55
N ASN A 83 -8.26 -27.96 -36.87
CA ASN A 83 -7.84 -28.29 -38.24
C ASN A 83 -7.38 -27.08 -39.05
N MET A 84 -6.82 -26.06 -38.40
CA MET A 84 -6.26 -24.87 -39.06
C MET A 84 -4.78 -25.06 -39.44
N GLU A 85 -4.06 -25.96 -38.76
CA GLU A 85 -2.66 -26.27 -39.08
C GLU A 85 -2.52 -27.24 -40.26
N PRO A 86 -1.69 -26.93 -41.26
CA PRO A 86 -1.45 -27.81 -42.40
C PRO A 86 -0.75 -29.12 -41.96
N GLY A 87 -1.22 -30.26 -42.48
CA GLY A 87 -0.66 -31.58 -42.21
C GLY A 87 -1.38 -32.39 -41.13
N TYR A 88 -2.29 -31.77 -40.37
CA TYR A 88 -3.07 -32.44 -39.31
C TYR A 88 -4.53 -32.72 -39.67
N HIS A 89 -5.01 -32.33 -40.87
CA HIS A 89 -6.40 -32.51 -41.29
C HIS A 89 -6.88 -33.97 -41.36
N THR A 90 -5.96 -34.94 -41.42
CA THR A 90 -6.25 -36.39 -41.45
C THR A 90 -5.99 -37.10 -40.12
N ALA A 91 -5.46 -36.39 -39.11
CA ALA A 91 -5.17 -36.97 -37.81
C ALA A 91 -6.46 -37.18 -37.01
N GLN A 92 -6.76 -38.43 -36.62
CA GLN A 92 -7.85 -38.75 -35.72
C GLN A 92 -7.34 -38.79 -34.28
N PHE A 93 -7.71 -37.80 -33.49
CA PHE A 93 -7.40 -37.75 -32.06
C PHE A 93 -8.46 -38.53 -31.26
N PRO A 94 -8.07 -39.36 -30.28
CA PRO A 94 -9.02 -39.98 -29.36
C PRO A 94 -9.88 -38.94 -28.66
N THR A 95 -11.19 -39.20 -28.54
CA THR A 95 -12.15 -38.29 -27.88
C THR A 95 -11.71 -37.92 -26.46
N ASP A 96 -11.20 -38.89 -25.70
CA ASP A 96 -10.72 -38.71 -24.33
C ASP A 96 -9.59 -37.68 -24.24
N GLN A 97 -8.68 -37.65 -25.23
CA GLN A 97 -7.54 -36.73 -25.25
C GLN A 97 -8.00 -35.31 -25.57
N VAL A 98 -8.95 -35.16 -26.49
CA VAL A 98 -9.55 -33.87 -26.84
C VAL A 98 -10.32 -33.31 -25.65
N ASP A 99 -11.09 -34.15 -24.95
CA ASP A 99 -11.84 -33.75 -23.76
C ASP A 99 -10.89 -33.39 -22.62
N THR A 100 -9.81 -34.14 -22.43
CA THR A 100 -8.76 -33.82 -21.44
C THR A 100 -8.08 -32.49 -21.76
N TRP A 101 -7.77 -32.20 -23.02
CA TRP A 101 -7.25 -30.90 -23.42
C TRP A 101 -8.24 -29.79 -23.06
N ARG A 102 -9.50 -29.89 -23.53
CA ARG A 102 -10.53 -28.87 -23.34
C ARG A 102 -10.87 -28.59 -21.87
N THR A 103 -10.84 -29.62 -21.02
CA THR A 103 -11.26 -29.52 -19.61
C THR A 103 -10.12 -29.32 -18.63
N VAL A 104 -8.93 -29.90 -18.88
CA VAL A 104 -7.85 -29.99 -17.89
C VAL A 104 -6.59 -29.23 -18.31
N ILE A 105 -6.14 -29.36 -19.56
CA ILE A 105 -4.77 -28.95 -19.96
C ILE A 105 -4.74 -27.63 -20.75
N HIS A 106 -5.85 -27.26 -21.41
CA HIS A 106 -5.92 -26.07 -22.28
C HIS A 106 -5.50 -24.78 -21.57
N HIS A 107 -5.79 -24.63 -20.28
CA HIS A 107 -5.38 -23.47 -19.50
C HIS A 107 -4.53 -23.86 -18.29
N TYR A 108 -3.46 -23.09 -18.04
CA TYR A 108 -2.51 -23.35 -16.96
C TYR A 108 -3.20 -23.46 -15.59
N GLN A 109 -4.23 -22.65 -15.32
CA GLN A 109 -4.91 -22.67 -14.03
C GLN A 109 -5.66 -23.99 -13.76
N ALA A 110 -6.34 -24.60 -14.74
CA ALA A 110 -6.97 -25.92 -14.55
C ALA A 110 -5.92 -26.99 -14.43
N TRP A 111 -4.88 -26.94 -15.27
CA TRP A 111 -3.80 -27.90 -15.20
C TRP A 111 -3.15 -27.86 -13.81
N ALA A 112 -2.80 -26.66 -13.32
CA ALA A 112 -2.21 -26.46 -12.01
C ALA A 112 -3.17 -26.88 -10.87
N THR A 113 -4.47 -26.62 -11.02
CA THR A 113 -5.50 -27.05 -10.05
C THR A 113 -5.61 -28.56 -9.99
N ASN A 114 -5.63 -29.24 -11.13
CA ASN A 114 -5.67 -30.70 -11.19
C ASN A 114 -4.37 -31.32 -10.65
N GLN A 115 -3.20 -30.76 -10.97
CA GLN A 115 -1.93 -31.18 -10.38
C GLN A 115 -1.93 -30.98 -8.85
N ARG A 116 -2.38 -29.83 -8.36
CA ARG A 116 -2.52 -29.56 -6.93
C ARG A 116 -3.52 -30.50 -6.27
N LEU A 117 -4.62 -30.84 -6.93
CA LEU A 117 -5.61 -31.79 -6.44
C LEU A 117 -4.97 -33.17 -6.24
N TYR A 118 -4.11 -33.62 -7.16
CA TYR A 118 -3.41 -34.90 -7.00
C TYR A 118 -2.44 -34.91 -5.80
N TYR A 119 -1.64 -33.85 -5.61
CA TYR A 119 -0.68 -33.79 -4.49
C TYR A 119 -1.32 -33.42 -3.15
N PHE A 120 -2.32 -32.55 -3.17
CA PHE A 120 -2.99 -31.98 -2.01
C PHE A 120 -4.53 -32.06 -2.08
N PRO A 121 -5.13 -33.26 -2.16
CA PRO A 121 -6.60 -33.41 -2.18
C PRO A 121 -7.30 -32.73 -1.00
N ALA A 122 -6.63 -32.73 0.16
CA ALA A 122 -7.14 -32.11 1.39
C ALA A 122 -7.44 -30.61 1.27
N ALA A 123 -6.82 -29.92 0.30
CA ALA A 123 -7.08 -28.50 0.02
C ALA A 123 -8.46 -28.25 -0.60
N TYR A 124 -9.01 -29.27 -1.27
CA TYR A 124 -10.25 -29.19 -2.06
C TYR A 124 -11.40 -29.96 -1.40
N LEU A 125 -11.19 -30.49 -0.19
CA LEU A 125 -12.20 -31.19 0.58
C LEU A 125 -13.13 -30.16 1.25
N ASP A 126 -14.39 -30.14 0.82
CA ASP A 126 -15.46 -29.34 1.40
C ASP A 126 -16.70 -30.24 1.58
N PRO A 127 -17.30 -30.33 2.78
CA PRO A 127 -18.42 -31.24 3.00
C PRO A 127 -19.64 -30.93 2.13
N THR A 128 -19.80 -29.68 1.67
CA THR A 128 -20.95 -29.20 0.87
C THR A 128 -20.81 -29.47 -0.63
N LEU A 129 -19.58 -29.64 -1.13
CA LEU A 129 -19.28 -29.81 -2.57
C LEU A 129 -19.18 -31.28 -2.99
N ARG A 130 -19.60 -32.20 -2.13
CA ARG A 130 -19.60 -33.64 -2.40
C ARG A 130 -20.59 -34.00 -3.51
N LYS A 131 -20.13 -34.68 -4.56
CA LYS A 131 -21.00 -35.15 -5.65
C LYS A 131 -21.82 -36.39 -5.27
N THR A 132 -21.26 -37.26 -4.45
CA THR A 132 -21.85 -38.55 -4.08
C THR A 132 -22.68 -38.48 -2.79
N ARG A 133 -23.74 -37.66 -2.78
CA ARG A 133 -24.70 -37.55 -1.65
C ARG A 133 -25.93 -38.45 -1.83
N THR A 134 -26.44 -39.04 -0.76
CA THR A 134 -27.74 -39.72 -0.79
C THR A 134 -28.88 -38.69 -0.77
N GLU A 135 -30.04 -39.05 -1.31
CA GLU A 135 -31.22 -38.16 -1.33
C GLU A 135 -31.61 -37.73 0.10
N SER A 136 -31.50 -38.66 1.06
CA SER A 136 -31.76 -38.39 2.47
C SER A 136 -30.79 -37.37 3.08
N PHE A 137 -29.51 -37.39 2.66
CA PHE A 137 -28.50 -36.45 3.12
C PHE A 137 -28.64 -35.08 2.46
N GLU A 138 -29.05 -35.01 1.19
CA GLU A 138 -29.38 -33.73 0.54
C GLU A 138 -30.55 -33.03 1.25
N GLN A 139 -31.57 -33.78 1.67
CA GLN A 139 -32.65 -33.24 2.49
C GLN A 139 -32.15 -32.75 3.84
N LEU A 140 -31.24 -33.48 4.50
CA LEU A 140 -30.60 -33.04 5.75
C LEU A 140 -29.81 -31.73 5.55
N GLU A 141 -29.02 -31.62 4.48
CA GLU A 141 -28.30 -30.39 4.12
C GLU A 141 -29.28 -29.22 3.96
N ASN A 142 -30.40 -29.45 3.27
CA ASN A 142 -31.45 -28.44 3.10
C ASN A 142 -32.10 -28.05 4.43
N ASP A 143 -32.37 -29.00 5.32
CA ASP A 143 -32.95 -28.75 6.64
C ASP A 143 -31.99 -27.93 7.53
N LEU A 144 -30.70 -28.21 7.47
CA LEU A 144 -29.64 -27.45 8.16
C LEU A 144 -29.45 -26.04 7.56
N ASN A 145 -29.85 -25.80 6.31
CA ASN A 145 -29.69 -24.50 5.64
C ASN A 145 -30.87 -23.54 5.85
N ARG A 146 -32.04 -24.02 6.24
CA ARG A 146 -33.27 -23.22 6.35
C ARG A 146 -33.41 -22.43 7.65
N ASN A 147 -32.84 -22.93 8.76
CA ASN A 147 -33.06 -22.40 10.11
C ASN A 147 -31.78 -21.79 10.68
N GLN A 148 -31.94 -20.89 11.67
CA GLN A 148 -30.81 -20.47 12.51
C GLN A 148 -30.23 -21.71 13.20
N LEU A 149 -28.95 -21.98 12.95
CA LEU A 149 -28.31 -23.19 13.44
C LEU A 149 -28.19 -23.14 14.97
N THR A 150 -28.93 -24.01 15.65
CA THR A 150 -28.87 -24.25 17.09
C THR A 150 -28.62 -25.74 17.34
N VAL A 151 -28.16 -26.09 18.54
CA VAL A 151 -27.92 -27.50 18.89
C VAL A 151 -29.20 -28.32 18.75
N GLU A 152 -30.35 -27.76 19.16
CA GLU A 152 -31.67 -28.40 19.06
C GLU A 152 -32.09 -28.59 17.60
N SER A 153 -31.95 -27.56 16.74
CA SER A 153 -32.33 -27.68 15.33
C SER A 153 -31.48 -28.71 14.59
N VAL A 154 -30.20 -28.82 14.93
CA VAL A 154 -29.31 -29.85 14.37
C VAL A 154 -29.77 -31.24 14.83
N GLN A 155 -30.09 -31.42 16.11
CA GLN A 155 -30.60 -32.69 16.62
C GLN A 155 -31.90 -33.09 15.92
N THR A 156 -32.84 -32.18 15.74
CA THR A 156 -34.09 -32.45 14.99
C THR A 156 -33.81 -32.85 13.55
N ALA A 157 -32.89 -32.17 12.87
CA ALA A 157 -32.52 -32.49 11.49
C ALA A 157 -31.86 -33.88 11.38
N VAL A 158 -30.98 -34.23 12.33
CA VAL A 158 -30.34 -35.56 12.39
C VAL A 158 -31.36 -36.65 12.70
N LEU A 159 -32.30 -36.42 13.63
CA LEU A 159 -33.38 -37.36 13.91
C LEU A 159 -34.24 -37.58 12.66
N ALA A 160 -34.60 -36.53 11.92
CA ALA A 160 -35.32 -36.65 10.66
C ALA A 160 -34.55 -37.46 9.61
N TYR A 161 -33.22 -37.28 9.51
CA TYR A 161 -32.36 -38.10 8.66
C TYR A 161 -32.35 -39.58 9.11
N LEU A 162 -32.24 -39.85 10.41
CA LEU A 162 -32.24 -41.20 10.94
C LEU A 162 -33.59 -41.91 10.74
N THR A 163 -34.71 -41.18 10.83
CA THR A 163 -36.04 -41.72 10.51
C THR A 163 -36.15 -42.12 9.04
N ARG A 164 -35.61 -41.31 8.11
CA ARG A 164 -35.53 -41.67 6.69
C ARG A 164 -34.62 -42.89 6.47
N LEU A 165 -33.49 -42.95 7.17
CA LEU A 165 -32.60 -44.11 7.12
C LEU A 165 -33.27 -45.37 7.69
N GLU A 166 -34.07 -45.26 8.75
CA GLU A 166 -34.84 -46.37 9.32
C GLU A 166 -35.88 -46.90 8.33
N GLU A 167 -36.58 -46.02 7.61
CA GLU A 167 -37.53 -46.44 6.56
C GLU A 167 -36.82 -47.28 5.49
N VAL A 168 -35.64 -46.83 5.04
CA VAL A 168 -34.84 -47.52 4.02
C VAL A 168 -34.15 -48.78 4.56
N ALA A 169 -33.77 -48.79 5.83
CA ALA A 169 -33.15 -49.94 6.49
C ALA A 169 -34.13 -51.11 6.69
N ASN A 170 -35.39 -50.79 6.96
CA ASN A 170 -36.47 -51.76 7.20
C ASN A 170 -37.18 -52.22 5.92
N LEU A 171 -36.56 -52.03 4.76
CA LEU A 171 -37.07 -52.51 3.48
C LEU A 171 -36.95 -54.04 3.37
N GLU A 172 -37.99 -54.67 2.85
CA GLU A 172 -38.02 -56.09 2.49
C GLU A 172 -37.89 -56.23 0.98
N ILE A 173 -36.86 -56.94 0.53
CA ILE A 173 -36.56 -57.08 -0.91
C ILE A 173 -37.49 -58.12 -1.52
N VAL A 174 -38.35 -57.72 -2.45
CA VAL A 174 -39.39 -58.59 -3.00
C VAL A 174 -38.85 -59.44 -4.16
N ASN A 175 -38.33 -58.81 -5.21
CA ASN A 175 -37.79 -59.47 -6.41
C ASN A 175 -36.66 -58.64 -7.03
N GLY A 176 -35.96 -59.22 -8.01
CA GLY A 176 -34.99 -58.50 -8.82
C GLY A 176 -34.81 -59.04 -10.25
N TYR A 177 -34.03 -58.31 -11.05
CA TYR A 177 -33.78 -58.56 -12.47
C TYR A 177 -32.31 -58.28 -12.83
N ILE A 178 -31.72 -59.08 -13.73
CA ILE A 178 -30.34 -58.92 -14.21
C ILE A 178 -30.34 -58.51 -15.69
N ASP A 179 -29.66 -57.41 -16.00
CA ASP A 179 -29.55 -56.84 -17.34
C ASP A 179 -28.35 -57.41 -18.11
N GLY A 180 -28.50 -58.65 -18.60
CA GLY A 180 -27.55 -59.36 -19.46
C GLY A 180 -27.38 -60.84 -19.08
N SER A 181 -26.70 -61.60 -19.94
CA SER A 181 -26.39 -63.02 -19.72
C SER A 181 -25.11 -63.24 -18.90
N ASP A 182 -24.17 -62.27 -18.88
CA ASP A 182 -22.99 -62.33 -18.00
C ASP A 182 -23.33 -61.88 -16.58
N PHE A 183 -23.77 -62.81 -15.73
CA PHE A 183 -24.14 -62.52 -14.34
C PHE A 183 -23.01 -61.88 -13.52
N ALA A 184 -21.74 -62.06 -13.91
CA ALA A 184 -20.60 -61.52 -13.20
C ALA A 184 -20.37 -60.03 -13.52
N ASN A 185 -20.81 -59.55 -14.70
CA ASN A 185 -20.57 -58.18 -15.16
C ASN A 185 -21.85 -57.39 -15.51
N SER A 186 -23.04 -57.97 -15.33
CA SER A 186 -24.32 -57.29 -15.55
C SER A 186 -24.81 -56.47 -14.37
N THR A 187 -25.72 -55.51 -14.64
CA THR A 187 -26.39 -54.71 -13.61
C THR A 187 -27.63 -55.42 -13.07
N TYR A 188 -27.79 -55.42 -11.75
CA TYR A 188 -28.88 -56.05 -11.02
C TYR A 188 -29.83 -54.95 -10.55
N TYR A 189 -31.13 -55.15 -10.72
CA TYR A 189 -32.17 -54.24 -10.26
C TYR A 189 -33.01 -54.94 -9.20
N PHE A 190 -33.26 -54.26 -8.08
CA PHE A 190 -34.03 -54.79 -6.96
C PHE A 190 -35.24 -53.91 -6.70
N ILE A 191 -36.36 -54.54 -6.32
CA ILE A 191 -37.54 -53.87 -5.79
C ILE A 191 -37.74 -54.31 -4.36
N ALA A 192 -38.02 -53.36 -3.48
CA ALA A 192 -38.32 -53.60 -2.08
C ALA A 192 -39.56 -52.85 -1.61
N LYS A 193 -40.19 -53.36 -0.56
CA LYS A 193 -41.37 -52.79 0.09
C LYS A 193 -41.00 -52.33 1.50
N SER A 194 -41.54 -51.20 1.94
CA SER A 194 -41.47 -50.79 3.34
C SER A 194 -42.37 -51.68 4.22
N ARG A 195 -41.87 -52.08 5.39
CA ARG A 195 -42.63 -52.87 6.37
C ARG A 195 -43.66 -52.03 7.14
N ALA A 196 -43.45 -50.72 7.22
CA ALA A 196 -44.29 -49.81 7.99
C ALA A 196 -45.31 -49.06 7.13
N ALA A 197 -44.95 -48.74 5.89
CA ALA A 197 -45.78 -48.00 4.95
C ALA A 197 -45.97 -48.80 3.65
N ASN A 198 -47.08 -48.60 2.94
CA ASN A 198 -47.28 -49.20 1.61
C ASN A 198 -46.50 -48.42 0.53
N THR A 199 -45.19 -48.26 0.75
CA THR A 199 -44.25 -47.56 -0.13
C THR A 199 -43.27 -48.55 -0.74
N TRP A 200 -42.94 -48.33 -2.01
CA TRP A 200 -42.08 -49.19 -2.80
C TRP A 200 -40.79 -48.47 -3.16
N TYR A 201 -39.70 -49.20 -3.24
CA TYR A 201 -38.38 -48.68 -3.54
C TYR A 201 -37.70 -49.56 -4.57
N TRP A 202 -36.83 -48.96 -5.37
CA TRP A 202 -35.90 -49.70 -6.22
C TRP A 202 -34.47 -49.23 -6.00
N ARG A 203 -33.53 -50.12 -6.30
CA ARG A 203 -32.12 -49.79 -6.41
C ARG A 203 -31.46 -50.66 -7.47
N SER A 204 -30.26 -50.30 -7.88
CA SER A 204 -29.41 -51.10 -8.75
C SER A 204 -28.07 -51.44 -8.10
N LEU A 205 -27.47 -52.54 -8.55
CA LEU A 205 -26.11 -52.97 -8.25
C LEU A 205 -25.41 -53.31 -9.57
N ASP A 206 -24.35 -52.57 -9.91
CA ASP A 206 -23.56 -52.86 -11.10
C ASP A 206 -22.40 -53.84 -10.78
N MET A 207 -22.54 -55.10 -11.18
CA MET A 207 -21.49 -56.11 -10.94
C MET A 207 -20.26 -55.95 -11.84
N ALA A 208 -20.33 -55.10 -12.88
CA ALA A 208 -19.14 -54.73 -13.65
C ALA A 208 -18.13 -53.96 -12.80
N CYS A 209 -18.61 -53.16 -11.84
CA CYS A 209 -17.84 -52.38 -10.87
C CYS A 209 -17.33 -53.27 -9.73
N ARG A 210 -16.41 -54.19 -10.06
CA ARG A 210 -15.64 -55.01 -9.11
C ARG A 210 -14.15 -54.77 -9.37
N PRO A 211 -13.30 -54.72 -8.32
CA PRO A 211 -11.88 -54.49 -8.51
C PRO A 211 -11.23 -55.63 -9.30
N PHE A 212 -10.38 -55.29 -10.26
CA PHE A 212 -9.55 -56.26 -10.97
C PHE A 212 -8.48 -56.86 -10.05
N VAL A 213 -8.20 -58.15 -10.25
CA VAL A 213 -7.09 -58.83 -9.57
C VAL A 213 -5.77 -58.32 -10.14
N PRO A 214 -4.82 -57.87 -9.30
CA PRO A 214 -3.55 -57.36 -9.78
C PRO A 214 -2.82 -58.38 -10.68
N GLY A 215 -2.50 -57.97 -11.92
CA GLY A 215 -1.81 -58.82 -12.90
C GLY A 215 -2.73 -59.62 -13.84
N SER A 216 -4.05 -59.59 -13.63
CA SER A 216 -5.05 -60.14 -14.56
C SER A 216 -5.87 -59.02 -15.19
N ARG A 217 -6.13 -59.09 -16.50
CA ARG A 217 -7.02 -58.14 -17.21
C ARG A 217 -8.48 -58.57 -17.20
N SER A 218 -8.77 -59.81 -16.79
CA SER A 218 -10.12 -60.40 -16.85
C SER A 218 -10.67 -60.79 -15.48
N ALA A 219 -9.83 -61.25 -14.54
CA ALA A 219 -10.30 -61.72 -13.23
C ALA A 219 -10.57 -60.54 -12.28
N LYS A 220 -11.72 -60.56 -11.59
CA LYS A 220 -12.13 -59.58 -10.59
C LYS A 220 -12.29 -60.21 -9.21
N TYR A 221 -12.30 -59.40 -8.17
CA TYR A 221 -12.67 -59.84 -6.84
C TYR A 221 -14.20 -59.96 -6.68
N ASP A 222 -14.63 -60.63 -5.61
CA ASP A 222 -16.05 -60.95 -5.39
C ASP A 222 -16.86 -59.77 -4.84
N ALA A 223 -16.26 -58.94 -3.99
CA ALA A 223 -16.93 -57.80 -3.37
C ALA A 223 -17.12 -56.65 -4.38
N PRO A 224 -18.35 -56.14 -4.56
CA PRO A 224 -18.60 -54.98 -5.40
C PRO A 224 -17.99 -53.71 -4.80
N GLU A 225 -17.68 -52.76 -5.66
CA GLU A 225 -17.23 -51.44 -5.23
C GLU A 225 -18.40 -50.68 -4.56
N PRO A 226 -18.15 -49.79 -3.59
CA PRO A 226 -19.24 -49.11 -2.88
C PRO A 226 -20.10 -48.19 -3.78
N GLN A 227 -19.55 -47.70 -4.90
CA GLN A 227 -20.31 -46.95 -5.92
C GLN A 227 -21.07 -47.85 -6.90
N ALA A 228 -20.83 -49.17 -6.91
CA ALA A 228 -21.61 -50.12 -7.71
C ALA A 228 -23.09 -50.09 -7.29
N TRP A 229 -23.36 -49.74 -6.04
CA TRP A 229 -24.69 -49.62 -5.47
C TRP A 229 -25.29 -48.24 -5.74
N SER A 230 -26.52 -48.21 -6.28
CA SER A 230 -27.33 -46.99 -6.26
C SER A 230 -27.95 -46.75 -4.88
N ASP A 231 -28.43 -45.51 -4.68
CA ASP A 231 -29.33 -45.17 -3.58
C ASP A 231 -30.67 -45.90 -3.75
N TRP A 232 -31.42 -46.02 -2.67
CA TRP A 232 -32.80 -46.49 -2.71
C TRP A 232 -33.70 -45.36 -3.17
N HIS A 233 -34.37 -45.55 -4.30
CA HIS A 233 -35.25 -44.57 -4.89
C HIS A 233 -36.71 -44.98 -4.67
N ARG A 234 -37.51 -44.07 -4.13
CA ARG A 234 -38.94 -44.28 -3.93
C ARG A 234 -39.66 -44.41 -5.27
N ILE A 235 -40.60 -45.36 -5.34
CA ILE A 235 -41.53 -45.57 -6.45
C ILE A 235 -42.93 -45.23 -5.96
N ASN A 236 -43.59 -44.30 -6.63
CA ASN A 236 -45.00 -44.00 -6.38
C ASN A 236 -45.88 -44.94 -7.21
N LEU A 237 -45.87 -46.23 -6.87
CA LEU A 237 -46.77 -47.21 -7.50
C LEU A 237 -48.20 -47.00 -6.95
N PRO A 238 -49.22 -46.84 -7.81
CA PRO A 238 -50.62 -46.85 -7.39
C PRO A 238 -51.07 -48.30 -7.16
N VAL A 239 -50.62 -48.88 -6.04
CA VAL A 239 -50.91 -50.27 -5.66
C VAL A 239 -52.29 -50.33 -5.02
N SER A 240 -53.17 -51.19 -5.56
CA SER A 240 -54.48 -51.48 -4.99
C SER A 240 -54.40 -52.64 -3.98
N ASP A 241 -55.37 -52.76 -3.06
CA ASP A 241 -55.44 -53.90 -2.11
C ASP A 241 -55.56 -55.27 -2.83
N SER A 242 -55.97 -55.27 -4.10
CA SER A 242 -56.00 -56.43 -4.99
C SER A 242 -54.65 -56.81 -5.60
N THR A 243 -53.57 -56.09 -5.30
CA THR A 243 -52.24 -56.34 -5.89
C THR A 243 -51.54 -57.52 -5.22
N LEU A 244 -50.96 -58.39 -6.04
CA LEU A 244 -50.12 -59.50 -5.58
C LEU A 244 -48.69 -59.02 -5.38
N GLU A 245 -48.32 -58.74 -4.14
CA GLU A 245 -47.04 -58.08 -3.82
C GLU A 245 -45.81 -58.87 -4.29
N HIS A 246 -45.79 -60.19 -4.12
CA HIS A 246 -44.68 -61.06 -4.53
C HIS A 246 -44.51 -61.18 -6.06
N THR A 247 -45.45 -60.63 -6.85
CA THR A 247 -45.39 -60.63 -8.32
C THR A 247 -44.79 -59.36 -8.91
N ILE A 248 -44.49 -58.35 -8.08
CA ILE A 248 -43.91 -57.08 -8.54
C ILE A 248 -42.46 -57.31 -8.97
N ARG A 249 -42.12 -57.00 -10.22
CA ARG A 249 -40.79 -57.26 -10.79
C ARG A 249 -40.25 -56.07 -11.61
N PRO A 250 -38.95 -55.75 -11.50
CA PRO A 250 -38.31 -54.81 -12.41
C PRO A 250 -37.92 -55.52 -13.72
N VAL A 251 -37.82 -54.78 -14.82
CA VAL A 251 -37.21 -55.25 -16.07
C VAL A 251 -36.61 -54.06 -16.83
N MET A 252 -35.41 -54.24 -17.37
CA MET A 252 -34.80 -53.24 -18.27
C MET A 252 -35.23 -53.53 -19.70
N PHE A 253 -35.90 -52.58 -20.35
CA PHE A 253 -36.34 -52.69 -21.73
C PHE A 253 -36.16 -51.37 -22.47
N ASN A 254 -35.55 -51.41 -23.66
CA ASN A 254 -35.27 -50.21 -24.48
C ASN A 254 -34.54 -49.10 -23.69
N ASN A 255 -33.51 -49.50 -22.92
CA ASN A 255 -32.72 -48.64 -22.04
C ASN A 255 -33.57 -47.85 -21.00
N ARG A 256 -34.67 -48.45 -20.55
CA ARG A 256 -35.58 -47.88 -19.56
C ARG A 256 -36.05 -48.94 -18.56
N LEU A 257 -36.12 -48.55 -17.29
CA LEU A 257 -36.61 -49.42 -16.22
C LEU A 257 -38.14 -49.46 -16.22
N TYR A 258 -38.70 -50.66 -16.37
CA TYR A 258 -40.12 -50.96 -16.20
C TYR A 258 -40.33 -51.72 -14.88
N VAL A 259 -41.49 -51.53 -14.29
CA VAL A 259 -41.98 -52.29 -13.14
C VAL A 259 -43.32 -52.89 -13.52
N ILE A 260 -43.46 -54.20 -13.34
CA ILE A 260 -44.66 -54.95 -13.69
C ILE A 260 -45.22 -55.61 -12.44
N TRP A 261 -46.55 -55.65 -12.33
CA TRP A 261 -47.25 -56.31 -11.24
C TRP A 261 -48.58 -56.89 -11.67
N ALA A 262 -49.03 -57.89 -10.93
CA ALA A 262 -50.34 -58.48 -11.13
C ALA A 262 -51.34 -58.03 -10.07
N GLU A 263 -52.58 -57.79 -10.50
CA GLU A 263 -53.73 -57.58 -9.62
C GLU A 263 -54.72 -58.74 -9.79
N CYS A 264 -55.27 -59.21 -8.68
CA CYS A 264 -56.35 -60.17 -8.61
C CYS A 264 -57.56 -59.49 -7.96
N ILE A 265 -58.54 -59.12 -8.78
CA ILE A 265 -59.73 -58.39 -8.34
C ILE A 265 -60.90 -59.38 -8.21
N PHE A 266 -61.47 -59.47 -7.01
CA PHE A 266 -62.71 -60.20 -6.75
C PHE A 266 -63.90 -59.25 -6.87
N GLN A 267 -64.89 -59.60 -7.68
CA GLN A 267 -66.18 -58.90 -7.74
C GLN A 267 -67.06 -59.39 -6.57
N ASP A 268 -67.39 -58.46 -5.65
CA ASP A 268 -68.24 -58.58 -4.44
C ASP A 268 -67.75 -59.45 -3.26
N GLN A 269 -67.57 -58.80 -2.10
CA GLN A 269 -67.42 -59.45 -0.77
C GLN A 269 -68.75 -59.58 0.00
N ALA A 270 -69.84 -58.96 -0.48
CA ALA A 270 -71.13 -58.89 0.22
C ALA A 270 -72.17 -59.92 -0.27
N ALA A 271 -71.78 -60.92 -1.06
CA ALA A 271 -72.67 -62.02 -1.41
C ALA A 271 -72.92 -62.89 -0.17
N ASN A 272 -74.14 -62.80 0.39
CA ASN A 272 -74.66 -63.63 1.48
C ASN A 272 -74.18 -65.08 1.41
N GLU A 273 -73.90 -65.67 2.58
CA GLU A 273 -73.32 -67.01 2.81
C GLU A 273 -74.04 -68.19 2.09
N GLU A 274 -75.20 -67.98 1.47
CA GLU A 274 -76.01 -69.03 0.84
C GLU A 274 -75.81 -69.23 -0.68
N LYS A 275 -74.98 -68.43 -1.37
CA LYS A 275 -74.63 -68.67 -2.81
C LYS A 275 -73.14 -68.50 -3.11
N LYS A 276 -72.32 -69.46 -2.69
CA LYS A 276 -70.89 -69.63 -3.05
C LYS A 276 -70.64 -70.10 -4.50
N GLY A 277 -71.42 -69.62 -5.47
CA GLY A 277 -71.31 -70.06 -6.87
C GLY A 277 -71.04 -68.92 -7.84
N ASN A 278 -69.85 -68.90 -8.45
CA ASN A 278 -69.42 -68.08 -9.61
C ASN A 278 -68.92 -66.65 -9.40
N THR A 279 -68.02 -66.39 -8.44
CA THR A 279 -67.13 -65.21 -8.54
C THR A 279 -65.88 -65.58 -9.34
N LYS A 280 -65.80 -65.16 -10.62
CA LYS A 280 -64.61 -65.34 -11.46
C LYS A 280 -63.60 -64.23 -11.14
N PRO A 281 -62.43 -64.53 -10.52
CA PRO A 281 -61.43 -63.48 -10.27
C PRO A 281 -60.90 -62.92 -11.59
N LEU A 282 -60.78 -61.59 -11.65
CA LEU A 282 -60.17 -60.87 -12.75
C LEU A 282 -58.67 -60.72 -12.47
N PHE A 283 -57.84 -61.30 -13.33
CA PHE A 283 -56.40 -61.06 -13.30
C PHE A 283 -56.06 -59.94 -14.26
N ARG A 284 -55.25 -58.99 -13.77
CA ARG A 284 -54.76 -57.85 -14.55
C ARG A 284 -53.25 -57.76 -14.41
N LEU A 285 -52.54 -57.64 -15.52
CA LEU A 285 -51.12 -57.34 -15.52
C LEU A 285 -50.90 -55.88 -15.87
N ASN A 286 -50.32 -55.14 -14.94
CA ASN A 286 -50.03 -53.72 -15.08
C ASN A 286 -48.53 -53.50 -15.22
N MET A 287 -48.16 -52.43 -15.92
CA MET A 287 -46.79 -51.96 -16.00
C MET A 287 -46.71 -50.44 -15.83
N CYS A 288 -45.58 -49.96 -15.33
CA CYS A 288 -45.18 -48.56 -15.43
C CYS A 288 -43.69 -48.47 -15.73
N PHE A 289 -43.26 -47.36 -16.33
CA PHE A 289 -41.84 -47.14 -16.64
C PHE A 289 -41.33 -45.83 -16.06
N LYS A 290 -40.03 -45.80 -15.79
CA LYS A 290 -39.33 -44.60 -15.36
C LYS A 290 -39.08 -43.67 -16.56
N LYS A 291 -39.52 -42.42 -16.48
CA LYS A 291 -39.24 -41.38 -17.48
C LYS A 291 -37.84 -40.79 -17.26
N TYR A 292 -37.37 -40.00 -18.22
CA TYR A 292 -36.05 -39.36 -18.16
C TYR A 292 -35.91 -38.32 -17.02
N ASP A 293 -37.01 -37.72 -16.57
CA ASP A 293 -37.05 -36.79 -15.43
C ASP A 293 -37.02 -37.51 -14.07
N GLY A 294 -36.98 -38.84 -14.05
CA GLY A 294 -37.03 -39.67 -12.85
C GLY A 294 -38.45 -39.96 -12.34
N SER A 295 -39.49 -39.31 -12.89
CA SER A 295 -40.88 -39.61 -12.56
C SER A 295 -41.32 -40.93 -13.20
N TRP A 296 -42.35 -41.55 -12.63
CA TRP A 296 -42.93 -42.78 -13.17
C TRP A 296 -44.10 -42.46 -14.10
N SER A 297 -44.29 -43.26 -15.15
CA SER A 297 -45.46 -43.19 -16.01
C SER A 297 -46.72 -43.58 -15.23
N THR A 298 -47.89 -43.16 -15.72
CA THR A 298 -49.15 -43.72 -15.21
C THR A 298 -49.19 -45.23 -15.48
N PRO A 299 -49.79 -46.04 -14.59
CA PRO A 299 -49.93 -47.47 -14.77
C PRO A 299 -50.69 -47.76 -16.07
N GLN A 300 -50.16 -48.66 -16.89
CA GLN A 300 -50.84 -49.17 -18.07
C GLN A 300 -51.16 -50.64 -17.88
N THR A 301 -52.40 -51.02 -18.14
CA THR A 301 -52.81 -52.42 -18.13
C THR A 301 -52.40 -53.07 -19.46
N CYS A 302 -51.47 -54.02 -19.39
CA CYS A 302 -51.00 -54.74 -20.57
C CYS A 302 -52.03 -55.77 -21.03
N VAL A 303 -52.53 -56.58 -20.08
CA VAL A 303 -53.50 -57.64 -20.34
C VAL A 303 -54.43 -57.78 -19.14
N GLN A 304 -55.69 -58.12 -19.41
CA GLN A 304 -56.66 -58.50 -18.38
C GLN A 304 -57.45 -59.72 -18.84
N GLY A 305 -57.76 -60.64 -17.93
CA GLY A 305 -58.50 -61.87 -18.24
C GLY A 305 -59.22 -62.42 -17.01
N TYR A 306 -60.46 -62.89 -17.22
CA TYR A 306 -61.22 -63.58 -16.18
C TYR A 306 -60.82 -65.06 -16.13
N ALA A 307 -60.58 -65.58 -14.93
CA ALA A 307 -60.37 -67.01 -14.75
C ALA A 307 -61.68 -67.80 -14.97
N SER A 308 -61.68 -68.75 -15.90
CA SER A 308 -62.90 -69.43 -16.39
C SER A 308 -63.04 -70.91 -15.98
N LYS A 309 -62.02 -71.53 -15.36
CA LYS A 309 -62.02 -72.96 -14.98
C LYS A 309 -62.64 -73.21 -13.59
N GLU A 310 -63.46 -74.26 -13.50
CA GLU A 310 -64.08 -74.78 -12.26
C GLU A 310 -63.04 -75.20 -11.20
N VAL A 311 -61.84 -75.64 -11.63
CA VAL A 311 -60.70 -76.07 -10.78
C VAL A 311 -60.17 -74.94 -9.87
N LEU A 312 -60.41 -73.68 -10.22
CA LEU A 312 -60.01 -72.51 -9.42
C LEU A 312 -61.09 -72.12 -8.40
N ASN A 313 -62.35 -72.56 -8.57
CA ASN A 313 -63.44 -72.25 -7.65
C ASN A 313 -63.44 -73.12 -6.38
N GLU A 314 -62.73 -74.26 -6.39
CA GLU A 314 -62.63 -75.19 -5.24
C GLU A 314 -61.43 -74.88 -4.31
N ARG A 315 -60.54 -73.96 -4.70
CA ARG A 315 -59.30 -73.65 -3.94
C ARG A 315 -59.50 -72.48 -3.01
N ASP A 316 -58.84 -72.55 -1.85
CA ASP A 316 -58.83 -71.45 -0.87
C ASP A 316 -58.14 -70.20 -1.45
N LEU A 317 -58.72 -69.03 -1.21
CA LEU A 317 -58.30 -67.75 -1.80
C LEU A 317 -56.83 -67.44 -1.51
N ALA A 318 -56.37 -67.75 -0.30
CA ALA A 318 -54.98 -67.56 0.12
C ALA A 318 -53.99 -68.43 -0.68
N MET A 319 -54.30 -69.70 -0.91
CA MET A 319 -53.43 -70.60 -1.69
C MET A 319 -53.38 -70.24 -3.18
N LEU A 320 -54.46 -69.67 -3.73
CA LEU A 320 -54.49 -69.16 -5.10
C LEU A 320 -53.56 -67.96 -5.30
N LEU A 321 -53.58 -67.02 -4.36
CA LEU A 321 -52.74 -65.82 -4.42
C LEU A 321 -51.25 -66.19 -4.32
N GLU A 322 -50.86 -67.09 -3.40
CA GLU A 322 -49.47 -67.56 -3.26
C GLU A 322 -48.95 -68.34 -4.49
N SER A 323 -49.82 -69.09 -5.17
CA SER A 323 -49.45 -69.91 -6.33
C SER A 323 -49.36 -69.14 -7.66
N THR A 324 -49.72 -67.85 -7.68
CA THR A 324 -49.67 -66.99 -8.87
C THR A 324 -48.26 -66.42 -9.05
N GLN A 325 -47.70 -66.50 -10.26
CA GLN A 325 -46.38 -65.99 -10.60
C GLN A 325 -46.38 -65.14 -11.87
N THR A 326 -45.35 -64.31 -12.00
CA THR A 326 -45.11 -63.42 -13.14
C THR A 326 -43.72 -63.62 -13.72
N ILE A 327 -43.62 -63.54 -15.05
CA ILE A 327 -42.36 -63.50 -15.80
C ILE A 327 -42.29 -62.16 -16.54
N ALA A 328 -41.15 -61.49 -16.43
CA ALA A 328 -40.83 -60.27 -17.15
C ALA A 328 -39.39 -60.37 -17.67
N ILE A 329 -39.24 -60.68 -18.96
CA ILE A 329 -37.92 -60.85 -19.58
C ILE A 329 -37.82 -60.08 -20.88
N HIS A 330 -36.64 -59.52 -21.12
CA HIS A 330 -36.27 -58.99 -22.43
C HIS A 330 -35.69 -60.13 -23.28
N GLN A 331 -36.17 -60.26 -24.51
CA GLN A 331 -35.66 -61.24 -25.47
C GLN A 331 -34.92 -60.51 -26.60
N SER A 332 -33.61 -60.74 -26.71
CA SER A 332 -32.74 -60.04 -27.68
C SER A 332 -32.71 -60.72 -29.06
N SER A 333 -33.86 -61.02 -29.66
CA SER A 333 -33.96 -61.45 -31.07
C SER A 333 -33.87 -60.26 -32.05
N ASP A 334 -33.82 -60.53 -33.37
CA ASP A 334 -33.82 -59.50 -34.45
C ASP A 334 -34.92 -58.43 -34.28
N ALA A 335 -36.07 -58.80 -33.69
CA ALA A 335 -37.02 -57.88 -33.08
C ALA A 335 -36.91 -57.99 -31.55
N ALA A 336 -36.33 -56.99 -30.88
CA ALA A 336 -36.18 -57.01 -29.43
C ALA A 336 -37.55 -56.78 -28.78
N SER A 337 -38.07 -57.79 -28.10
CA SER A 337 -39.41 -57.74 -27.50
C SER A 337 -39.35 -58.01 -25.99
N LEU A 338 -40.21 -57.31 -25.25
CA LEU A 338 -40.45 -57.53 -23.82
C LEU A 338 -41.57 -58.56 -23.67
N LEU A 339 -41.23 -59.74 -23.16
CA LEU A 339 -42.18 -60.80 -22.88
C LEU A 339 -42.64 -60.68 -21.42
N LEU A 340 -43.95 -60.53 -21.25
CA LEU A 340 -44.61 -60.55 -19.96
C LEU A 340 -45.55 -61.75 -19.88
N ALA A 341 -45.51 -62.50 -18.79
CA ALA A 341 -46.46 -63.57 -18.54
C ALA A 341 -46.94 -63.60 -17.10
N LEU A 342 -48.17 -64.04 -16.89
CA LEU A 342 -48.80 -64.33 -15.62
C LEU A 342 -49.36 -65.75 -15.66
N PHE A 343 -49.01 -66.58 -14.70
CA PHE A 343 -49.45 -67.96 -14.65
C PHE A 343 -49.66 -68.45 -13.22
N ILE A 344 -50.44 -69.50 -13.07
CA ILE A 344 -50.72 -70.14 -11.78
C ILE A 344 -50.12 -71.54 -11.81
N ASN A 345 -49.33 -71.89 -10.79
CA ASN A 345 -48.77 -73.23 -10.64
C ASN A 345 -49.68 -74.15 -9.81
N SER A 346 -49.68 -75.45 -10.12
CA SER A 346 -50.39 -76.45 -9.31
C SER A 346 -49.41 -77.06 -8.29
N PRO A 347 -49.71 -77.04 -6.97
CA PRO A 347 -48.77 -77.47 -5.94
C PRO A 347 -48.47 -78.99 -5.89
N ALA A 348 -49.09 -79.81 -6.74
CA ALA A 348 -49.08 -81.27 -6.59
C ALA A 348 -48.14 -82.10 -7.50
N HIS A 349 -47.36 -81.53 -8.43
CA HIS A 349 -46.42 -82.33 -9.24
C HIS A 349 -45.12 -81.58 -9.59
N ILE A 350 -44.02 -82.04 -8.99
CA ILE A 350 -42.63 -81.59 -9.24
C ILE A 350 -41.96 -82.50 -10.29
N GLN A 351 -42.68 -82.96 -11.31
CA GLN A 351 -42.09 -83.73 -12.41
C GLN A 351 -42.54 -83.17 -13.76
N THR A 352 -41.55 -83.06 -14.65
CA THR A 352 -41.57 -82.54 -16.02
C THR A 352 -42.86 -82.83 -16.78
N GLY A 353 -43.52 -81.80 -17.29
CA GLY A 353 -44.74 -81.90 -18.12
C GLY A 353 -46.01 -81.31 -17.49
N VAL A 354 -45.97 -80.06 -17.02
CA VAL A 354 -47.05 -79.43 -16.23
C VAL A 354 -48.07 -78.69 -17.10
N SER A 355 -49.37 -78.93 -16.88
CA SER A 355 -50.47 -78.11 -17.39
C SER A 355 -50.76 -76.95 -16.41
N HIS A 356 -50.47 -75.71 -16.80
CA HIS A 356 -50.78 -74.53 -15.99
C HIS A 356 -52.30 -74.23 -16.01
N PRO A 357 -52.98 -74.13 -14.86
CA PRO A 357 -54.41 -73.82 -14.79
C PRO A 357 -54.81 -72.47 -15.42
N LEU A 358 -53.94 -71.46 -15.34
CA LEU A 358 -54.10 -70.14 -15.98
C LEU A 358 -52.74 -69.72 -16.54
N TRP A 359 -52.71 -69.23 -17.79
CA TRP A 359 -51.54 -68.63 -18.43
C TRP A 359 -51.99 -67.43 -19.28
N ILE A 360 -51.41 -66.27 -19.03
CA ILE A 360 -51.65 -65.03 -19.77
C ILE A 360 -50.30 -64.49 -20.17
N SER A 361 -50.03 -64.31 -21.46
CA SER A 361 -48.76 -63.72 -21.93
C SER A 361 -48.99 -62.63 -22.95
N VAL A 362 -48.06 -61.67 -22.99
CA VAL A 362 -48.00 -60.60 -23.99
C VAL A 362 -46.55 -60.33 -24.34
N SER A 363 -46.29 -60.15 -25.64
CA SER A 363 -45.02 -59.64 -26.14
C SER A 363 -45.21 -58.19 -26.56
N ILE A 364 -44.33 -57.31 -26.09
CA ILE A 364 -44.33 -55.88 -26.38
C ILE A 364 -43.10 -55.58 -27.24
N ASP A 365 -43.30 -55.05 -28.45
CA ASP A 365 -42.20 -54.65 -29.33
C ASP A 365 -41.61 -53.27 -28.93
N LYS A 366 -40.49 -52.86 -29.53
CA LYS A 366 -39.81 -51.57 -29.28
C LYS A 366 -40.74 -50.36 -29.43
N ASP A 367 -41.71 -50.44 -30.33
CA ASP A 367 -42.71 -49.38 -30.59
C ASP A 367 -43.88 -49.39 -29.57
N CYS A 368 -43.79 -50.20 -28.51
CA CYS A 368 -44.82 -50.38 -27.48
C CYS A 368 -46.18 -50.84 -28.04
N VAL A 369 -46.17 -51.49 -29.22
CA VAL A 369 -47.37 -52.08 -29.80
C VAL A 369 -47.66 -53.40 -29.08
N PHE A 370 -48.83 -53.48 -28.45
CA PHE A 370 -49.29 -54.68 -27.78
C PHE A 370 -49.70 -55.73 -28.81
N ALA A 371 -49.01 -56.87 -28.85
CA ALA A 371 -49.51 -58.06 -29.53
C ALA A 371 -50.09 -59.02 -28.46
N PRO A 372 -51.36 -58.86 -28.04
CA PRO A 372 -51.94 -59.73 -27.04
C PRO A 372 -52.11 -61.14 -27.61
N THR A 373 -51.35 -62.10 -27.09
CA THR A 373 -51.63 -63.53 -27.28
C THR A 373 -52.40 -64.03 -26.06
N LEU A 374 -53.68 -63.68 -26.01
CA LEU A 374 -54.59 -64.11 -24.94
C LEU A 374 -55.01 -65.56 -25.18
N LYS A 375 -54.18 -66.54 -24.79
CA LYS A 375 -54.54 -67.96 -24.82
C LYS A 375 -55.19 -68.36 -23.50
N LEU A 376 -56.52 -68.26 -23.43
CA LEU A 376 -57.29 -68.62 -22.24
C LEU A 376 -57.44 -70.15 -22.03
N ASN A 377 -56.81 -70.98 -22.86
CA ASN A 377 -56.91 -72.44 -22.83
C ASN A 377 -55.54 -73.07 -23.14
N GLY A 378 -55.33 -74.27 -22.60
CA GLY A 378 -54.04 -74.96 -22.49
C GLY A 378 -53.16 -74.95 -23.74
N LEU A 379 -51.85 -75.04 -23.47
CA LEU A 379 -50.74 -75.15 -24.43
C LEU A 379 -51.01 -76.23 -25.48
N ASP A 380 -51.44 -75.83 -26.68
CA ASP A 380 -51.41 -76.69 -27.86
C ASP A 380 -50.42 -76.14 -28.89
N ASN A 381 -49.51 -77.04 -29.29
CA ASN A 381 -48.52 -77.00 -30.37
C ASN A 381 -47.11 -76.42 -30.11
N ASN A 382 -46.15 -77.08 -30.77
CA ASN A 382 -44.68 -77.08 -30.64
C ASN A 382 -43.93 -75.73 -30.56
N ASN A 383 -44.58 -74.58 -30.72
CA ASN A 383 -43.96 -73.25 -30.57
C ASN A 383 -43.95 -72.75 -29.11
N ASP A 384 -44.74 -73.35 -28.21
CA ASP A 384 -44.86 -72.91 -26.80
C ASP A 384 -43.94 -73.71 -25.83
N LYS A 385 -43.09 -74.62 -26.33
CA LYS A 385 -42.09 -75.34 -25.51
C LYS A 385 -41.05 -74.41 -24.88
N SER A 386 -40.75 -73.28 -25.52
CA SER A 386 -39.82 -72.27 -24.99
C SER A 386 -40.41 -71.55 -23.77
N LEU A 387 -41.69 -71.14 -23.81
CA LEU A 387 -42.36 -70.43 -22.71
C LEU A 387 -42.56 -71.30 -21.47
N THR A 388 -42.86 -72.59 -21.68
CA THR A 388 -42.96 -73.58 -20.60
C THR A 388 -41.59 -73.91 -20.01
N ALA A 389 -40.55 -74.07 -20.83
CA ALA A 389 -39.17 -74.22 -20.33
C ALA A 389 -38.70 -73.00 -19.53
N ILE A 390 -39.06 -71.78 -19.95
CA ILE A 390 -38.78 -70.53 -19.21
C ILE A 390 -39.50 -70.52 -17.86
N ALA A 391 -40.74 -71.01 -17.78
CA ALA A 391 -41.46 -71.12 -16.50
C ALA A 391 -40.90 -72.22 -15.58
N GLU A 392 -40.39 -73.32 -16.14
CA GLU A 392 -39.74 -74.40 -15.38
C GLU A 392 -38.39 -73.97 -14.78
N MET A 393 -37.73 -72.95 -15.34
CA MET A 393 -36.48 -72.37 -14.83
C MET A 393 -36.63 -71.67 -13.47
N TRP A 394 -37.85 -71.24 -13.13
CA TRP A 394 -38.16 -70.56 -11.87
C TRP A 394 -39.25 -71.31 -11.08
N PRO A 395 -38.89 -72.40 -10.37
CA PRO A 395 -39.88 -73.22 -9.69
C PRO A 395 -40.53 -72.49 -8.51
N PRO A 396 -41.80 -72.81 -8.18
CA PRO A 396 -42.51 -72.26 -7.03
C PRO A 396 -41.92 -72.85 -5.74
N THR A 397 -40.82 -72.27 -5.28
CA THR A 397 -40.14 -72.62 -4.02
C THR A 397 -40.06 -71.37 -3.14
N SER A 398 -39.76 -71.54 -1.85
CA SER A 398 -39.50 -70.42 -0.94
C SER A 398 -38.28 -69.56 -1.34
N LYS A 399 -37.52 -69.97 -2.36
CA LYS A 399 -36.34 -69.28 -2.86
C LYS A 399 -36.72 -68.28 -3.95
N ARG A 400 -36.28 -67.02 -3.81
CA ARG A 400 -36.55 -65.92 -4.75
C ARG A 400 -35.47 -65.88 -5.85
N PHE A 401 -35.74 -66.48 -7.00
CA PHE A 401 -34.82 -66.45 -8.15
C PHE A 401 -34.90 -65.10 -8.90
N LEU A 402 -33.75 -64.62 -9.37
CA LEU A 402 -33.65 -63.42 -10.22
C LEU A 402 -33.96 -63.79 -11.68
N GLN A 403 -34.77 -62.97 -12.35
CA GLN A 403 -35.00 -63.08 -13.79
C GLN A 403 -33.91 -62.32 -14.54
N PHE A 404 -33.62 -62.69 -15.78
CA PHE A 404 -32.54 -62.08 -16.55
C PHE A 404 -32.88 -61.93 -18.03
N ASN A 405 -32.07 -61.14 -18.73
CA ASN A 405 -32.16 -60.91 -20.17
C ASN A 405 -31.74 -62.16 -20.95
N MET A 406 -32.58 -62.64 -21.87
CA MET A 406 -32.34 -63.88 -22.62
C MET A 406 -31.79 -63.58 -24.02
N SER A 407 -30.60 -64.12 -24.33
CA SER A 407 -30.00 -64.06 -25.65
C SER A 407 -30.47 -65.22 -26.54
N SER A 408 -30.60 -65.01 -27.86
CA SER A 408 -31.23 -66.00 -28.77
C SER A 408 -30.37 -67.24 -29.08
N ASN A 409 -29.10 -67.27 -28.63
CA ASN A 409 -28.11 -68.29 -28.99
C ASN A 409 -27.62 -69.16 -27.82
N GLU A 410 -28.05 -68.90 -26.58
CA GLU A 410 -27.58 -69.61 -25.39
C GLU A 410 -28.59 -70.69 -24.95
N SER A 411 -28.07 -71.82 -24.47
CA SER A 411 -28.81 -72.96 -23.95
C SER A 411 -29.64 -72.57 -22.72
N PHE A 412 -30.83 -73.15 -22.53
CA PHE A 412 -31.69 -73.01 -21.34
C PHE A 412 -31.06 -73.57 -20.03
N GLU A 413 -29.72 -73.61 -19.92
CA GLU A 413 -28.96 -74.19 -18.80
C GLU A 413 -28.39 -73.13 -17.84
N ASP A 414 -28.47 -71.83 -18.16
CA ASP A 414 -27.89 -70.76 -17.34
C ASP A 414 -28.73 -70.49 -16.09
N VAL A 415 -28.14 -70.70 -14.90
CA VAL A 415 -28.82 -70.53 -13.61
C VAL A 415 -28.40 -69.22 -12.95
N ALA A 416 -29.35 -68.28 -12.85
CA ALA A 416 -29.16 -66.99 -12.21
C ALA A 416 -29.00 -67.11 -10.67
N PRO A 417 -28.29 -66.15 -10.03
CA PRO A 417 -28.23 -66.03 -8.58
C PRO A 417 -29.60 -65.83 -7.92
N ARG A 418 -29.71 -66.16 -6.63
CA ARG A 418 -30.96 -66.05 -5.86
C ARG A 418 -30.84 -65.11 -4.67
N ILE A 419 -31.97 -64.56 -4.23
CA ILE A 419 -32.09 -63.82 -2.98
C ILE A 419 -32.49 -64.81 -1.88
N ASP A 420 -31.68 -64.90 -0.83
CA ASP A 420 -31.92 -65.75 0.34
C ASP A 420 -31.95 -64.90 1.62
N SER A 421 -32.56 -65.44 2.68
CA SER A 421 -32.67 -64.76 3.96
C SER A 421 -32.42 -65.71 5.13
N TYR A 422 -31.62 -65.29 6.10
CA TYR A 422 -31.34 -66.04 7.31
C TYR A 422 -31.75 -65.25 8.55
N ARG A 423 -32.57 -65.85 9.42
CA ARG A 423 -33.01 -65.24 10.69
C ARG A 423 -32.19 -65.78 11.84
N ASP A 424 -31.53 -64.88 12.57
CA ASP A 424 -30.91 -65.15 13.86
C ASP A 424 -31.76 -64.54 14.99
N ASP A 425 -32.00 -65.30 16.05
CA ASP A 425 -32.88 -64.89 17.15
C ASP A 425 -32.33 -63.70 17.94
N LYS A 426 -31.01 -63.45 17.87
CA LYS A 426 -30.34 -62.36 18.62
C LYS A 426 -30.10 -61.11 17.78
N SER A 427 -29.72 -61.27 16.51
CA SER A 427 -29.21 -60.16 15.68
C SER A 427 -30.11 -59.79 14.48
N GLY A 428 -31.23 -60.48 14.30
CA GLY A 428 -32.26 -60.17 13.30
C GLY A 428 -32.13 -61.00 12.02
N THR A 429 -32.78 -60.54 10.94
CA THR A 429 -32.81 -61.24 9.64
C THR A 429 -31.79 -60.63 8.68
N ALA A 430 -30.84 -61.41 8.18
CA ALA A 430 -29.94 -61.06 7.09
C ALA A 430 -30.57 -61.42 5.74
N GLU A 431 -30.72 -60.46 4.84
CA GLU A 431 -31.07 -60.67 3.43
C GLU A 431 -29.81 -60.51 2.57
N PHE A 432 -29.54 -61.47 1.69
CA PHE A 432 -28.31 -61.48 0.91
C PHE A 432 -28.48 -62.15 -0.45
N ILE A 433 -27.58 -61.81 -1.38
CA ILE A 433 -27.47 -62.49 -2.68
C ILE A 433 -26.67 -63.78 -2.47
N ASP A 434 -27.28 -64.92 -2.76
CA ASP A 434 -26.66 -66.24 -2.68
C ASP A 434 -26.25 -66.71 -4.08
N PHE A 435 -24.95 -66.93 -4.26
CA PHE A 435 -24.36 -67.41 -5.51
C PHE A 435 -24.23 -68.95 -5.55
N LYS A 436 -24.64 -69.65 -4.49
CA LYS A 436 -24.65 -71.12 -4.50
C LYS A 436 -25.62 -71.66 -5.53
N ASP A 437 -25.18 -72.67 -6.27
CA ASP A 437 -25.93 -73.33 -7.34
C ASP A 437 -26.18 -72.42 -8.58
N SER A 438 -25.40 -71.35 -8.75
CA SER A 438 -25.46 -70.45 -9.93
C SER A 438 -24.23 -70.63 -10.84
N GLU A 439 -24.28 -70.12 -12.07
CA GLU A 439 -23.15 -70.18 -13.02
C GLU A 439 -21.87 -69.51 -12.45
N ILE A 440 -22.04 -68.46 -11.65
CA ILE A 440 -20.96 -67.69 -11.02
C ILE A 440 -20.65 -68.15 -9.58
N GLN A 441 -20.87 -69.43 -9.27
CA GLN A 441 -20.67 -70.00 -7.94
C GLN A 441 -19.22 -69.87 -7.41
N ASN A 442 -18.21 -69.88 -8.28
CA ASN A 442 -16.81 -69.82 -7.88
C ASN A 442 -16.24 -68.38 -7.98
N SER A 443 -15.32 -68.04 -7.09
CA SER A 443 -14.58 -66.77 -7.15
C SER A 443 -13.62 -66.74 -8.34
N GLU A 444 -13.56 -65.60 -9.02
CA GLU A 444 -12.59 -65.35 -10.10
C GLU A 444 -11.18 -65.07 -9.55
N ALA A 445 -11.08 -64.56 -8.32
CA ALA A 445 -9.82 -64.22 -7.66
C ALA A 445 -9.16 -65.43 -6.97
N GLN A 446 -9.97 -66.38 -6.49
CA GLN A 446 -9.49 -67.58 -5.80
C GLN A 446 -10.08 -68.84 -6.46
N THR A 447 -9.29 -69.49 -7.31
CA THR A 447 -9.68 -70.70 -8.04
C THR A 447 -10.13 -71.81 -7.09
N GLY A 448 -11.39 -72.24 -7.19
CA GLY A 448 -11.96 -73.36 -6.42
C GLY A 448 -12.64 -72.99 -5.10
N GLN A 449 -12.71 -71.71 -4.71
CA GLN A 449 -13.51 -71.26 -3.57
C GLN A 449 -14.89 -70.73 -4.00
N PRO A 450 -15.96 -71.00 -3.23
CA PRO A 450 -17.27 -70.44 -3.52
C PRO A 450 -17.29 -68.93 -3.28
N ARG A 451 -17.94 -68.19 -4.18
CA ARG A 451 -18.14 -66.74 -4.12
C ARG A 451 -18.84 -66.33 -2.83
N SER A 452 -18.35 -65.26 -2.19
CA SER A 452 -18.94 -64.74 -0.96
C SER A 452 -20.34 -64.17 -1.19
N PRO A 453 -21.35 -64.47 -0.34
CA PRO A 453 -22.65 -63.81 -0.38
C PRO A 453 -22.54 -62.30 -0.15
N ILE A 454 -23.44 -61.52 -0.74
CA ILE A 454 -23.48 -60.06 -0.61
C ILE A 454 -24.71 -59.65 0.22
N ARG A 455 -24.50 -58.99 1.36
CA ARG A 455 -25.58 -58.47 2.22
C ARG A 455 -26.34 -57.33 1.54
N MET A 456 -27.66 -57.30 1.70
CA MET A 456 -28.55 -56.30 1.10
C MET A 456 -29.39 -55.48 2.08
N ASN A 457 -29.39 -55.81 3.38
CA ASN A 457 -30.14 -55.11 4.43
C ASN A 457 -29.30 -54.86 5.70
N ILE A 458 -29.84 -54.07 6.64
CA ILE A 458 -29.22 -53.80 7.96
C ILE A 458 -30.27 -53.98 9.07
N THR A 459 -29.88 -54.34 10.30
CA THR A 459 -30.83 -54.70 11.37
C THR A 459 -30.86 -53.78 12.58
N PHE A 460 -29.97 -52.79 12.65
CA PHE A 460 -29.76 -51.97 13.84
C PHE A 460 -30.15 -50.49 13.69
N ALA A 461 -30.86 -50.11 12.61
CA ALA A 461 -31.25 -48.71 12.39
C ALA A 461 -32.03 -48.11 13.56
N ARG A 462 -32.93 -48.89 14.17
CA ARG A 462 -33.66 -48.50 15.39
C ARG A 462 -32.73 -48.21 16.58
N HIS A 463 -31.68 -49.01 16.75
CA HIS A 463 -30.68 -48.77 17.81
C HIS A 463 -29.88 -47.48 17.60
N LEU A 464 -29.73 -47.02 16.35
CA LEU A 464 -29.14 -45.70 16.09
C LEU A 464 -30.06 -44.58 16.52
N ILE A 465 -31.38 -44.70 16.29
CA ILE A 465 -32.37 -43.72 16.74
C ILE A 465 -32.40 -43.65 18.27
N GLU A 466 -32.50 -44.80 18.95
CA GLU A 466 -32.49 -44.88 20.41
C GLU A 466 -31.25 -44.18 21.00
N ARG A 467 -30.08 -44.37 20.37
CA ARG A 467 -28.84 -43.69 20.79
C ARG A 467 -28.83 -42.19 20.46
N ALA A 468 -29.49 -41.75 19.40
CA ALA A 468 -29.59 -40.34 19.03
C ALA A 468 -30.58 -39.57 19.91
N GLU A 469 -31.65 -40.23 20.36
CA GLU A 469 -32.60 -39.69 21.33
C GLU A 469 -31.97 -39.52 22.72
N GLU A 470 -31.06 -40.43 23.11
CA GLU A 470 -30.27 -40.29 24.34
C GLU A 470 -29.33 -39.09 24.26
N SER A 471 -28.44 -39.04 23.26
CA SER A 471 -27.58 -37.90 22.98
C SER A 471 -26.84 -38.03 21.64
N MET A 472 -26.33 -36.90 21.11
CA MET A 472 -25.43 -36.97 19.96
C MET A 472 -24.09 -37.62 20.30
N ASP A 473 -23.63 -37.49 21.55
CA ASP A 473 -22.40 -38.11 22.07
C ASP A 473 -22.47 -39.65 22.04
N THR A 474 -23.64 -40.23 22.31
CA THR A 474 -23.88 -41.69 22.26
C THR A 474 -24.03 -42.21 20.83
N LEU A 475 -24.71 -41.47 19.95
CA LEU A 475 -24.83 -41.83 18.53
C LEU A 475 -23.46 -41.90 17.85
N LEU A 476 -22.64 -40.85 17.97
CA LEU A 476 -21.35 -40.72 17.27
C LEU A 476 -20.17 -41.38 18.01
N SER A 477 -20.47 -42.24 18.99
CA SER A 477 -19.47 -42.99 19.73
C SER A 477 -18.81 -44.09 18.88
N TRP A 478 -17.64 -44.54 19.32
CA TRP A 478 -16.94 -45.66 18.68
C TRP A 478 -17.72 -46.98 18.75
N SER A 479 -18.45 -47.21 19.85
CA SER A 479 -19.27 -48.42 20.03
C SER A 479 -20.43 -48.48 19.05
N SER A 480 -20.97 -47.34 18.62
CA SER A 480 -21.99 -47.26 17.56
C SER A 480 -21.51 -47.70 16.19
N GLN A 481 -20.22 -47.57 15.92
CA GLN A 481 -19.63 -47.97 14.65
C GLN A 481 -19.24 -49.46 14.60
N HIS A 482 -19.35 -50.17 15.74
CA HIS A 482 -19.00 -51.59 15.88
C HIS A 482 -20.21 -52.45 16.28
N LEU A 483 -21.42 -51.97 15.94
CA LEU A 483 -22.64 -52.76 16.07
C LEU A 483 -22.51 -54.07 15.27
N GLN A 484 -23.08 -55.13 15.83
CA GLN A 484 -22.98 -56.49 15.29
C GLN A 484 -24.10 -56.75 14.29
N GLU A 485 -23.77 -57.43 13.20
CA GLU A 485 -24.71 -57.86 12.16
C GLU A 485 -24.90 -59.39 12.17
N PRO A 486 -26.09 -59.89 11.79
CA PRO A 486 -26.40 -61.32 11.75
C PRO A 486 -25.55 -62.06 10.71
N PRO A 487 -25.01 -63.25 11.00
CA PRO A 487 -24.19 -64.01 10.04
C PRO A 487 -25.04 -64.56 8.87
N PHE A 488 -24.40 -64.89 7.74
CA PHE A 488 -25.10 -65.47 6.56
C PHE A 488 -25.59 -66.92 6.75
N LYS A 489 -25.05 -67.66 7.73
CA LYS A 489 -25.40 -69.06 8.02
C LYS A 489 -25.24 -69.36 9.51
N SER A 490 -25.99 -70.36 9.99
CA SER A 490 -25.86 -70.88 11.36
C SER A 490 -24.45 -71.36 11.68
N GLY A 491 -23.93 -70.98 12.86
CA GLY A 491 -22.62 -71.41 13.39
C GLY A 491 -21.41 -70.52 13.04
N LYS A 492 -21.59 -69.42 12.29
CA LYS A 492 -20.54 -68.40 12.08
C LYS A 492 -20.66 -67.25 13.10
N PRO A 493 -19.54 -66.60 13.49
CA PRO A 493 -19.59 -65.44 14.37
C PRO A 493 -20.30 -64.26 13.69
N SER A 494 -20.94 -63.41 14.49
CA SER A 494 -21.52 -62.14 14.02
C SER A 494 -20.45 -61.27 13.37
N GLU A 495 -20.84 -60.55 12.32
CA GLU A 495 -19.96 -59.67 11.57
C GLU A 495 -20.05 -58.24 12.11
N THR A 496 -18.96 -57.47 11.99
CA THR A 496 -18.99 -56.03 12.28
C THR A 496 -19.54 -55.27 11.08
N LEU A 497 -20.14 -54.12 11.34
CA LEU A 497 -20.64 -53.18 10.34
C LEU A 497 -19.66 -52.94 9.18
N ASP A 498 -20.17 -53.10 7.95
CA ASP A 498 -19.39 -52.95 6.72
C ASP A 498 -19.57 -51.56 6.08
N PHE A 499 -18.51 -50.75 6.11
CA PHE A 499 -18.46 -49.41 5.50
C PHE A 499 -18.29 -49.42 3.96
N TYR A 500 -18.07 -50.59 3.35
CA TYR A 500 -17.92 -50.76 1.90
C TYR A 500 -19.09 -51.53 1.26
N GLY A 501 -20.00 -52.09 2.07
CA GLY A 501 -21.15 -52.85 1.62
C GLY A 501 -22.31 -51.99 1.09
N ALA A 502 -23.49 -52.61 0.93
CA ALA A 502 -24.67 -51.99 0.31
C ALA A 502 -25.17 -50.69 0.99
N TYR A 503 -24.91 -50.52 2.29
CA TYR A 503 -25.23 -49.33 3.08
C TYR A 503 -23.99 -48.51 3.51
N GLY A 504 -22.80 -48.89 3.03
CA GLY A 504 -21.53 -48.25 3.41
C GLY A 504 -21.56 -46.73 3.23
N ARG A 505 -22.18 -46.24 2.15
CA ARG A 505 -22.36 -44.80 1.88
C ARG A 505 -23.11 -44.07 2.99
N TYR A 506 -24.21 -44.63 3.52
CA TYR A 506 -24.96 -44.00 4.62
C TYR A 506 -24.15 -44.00 5.92
N PHE A 507 -23.34 -45.03 6.18
CA PHE A 507 -22.49 -45.07 7.36
C PHE A 507 -21.36 -44.04 7.30
N VAL A 508 -20.73 -43.88 6.14
CA VAL A 508 -19.74 -42.81 5.93
C VAL A 508 -20.41 -41.44 6.04
N GLU A 509 -21.65 -41.29 5.56
CA GLU A 509 -22.42 -40.05 5.75
C GLU A 509 -22.67 -39.74 7.22
N LEU A 510 -23.18 -40.71 7.99
CA LEU A 510 -23.54 -40.53 9.38
C LEU A 510 -22.33 -40.27 10.29
N PHE A 511 -21.25 -41.03 10.11
CA PHE A 511 -20.12 -41.01 11.06
C PHE A 511 -18.94 -40.13 10.64
N LEU A 512 -18.86 -39.70 9.37
CA LEU A 512 -17.80 -38.82 8.88
C LEU A 512 -18.34 -37.48 8.36
N TYR A 513 -19.26 -37.51 7.38
CA TYR A 513 -19.69 -36.28 6.72
C TYR A 513 -20.64 -35.44 7.57
N LEU A 514 -21.57 -36.05 8.31
CA LEU A 514 -22.52 -35.33 9.15
C LEU A 514 -21.80 -34.48 10.21
N PRO A 515 -20.91 -35.03 11.05
CA PRO A 515 -20.26 -34.21 12.09
C PRO A 515 -19.35 -33.14 11.47
N TRP A 516 -18.73 -33.44 10.33
CA TRP A 516 -17.89 -32.49 9.60
C TRP A 516 -18.72 -31.34 9.00
N LEU A 517 -19.83 -31.64 8.34
CA LEU A 517 -20.76 -30.66 7.76
C LEU A 517 -21.30 -29.73 8.85
N VAL A 518 -21.77 -30.29 9.96
CA VAL A 518 -22.32 -29.52 11.08
C VAL A 518 -21.25 -28.61 11.69
N ALA A 519 -20.04 -29.13 11.95
CA ALA A 519 -18.93 -28.32 12.46
C ALA A 519 -18.55 -27.19 11.48
N HIS A 520 -18.55 -27.49 10.18
CA HIS A 520 -18.29 -26.49 9.14
C HIS A 520 -19.35 -25.39 9.13
N ARG A 521 -20.64 -25.73 9.23
CA ARG A 521 -21.74 -24.76 9.28
C ARG A 521 -21.71 -23.92 10.57
N PHE A 522 -21.47 -24.50 11.74
CA PHE A 522 -21.31 -23.73 12.99
C PHE A 522 -20.14 -22.73 12.90
N ASN A 523 -19.04 -23.10 12.23
CA ASN A 523 -17.92 -22.19 12.00
C ASN A 523 -18.30 -21.02 11.07
N GLN A 524 -19.09 -21.28 10.01
CA GLN A 524 -19.62 -20.23 9.12
C GLN A 524 -20.56 -19.27 9.88
N GLU A 525 -21.41 -19.80 10.77
CA GLU A 525 -22.32 -19.04 11.66
C GLU A 525 -21.59 -18.39 12.86
N ARG A 526 -20.25 -18.45 12.91
CA ARG A 526 -19.40 -17.89 13.98
C ARG A 526 -19.63 -18.48 15.38
N GLN A 527 -20.30 -19.63 15.48
CA GLN A 527 -20.48 -20.39 16.72
C GLN A 527 -19.30 -21.34 16.95
N TYR A 528 -18.12 -20.77 17.22
CA TYR A 528 -16.85 -21.53 17.25
C TYR A 528 -16.79 -22.61 18.35
N GLY A 529 -17.48 -22.41 19.48
CA GLY A 529 -17.52 -23.40 20.56
C GLY A 529 -18.24 -24.69 20.14
N GLU A 530 -19.42 -24.56 19.54
CA GLU A 530 -20.17 -25.70 19.00
C GLU A 530 -19.46 -26.32 17.80
N ALA A 531 -18.84 -25.50 16.93
CA ALA A 531 -18.01 -26.01 15.84
C ALA A 531 -16.85 -26.89 16.34
N GLU A 532 -16.16 -26.47 17.41
CA GLU A 532 -15.12 -27.26 18.05
C GLU A 532 -15.69 -28.57 18.63
N ARG A 533 -16.82 -28.52 19.34
CA ARG A 533 -17.47 -29.70 19.94
C ARG A 533 -17.87 -30.73 18.88
N TRP A 534 -18.50 -30.29 17.79
CA TRP A 534 -18.90 -31.18 16.71
C TRP A 534 -17.71 -31.77 15.96
N LEU A 535 -16.63 -31.00 15.80
CA LEU A 535 -15.41 -31.52 15.19
C LEU A 535 -14.69 -32.53 16.10
N GLN A 536 -14.82 -32.40 17.42
CA GLN A 536 -14.28 -33.37 18.40
C GLN A 536 -14.92 -34.77 18.30
N TYR A 537 -16.10 -34.92 17.69
CA TYR A 537 -16.65 -36.23 17.35
C TYR A 537 -15.81 -36.97 16.31
N LEU A 538 -15.02 -36.26 15.51
CA LEU A 538 -14.12 -36.83 14.51
C LEU A 538 -12.67 -36.79 14.97
N PHE A 539 -12.21 -35.62 15.44
CA PHE A 539 -10.83 -35.32 15.81
C PHE A 539 -10.75 -34.59 17.15
N ASN A 540 -10.25 -35.28 18.17
CA ASN A 540 -10.01 -34.71 19.49
C ASN A 540 -8.52 -34.83 19.88
N PRO A 541 -7.74 -33.73 19.86
CA PRO A 541 -6.31 -33.76 20.17
C PRO A 541 -5.98 -34.15 21.61
N ALA A 542 -6.96 -34.08 22.54
CA ALA A 542 -6.77 -34.44 23.95
C ALA A 542 -7.07 -35.92 24.25
N ARG A 543 -7.64 -36.68 23.29
CA ARG A 543 -8.07 -38.06 23.51
C ARG A 543 -6.90 -39.04 23.34
N LYS A 544 -6.67 -39.89 24.34
CA LYS A 544 -5.71 -41.00 24.32
C LYS A 544 -6.42 -42.35 24.14
N ALA A 545 -5.75 -43.31 23.51
CA ALA A 545 -6.22 -44.66 23.30
C ALA A 545 -6.36 -45.41 24.62
N VAL A 546 -7.47 -46.14 24.76
CA VAL A 546 -7.73 -47.04 25.88
C VAL A 546 -7.84 -48.45 25.32
N SER A 547 -7.03 -49.39 25.83
CA SER A 547 -6.94 -50.77 25.33
C SER A 547 -8.31 -51.43 25.22
N GLY A 548 -8.70 -51.86 24.01
CA GLY A 548 -10.01 -52.47 23.73
C GLY A 548 -11.15 -51.48 23.43
N SER A 549 -10.85 -50.18 23.30
CA SER A 549 -11.83 -49.12 22.97
C SER A 549 -11.25 -48.09 21.98
N ASN A 550 -11.73 -46.85 22.00
CA ASN A 550 -11.49 -45.80 21.00
C ASN A 550 -9.99 -45.62 20.67
N PRO A 551 -9.64 -45.34 19.40
CA PRO A 551 -8.26 -45.06 19.00
C PRO A 551 -7.80 -43.66 19.41
N ASP A 552 -6.48 -43.44 19.28
CA ASP A 552 -5.84 -42.15 19.53
C ASP A 552 -6.36 -41.07 18.57
N TYR A 553 -6.80 -39.94 19.15
CA TYR A 553 -7.25 -38.70 18.48
C TYR A 553 -8.48 -38.80 17.55
N TRP A 554 -8.63 -39.88 16.80
CA TRP A 554 -9.62 -40.09 15.76
C TRP A 554 -10.72 -41.04 16.23
N ASN A 555 -11.99 -40.72 15.95
CA ASN A 555 -13.13 -41.48 16.46
C ASN A 555 -14.03 -42.06 15.36
N ALA A 556 -13.72 -41.83 14.08
CA ALA A 556 -14.49 -42.38 12.95
C ALA A 556 -13.72 -43.53 12.26
N VAL A 557 -14.33 -44.71 12.12
CA VAL A 557 -13.76 -45.90 11.48
C VAL A 557 -13.19 -45.60 10.09
N PRO A 558 -13.90 -44.88 9.18
CA PRO A 558 -13.36 -44.53 7.86
C PRO A 558 -12.06 -43.73 7.92
N LEU A 559 -11.78 -43.04 9.04
CA LEU A 559 -10.55 -42.29 9.21
C LEU A 559 -9.39 -43.16 9.64
N ILE A 560 -9.60 -44.32 10.27
CA ILE A 560 -8.54 -45.13 10.91
C ILE A 560 -8.09 -46.28 10.02
N THR A 561 -9.01 -46.91 9.29
CA THR A 561 -8.74 -47.98 8.33
C THR A 561 -7.93 -47.44 7.15
N GLY A 562 -6.62 -47.35 7.32
CA GLY A 562 -5.74 -46.73 6.35
C GLY A 562 -4.29 -47.12 6.53
N THR A 563 -3.92 -48.25 5.92
CA THR A 563 -2.59 -48.40 5.31
C THR A 563 -2.60 -49.19 4.00
N THR A 564 -3.61 -50.00 3.71
CA THR A 564 -3.77 -50.67 2.42
C THR A 564 -5.26 -51.05 2.22
N PRO A 565 -5.83 -50.91 1.01
CA PRO A 565 -7.01 -51.69 0.67
C PRO A 565 -6.67 -53.16 0.92
N LYS A 566 -7.57 -53.94 1.54
CA LYS A 566 -7.36 -55.40 1.54
C LYS A 566 -7.33 -55.87 0.07
N PRO A 567 -6.48 -56.83 -0.33
CA PRO A 567 -6.57 -57.44 -1.66
C PRO A 567 -8.01 -57.91 -1.88
N GLY A 568 -8.77 -57.24 -2.76
CA GLY A 568 -10.22 -57.41 -2.83
C GLY A 568 -11.07 -56.15 -2.75
N GLN A 569 -10.52 -55.06 -2.23
CA GLN A 569 -11.23 -53.78 -2.06
C GLN A 569 -10.62 -52.75 -2.99
N SER A 570 -11.44 -52.12 -3.83
CA SER A 570 -10.95 -51.14 -4.79
C SER A 570 -10.69 -49.78 -4.14
N SER A 571 -9.82 -49.01 -4.77
CA SER A 571 -9.57 -47.63 -4.40
C SER A 571 -10.61 -46.73 -5.08
N TYR A 572 -11.48 -46.08 -4.30
CA TYR A 572 -12.38 -44.99 -4.73
C TYR A 572 -11.71 -43.97 -5.67
N ALA A 573 -10.41 -43.68 -5.46
CA ALA A 573 -9.60 -42.79 -6.29
C ALA A 573 -9.47 -43.22 -7.77
N ILE A 574 -9.71 -44.50 -8.09
CA ILE A 574 -9.67 -45.01 -9.48
C ILE A 574 -10.95 -44.59 -10.23
N GLN A 575 -12.11 -44.60 -9.54
CA GLN A 575 -13.40 -44.25 -10.12
C GLN A 575 -13.54 -42.73 -10.31
N GLY A 576 -13.02 -41.95 -9.36
CA GLY A 576 -13.07 -40.49 -9.37
C GLY A 576 -11.71 -39.84 -9.19
N PRO A 577 -10.80 -39.92 -10.19
CA PRO A 577 -9.43 -39.40 -10.05
C PRO A 577 -9.36 -37.87 -9.93
N GLN A 578 -10.44 -37.18 -10.30
CA GLN A 578 -10.58 -35.73 -10.18
C GLN A 578 -11.52 -35.32 -9.03
N ASP A 579 -11.98 -36.28 -8.20
CA ASP A 579 -12.83 -36.00 -7.05
C ASP A 579 -12.01 -36.11 -5.74
N PRO A 580 -11.80 -34.99 -5.01
CA PRO A 580 -11.02 -35.00 -3.78
C PRO A 580 -11.63 -35.92 -2.71
N HIS A 581 -12.96 -36.07 -2.67
CA HIS A 581 -13.63 -36.92 -1.69
C HIS A 581 -13.34 -38.39 -1.95
N GLN A 582 -13.35 -38.81 -3.21
CA GLN A 582 -13.03 -40.19 -3.59
C GLN A 582 -11.57 -40.51 -3.34
N ILE A 583 -10.66 -39.59 -3.66
CA ILE A 583 -9.23 -39.72 -3.33
C ILE A 583 -9.04 -39.85 -1.80
N ALA A 584 -9.76 -39.05 -1.02
CA ALA A 584 -9.68 -39.05 0.43
C ALA A 584 -10.31 -40.29 1.08
N LEU A 585 -11.35 -40.90 0.48
CA LEU A 585 -11.93 -42.16 0.95
C LEU A 585 -10.97 -43.33 0.73
N SER A 586 -10.23 -43.34 -0.37
CA SER A 586 -9.12 -44.29 -0.58
C SER A 586 -7.95 -44.07 0.36
N HIS A 587 -7.62 -42.80 0.61
CA HIS A 587 -6.49 -42.39 1.42
C HIS A 587 -6.96 -41.44 2.55
N PRO A 588 -7.44 -42.00 3.67
CA PRO A 588 -8.05 -41.21 4.76
C PRO A 588 -7.13 -40.16 5.38
N VAL A 589 -5.82 -40.23 5.14
CA VAL A 589 -4.86 -39.18 5.51
C VAL A 589 -5.27 -37.79 4.98
N HIS A 590 -5.94 -37.71 3.82
CA HIS A 590 -6.41 -36.43 3.29
C HIS A 590 -7.58 -35.86 4.10
N PHE A 591 -8.54 -36.70 4.52
CA PHE A 591 -9.57 -36.27 5.47
C PHE A 591 -8.97 -35.84 6.80
N ARG A 592 -8.01 -36.61 7.33
CA ARG A 592 -7.31 -36.25 8.57
C ARG A 592 -6.65 -34.86 8.46
N LYS A 593 -5.97 -34.60 7.34
CA LYS A 593 -5.37 -33.29 7.06
C LYS A 593 -6.42 -32.18 6.96
N ALA A 594 -7.52 -32.39 6.25
CA ALA A 594 -8.58 -31.39 6.09
C ALA A 594 -9.29 -31.07 7.42
N LEU A 595 -9.64 -32.09 8.20
CA LEU A 595 -10.26 -31.93 9.52
C LEU A 595 -9.31 -31.24 10.50
N TYR A 596 -8.02 -31.58 10.45
CA TYR A 596 -6.99 -30.88 11.23
C TYR A 596 -6.88 -29.41 10.83
N MET A 597 -6.87 -29.09 9.53
CA MET A 597 -6.85 -27.72 9.04
C MET A 597 -8.10 -26.94 9.47
N LEU A 598 -9.28 -27.53 9.39
CA LEU A 598 -10.53 -26.94 9.88
C LEU A 598 -10.47 -26.67 11.39
N TYR A 599 -9.88 -27.58 12.18
CA TYR A 599 -9.69 -27.38 13.61
C TYR A 599 -8.81 -26.15 13.90
N ILE A 600 -7.69 -26.01 13.18
CA ILE A 600 -6.83 -24.82 13.28
C ILE A 600 -7.60 -23.56 12.85
N ASP A 601 -8.38 -23.62 11.78
CA ASP A 601 -9.17 -22.47 11.32
C ASP A 601 -10.19 -22.02 12.36
N ILE A 602 -10.89 -22.95 13.02
CA ILE A 602 -11.83 -22.63 14.11
C ILE A 602 -11.09 -21.90 15.24
N LEU A 603 -9.90 -22.36 15.64
CA LEU A 603 -9.09 -21.68 16.67
C LEU A 603 -8.64 -20.29 16.22
N LEU A 604 -8.15 -20.15 14.99
CA LEU A 604 -7.72 -18.87 14.43
C LEU A 604 -8.89 -17.89 14.28
N ASN A 605 -10.06 -18.36 13.85
CA ASN A 605 -11.27 -17.54 13.71
C ASN A 605 -11.79 -17.08 15.06
N ARG A 606 -11.76 -17.95 16.08
CA ARG A 606 -12.08 -17.59 17.46
C ARG A 606 -11.11 -16.55 18.02
N GLY A 607 -9.81 -16.70 17.76
CA GLY A 607 -8.80 -15.69 18.09
C GLY A 607 -9.03 -14.36 17.36
N ASP A 608 -9.34 -14.41 16.06
CA ASP A 608 -9.64 -13.24 15.25
C ASP A 608 -10.92 -12.52 15.73
N ALA A 609 -11.93 -13.25 16.23
CA ALA A 609 -13.14 -12.67 16.80
C ALA A 609 -12.83 -11.90 18.10
N ALA A 610 -12.09 -12.53 19.03
CA ALA A 610 -11.68 -11.89 20.28
C ALA A 610 -10.75 -10.68 20.05
N TYR A 611 -9.88 -10.73 19.03
CA TYR A 611 -9.02 -9.61 18.67
C TYR A 611 -9.85 -8.38 18.23
N ARG A 612 -10.90 -8.58 17.41
CA ARG A 612 -11.72 -7.47 16.92
C ARG A 612 -12.48 -6.70 18.00
N GLU A 613 -12.68 -7.28 19.18
CA GLU A 613 -13.31 -6.59 20.31
C GLU A 613 -12.39 -5.52 20.94
N LEU A 614 -11.07 -5.63 20.77
CA LEU A 614 -10.05 -4.64 21.20
C LEU A 614 -10.10 -4.28 22.70
N SER A 615 -10.59 -5.17 23.56
CA SER A 615 -10.49 -5.02 25.03
C SER A 615 -9.23 -5.71 25.57
N PRO A 616 -8.65 -5.28 26.71
CA PRO A 616 -7.47 -5.93 27.29
C PRO A 616 -7.66 -7.44 27.53
N ASP A 617 -8.84 -7.83 28.00
CA ASP A 617 -9.18 -9.24 28.26
C ASP A 617 -9.34 -10.00 26.94
N SER A 618 -10.04 -9.43 25.96
CA SER A 618 -10.24 -10.08 24.66
C SER A 618 -8.94 -10.20 23.84
N LEU A 619 -8.00 -9.26 23.97
CA LEU A 619 -6.65 -9.38 23.37
C LEU A 619 -5.83 -10.48 24.05
N THR A 620 -6.02 -10.67 25.35
CA THR A 620 -5.39 -11.77 26.10
C THR A 620 -5.98 -13.11 25.67
N ASP A 621 -7.30 -13.20 25.54
CA ASP A 621 -7.99 -14.38 25.02
C ASP A 621 -7.56 -14.70 23.58
N ALA A 622 -7.50 -13.70 22.70
CA ALA A 622 -7.02 -13.86 21.34
C ALA A 622 -5.61 -14.46 21.31
N LYS A 623 -4.71 -13.96 22.16
CA LYS A 623 -3.35 -14.51 22.31
C LYS A 623 -3.37 -15.97 22.75
N LEU A 624 -4.23 -16.37 23.68
CA LEU A 624 -4.35 -17.77 24.11
C LEU A 624 -4.78 -18.68 22.96
N TRP A 625 -5.77 -18.26 22.16
CA TRP A 625 -6.24 -19.02 20.99
C TRP A 625 -5.14 -19.16 19.93
N TYR A 626 -4.41 -18.09 19.64
CA TYR A 626 -3.29 -18.13 18.69
C TYR A 626 -2.14 -19.01 19.20
N LEU A 627 -1.80 -18.97 20.49
CA LEU A 627 -0.78 -19.85 21.07
C LEU A 627 -1.22 -21.32 21.03
N ARG A 628 -2.49 -21.62 21.25
CA ARG A 628 -3.03 -22.98 21.10
C ARG A 628 -2.90 -23.48 19.66
N ALA A 629 -3.24 -22.63 18.68
CA ALA A 629 -3.04 -22.94 17.26
C ALA A 629 -1.55 -23.12 16.92
N GLN A 630 -0.66 -22.29 17.49
CA GLN A 630 0.79 -22.39 17.31
C GLN A 630 1.35 -23.71 17.83
N ASN A 631 0.93 -24.16 19.01
CA ASN A 631 1.38 -25.41 19.61
C ASN A 631 0.98 -26.63 18.78
N LEU A 632 -0.20 -26.59 18.14
CA LEU A 632 -0.66 -27.66 17.26
C LEU A 632 0.09 -27.65 15.92
N LEU A 633 0.23 -26.49 15.29
CA LEU A 633 0.97 -26.35 14.04
C LEU A 633 2.46 -26.69 14.19
N GLY A 634 3.04 -26.45 15.35
CA GLY A 634 4.47 -26.62 15.60
C GLY A 634 5.32 -25.53 14.93
N PRO A 635 6.65 -25.68 14.97
CA PRO A 635 7.55 -24.73 14.32
C PRO A 635 7.32 -24.72 12.81
N ARG A 636 7.45 -23.53 12.21
CA ARG A 636 7.41 -23.39 10.75
C ARG A 636 8.51 -24.27 10.14
N PRO A 637 8.22 -25.07 9.09
CA PRO A 637 9.25 -25.86 8.42
C PRO A 637 10.33 -24.93 7.84
N ASP A 638 11.58 -25.21 8.19
CA ASP A 638 12.75 -24.45 7.71
C ASP A 638 12.98 -24.75 6.22
N ILE A 639 12.72 -23.76 5.37
CA ILE A 639 13.00 -23.86 3.94
C ILE A 639 14.49 -23.59 3.78
N ARG A 640 15.31 -24.64 3.69
CA ARG A 640 16.72 -24.48 3.35
C ARG A 640 16.83 -23.75 2.00
N GLN A 641 17.39 -22.54 2.02
CA GLN A 641 17.61 -21.65 0.87
C GLN A 641 18.58 -22.19 -0.19
N THR A 642 19.19 -23.36 0.01
CA THR A 642 20.03 -23.98 -1.02
C THR A 642 19.12 -24.56 -2.08
N ASP A 643 18.85 -23.78 -3.12
CA ASP A 643 18.12 -24.21 -4.29
C ASP A 643 18.88 -25.37 -4.93
N LEU A 644 18.37 -26.60 -4.75
CA LEU A 644 18.94 -27.82 -5.34
C LEU A 644 18.59 -27.94 -6.83
N TRP A 645 18.12 -26.84 -7.45
CA TRP A 645 17.70 -26.77 -8.84
C TRP A 645 18.84 -26.23 -9.72
N ALA A 646 19.29 -27.03 -10.68
CA ALA A 646 20.20 -26.60 -11.73
C ALA A 646 19.37 -26.12 -12.94
N ALA A 647 19.77 -25.00 -13.55
CA ALA A 647 19.13 -24.52 -14.76
C ALA A 647 19.36 -25.52 -15.92
N LEU A 648 18.26 -25.95 -16.55
CA LEU A 648 18.22 -26.93 -17.64
C LEU A 648 17.50 -26.33 -18.83
N THR A 649 17.83 -26.78 -20.04
CA THR A 649 17.05 -26.41 -21.22
C THR A 649 15.71 -27.19 -21.26
N LEU A 650 14.67 -26.61 -21.88
CA LEU A 650 13.36 -27.27 -21.98
C LEU A 650 13.45 -28.60 -22.73
N LYS A 651 14.33 -28.68 -23.73
CA LYS A 651 14.56 -29.90 -24.51
C LYS A 651 15.12 -31.03 -23.62
N GLU A 652 16.20 -30.75 -22.89
CA GLU A 652 16.79 -31.69 -21.93
C GLU A 652 15.77 -32.13 -20.87
N PHE A 653 14.96 -31.19 -20.36
CA PHE A 653 13.92 -31.49 -19.38
C PHE A 653 12.83 -32.43 -19.91
N SER A 654 12.47 -32.33 -21.21
CA SER A 654 11.43 -33.15 -21.83
C SER A 654 11.91 -34.53 -22.30
N GLU A 655 13.19 -34.68 -22.62
CA GLU A 655 13.77 -35.89 -23.20
C GLU A 655 14.37 -36.85 -22.15
N GLU A 656 14.51 -36.44 -20.90
CA GLU A 656 15.09 -37.26 -19.82
C GLU A 656 14.02 -38.03 -19.02
N PRO A 657 13.81 -39.34 -19.30
CA PRO A 657 12.90 -40.17 -18.52
C PRO A 657 13.48 -40.48 -17.13
N ASN A 658 12.62 -40.59 -16.11
CA ASN A 658 13.05 -40.95 -14.78
C ASN A 658 13.34 -42.46 -14.70
N ARG A 659 14.60 -42.82 -15.03
CA ARG A 659 15.08 -44.21 -15.01
C ARG A 659 14.85 -44.90 -13.67
N LYS A 660 14.97 -44.18 -12.55
CA LYS A 660 14.72 -44.74 -11.21
C LYS A 660 13.25 -45.10 -11.00
N LEU A 661 12.33 -44.27 -11.50
CA LEU A 661 10.90 -44.56 -11.46
C LEU A 661 10.59 -45.77 -12.34
N HIS A 662 11.13 -45.83 -13.55
CA HIS A 662 10.94 -46.94 -14.48
C HIS A 662 11.53 -48.26 -13.95
N GLU A 663 12.72 -48.21 -13.33
CA GLU A 663 13.33 -49.37 -12.65
C GLU A 663 12.49 -49.81 -11.45
N PHE A 664 11.94 -48.87 -10.67
CA PHE A 664 11.05 -49.15 -9.55
C PHE A 664 9.72 -49.78 -10.01
N GLU A 665 9.10 -49.27 -11.07
CA GLU A 665 7.89 -49.86 -11.69
C GLU A 665 8.17 -51.27 -12.23
N GLN A 666 9.33 -51.47 -12.86
CA GLN A 666 9.76 -52.79 -13.33
C GLN A 666 10.08 -53.76 -12.19
N GLN A 667 10.65 -53.29 -11.07
CA GLN A 667 10.87 -54.09 -9.85
C GLN A 667 9.54 -54.48 -9.20
N LEU A 668 8.60 -53.53 -9.04
CA LEU A 668 7.23 -53.78 -8.56
C LEU A 668 6.48 -54.80 -9.44
N GLY A 669 6.70 -54.77 -10.76
CA GLY A 669 6.14 -55.75 -11.68
C GLY A 669 6.77 -57.16 -11.56
N LYS A 670 8.05 -57.26 -11.15
CA LYS A 670 8.79 -58.53 -11.02
C LYS A 670 8.64 -59.21 -9.66
N ASP A 671 8.60 -58.45 -8.57
CA ASP A 671 8.50 -58.98 -7.18
C ASP A 671 7.11 -59.57 -6.84
N ARG A 672 6.13 -59.38 -7.72
CA ARG A 672 4.71 -59.72 -7.50
C ARG A 672 4.31 -61.18 -7.77
N LYS A 673 5.25 -62.11 -7.95
CA LYS A 673 4.91 -63.54 -8.22
C LYS A 673 4.90 -64.48 -7.01
N HIS A 674 5.52 -64.17 -5.87
CA HIS A 674 5.37 -65.01 -4.66
C HIS A 674 5.69 -64.21 -3.38
N LEU A 675 4.68 -63.79 -2.62
CA LEU A 675 4.87 -63.50 -1.18
C LEU A 675 3.82 -64.28 -0.35
N PRO A 676 4.25 -65.11 0.63
CA PRO A 676 3.36 -65.76 1.57
C PRO A 676 2.77 -64.76 2.58
N THR A 677 1.54 -65.02 2.97
CA THR A 677 0.57 -64.18 3.71
C THR A 677 0.89 -63.90 5.18
N THR A 678 2.13 -64.05 5.63
CA THR A 678 2.50 -63.93 7.04
C THR A 678 3.85 -63.25 7.17
N ASP A 679 3.88 -61.92 7.09
CA ASP A 679 4.69 -61.09 8.00
C ASP A 679 4.35 -59.61 7.83
N THR A 680 4.23 -58.94 8.97
CA THR A 680 3.89 -57.53 9.14
C THR A 680 5.00 -56.59 8.65
N SER A 681 4.57 -55.42 8.17
CA SER A 681 5.31 -54.15 8.07
C SER A 681 6.46 -54.01 7.07
N ALA A 682 6.13 -53.93 5.78
CA ALA A 682 6.89 -53.09 4.85
C ALA A 682 5.91 -52.31 3.97
N LEU A 683 6.00 -50.98 3.98
CA LEU A 683 5.23 -50.08 3.10
C LEU A 683 5.60 -50.35 1.64
N ILE A 684 4.86 -51.23 0.96
CA ILE A 684 4.89 -51.34 -0.49
C ILE A 684 3.70 -50.55 -1.00
N PRO A 685 3.89 -49.43 -1.74
CA PRO A 685 2.79 -48.74 -2.37
C PRO A 685 2.24 -49.63 -3.49
N GLU A 686 0.99 -50.08 -3.36
CA GLU A 686 0.30 -50.70 -4.49
C GLU A 686 0.12 -49.66 -5.60
N VAL A 687 0.82 -49.86 -6.72
CA VAL A 687 0.57 -49.10 -7.94
C VAL A 687 -0.81 -49.50 -8.45
N CYS A 688 -1.79 -48.62 -8.22
CA CYS A 688 -3.12 -48.73 -8.81
C CYS A 688 -3.03 -48.38 -10.30
N ILE A 689 -2.83 -49.39 -11.14
CA ILE A 689 -2.95 -49.23 -12.59
C ILE A 689 -4.42 -48.93 -12.91
N ARG A 690 -4.70 -47.75 -13.48
CA ARG A 690 -6.06 -47.37 -13.91
C ARG A 690 -6.46 -48.24 -15.11
N PRO A 691 -7.48 -49.10 -15.02
CA PRO A 691 -7.84 -49.99 -16.13
C PRO A 691 -8.70 -49.30 -17.20
N TYR A 692 -9.43 -48.24 -16.83
CA TYR A 692 -10.45 -47.59 -17.66
C TYR A 692 -9.96 -46.38 -18.46
N VAL A 693 -8.64 -46.15 -18.46
CA VAL A 693 -8.03 -44.93 -18.94
C VAL A 693 -6.84 -45.32 -19.80
N HIS A 694 -6.84 -44.89 -21.07
CA HIS A 694 -5.73 -45.12 -22.00
C HIS A 694 -4.39 -44.81 -21.29
N ALA A 695 -3.43 -45.72 -21.38
CA ALA A 695 -2.16 -45.70 -20.62
C ALA A 695 -1.35 -44.40 -20.75
N HIS A 696 -1.72 -43.48 -21.65
CA HIS A 696 -1.02 -42.24 -21.97
C HIS A 696 -1.65 -41.00 -21.31
N SER A 697 -2.77 -41.14 -20.59
CA SER A 697 -3.48 -40.00 -19.96
C SER A 697 -3.18 -39.84 -18.46
N ALA A 698 -2.36 -40.72 -17.89
CA ALA A 698 -1.58 -40.41 -16.70
C ALA A 698 -0.30 -39.69 -17.16
N HIS A 699 -0.38 -38.40 -17.45
CA HIS A 699 0.81 -37.55 -17.64
C HIS A 699 1.48 -37.34 -16.27
N ALA A 700 2.03 -38.42 -15.70
CA ALA A 700 3.04 -38.30 -14.67
C ALA A 700 4.23 -37.61 -15.34
N ILE A 701 4.64 -36.47 -14.81
CA ILE A 701 5.85 -35.78 -15.27
C ILE A 701 7.01 -36.73 -14.99
N ASP A 702 7.46 -37.44 -16.02
CA ASP A 702 8.54 -38.42 -15.94
C ASP A 702 9.92 -37.75 -15.98
N ALA A 703 10.07 -36.62 -15.27
CA ALA A 703 11.31 -35.86 -15.23
C ALA A 703 11.95 -35.96 -13.83
N PRO A 704 13.19 -36.46 -13.70
CA PRO A 704 13.85 -36.66 -12.41
C PRO A 704 14.15 -35.35 -11.66
N HIS A 705 14.14 -34.22 -12.39
CA HIS A 705 14.40 -32.90 -11.84
C HIS A 705 13.18 -32.29 -11.15
N SER A 706 11.96 -32.69 -11.53
CA SER A 706 10.72 -32.15 -10.96
C SER A 706 10.65 -32.37 -9.44
N ARG A 707 10.15 -31.36 -8.71
CA ARG A 707 10.07 -31.37 -7.25
C ARG A 707 8.62 -31.27 -6.80
N LEU A 708 8.35 -31.83 -5.62
CA LEU A 708 7.04 -31.72 -5.01
C LEU A 708 6.74 -30.25 -4.67
N PRO A 709 5.59 -29.71 -5.07
CA PRO A 709 5.19 -28.35 -4.72
C PRO A 709 5.02 -28.22 -3.20
N PHE A 710 5.17 -27.02 -2.66
CA PHE A 710 4.81 -26.74 -1.27
C PHE A 710 3.30 -26.90 -1.07
N ASN A 711 2.89 -27.29 0.14
CA ASN A 711 1.48 -27.37 0.49
C ASN A 711 0.87 -25.95 0.48
N PRO A 712 -0.03 -25.63 -0.47
CA PRO A 712 -0.54 -24.27 -0.64
C PRO A 712 -1.49 -23.83 0.48
N VAL A 713 -1.94 -24.76 1.33
CA VAL A 713 -2.98 -24.52 2.34
C VAL A 713 -2.39 -24.34 3.74
N LEU A 714 -1.35 -25.07 4.10
CA LEU A 714 -0.77 -24.95 5.44
C LEU A 714 0.09 -23.69 5.63
N PHE A 715 0.90 -23.30 4.65
CA PHE A 715 1.78 -22.12 4.73
C PHE A 715 1.03 -20.81 5.07
N PRO A 716 -0.09 -20.48 4.38
CA PRO A 716 -0.86 -19.29 4.71
C PRO A 716 -1.39 -19.25 6.16
N ARG A 717 -1.62 -20.40 6.80
CA ARG A 717 -2.06 -20.46 8.21
C ARG A 717 -0.93 -20.10 9.17
N TRP A 718 0.30 -20.56 8.91
CA TRP A 718 1.48 -20.10 9.66
C TRP A 718 1.68 -18.59 9.49
N GLU A 719 1.62 -18.07 8.27
CA GLU A 719 1.78 -16.63 8.00
C GLU A 719 0.69 -15.79 8.66
N LYS A 720 -0.58 -16.23 8.57
CA LYS A 720 -1.69 -15.59 9.26
C LYS A 720 -1.45 -15.57 10.77
N LEU A 721 -1.12 -16.71 11.36
CA LEU A 721 -0.87 -16.82 12.80
C LEU A 721 0.31 -15.93 13.26
N GLU A 722 1.43 -15.97 12.55
CA GLU A 722 2.62 -15.15 12.82
C GLU A 722 2.30 -13.65 12.73
N SER A 723 1.55 -13.25 11.69
CA SER A 723 1.06 -11.87 11.53
C SER A 723 0.18 -11.45 12.70
N ARG A 724 -0.77 -12.29 13.15
CA ARG A 724 -1.64 -11.97 14.30
C ARG A 724 -0.86 -11.84 15.60
N LEU A 725 0.04 -12.79 15.87
CA LEU A 725 0.91 -12.73 17.04
C LEU A 725 1.85 -11.53 17.01
N HIS A 726 2.36 -11.16 15.83
CA HIS A 726 3.18 -9.96 15.66
C HIS A 726 2.36 -8.70 15.97
N ASN A 727 1.15 -8.57 15.41
CA ASN A 727 0.29 -7.41 15.64
C ASN A 727 -0.07 -7.26 17.13
N LEU A 728 -0.41 -8.36 17.81
CA LEU A 728 -0.68 -8.35 19.25
C LEU A 728 0.54 -7.93 20.09
N ARG A 729 1.75 -8.34 19.68
CA ARG A 729 3.00 -7.98 20.38
C ARG A 729 3.38 -6.50 20.23
N HIS A 730 2.98 -5.86 19.12
CA HIS A 730 3.35 -4.49 18.79
C HIS A 730 2.22 -3.47 19.00
N ASN A 731 1.15 -3.86 19.69
CA ASN A 731 -0.02 -3.01 19.94
C ASN A 731 -0.64 -2.46 18.64
N LEU A 732 -0.75 -3.34 17.65
CA LEU A 732 -1.41 -3.07 16.38
C LEU A 732 -2.82 -3.68 16.41
N ASP A 733 -3.73 -3.18 15.58
CA ASP A 733 -5.00 -3.83 15.27
C ASP A 733 -4.78 -5.06 14.36
N ILE A 734 -5.82 -5.87 14.14
CA ILE A 734 -5.78 -7.09 13.31
C ILE A 734 -5.27 -6.83 11.88
N VAL A 735 -5.46 -5.61 11.35
CA VAL A 735 -4.99 -5.16 10.02
C VAL A 735 -3.54 -4.65 10.04
N GLY A 736 -2.96 -4.39 11.21
CA GLY A 736 -1.60 -3.86 11.36
C GLY A 736 -1.52 -2.34 11.58
N ARG A 737 -2.65 -1.67 11.85
CA ARG A 737 -2.66 -0.24 12.20
C ARG A 737 -2.28 -0.05 13.67
N PRO A 738 -1.44 0.93 14.04
CA PRO A 738 -1.09 1.16 15.44
C PRO A 738 -2.31 1.63 16.23
N LEU A 739 -2.58 1.01 17.39
CA LEU A 739 -3.65 1.43 18.31
C LEU A 739 -3.28 2.75 19.03
N ARG A 740 -1.98 3.04 19.14
CA ARG A 740 -1.46 4.31 19.69
C ARG A 740 -1.32 5.35 18.57
N LEU A 741 -1.99 6.49 18.72
CA LEU A 741 -1.80 7.65 17.86
C LEU A 741 -0.36 8.19 17.99
N ALA A 742 0.27 8.53 16.86
CA ALA A 742 1.60 9.14 16.85
C ALA A 742 1.58 10.52 17.53
N LEU A 743 2.64 10.86 18.26
CA LEU A 743 2.79 12.20 18.84
C LEU A 743 3.14 13.20 17.73
N PHE A 744 2.35 14.26 17.57
CA PHE A 744 2.70 15.35 16.65
C PHE A 744 3.80 16.20 17.29
N ALA A 745 4.94 16.33 16.60
CA ALA A 745 6.02 17.19 17.07
C ALA A 745 5.57 18.66 17.00
N ALA A 746 5.75 19.41 18.09
CA ALA A 746 5.59 20.85 18.06
C ALA A 746 6.68 21.46 17.16
N PRO A 747 6.37 22.48 16.33
CA PRO A 747 7.38 23.16 15.55
C PRO A 747 8.41 23.81 16.49
N VAL A 748 9.69 23.71 16.15
CA VAL A 748 10.78 24.34 16.91
C VAL A 748 10.63 25.87 16.80
N ALA A 749 10.66 26.57 17.94
CA ALA A 749 10.64 28.03 17.95
C ALA A 749 11.88 28.59 17.22
N SER A 750 11.70 29.58 16.35
CA SER A 750 12.80 30.17 15.58
C SER A 750 13.70 31.01 16.49
N ASP A 751 15.00 30.70 16.51
CA ASP A 751 16.00 31.40 17.32
C ASP A 751 16.10 32.89 16.94
N HIS A 752 16.00 33.76 17.95
CA HIS A 752 16.23 35.19 17.77
C HIS A 752 17.73 35.46 17.58
N ARG A 753 18.13 35.86 16.37
CA ARG A 753 19.52 36.27 16.09
C ARG A 753 19.87 37.55 16.86
N LEU A 754 20.68 37.43 17.91
CA LEU A 754 21.26 38.56 18.65
C LEU A 754 22.54 39.04 17.94
N GLY A 755 22.49 40.22 17.32
CA GLY A 755 23.68 40.91 16.85
C GLY A 755 24.40 41.61 18.00
N THR A 756 25.71 41.36 18.18
CA THR A 756 26.54 42.09 19.16
C THR A 756 27.50 43.03 18.42
N ASN A 757 27.39 44.34 18.68
CA ASN A 757 28.34 45.34 18.18
C ASN A 757 29.24 45.79 19.35
N THR A 758 30.47 45.28 19.42
CA THR A 758 31.47 45.72 20.39
C THR A 758 32.28 46.91 19.86
N PRO A 759 32.30 48.08 20.51
CA PRO A 759 33.10 49.22 20.07
C PRO A 759 34.60 49.02 20.35
N ARG A 760 35.45 49.36 19.38
CA ARG A 760 36.92 49.28 19.47
C ARG A 760 37.49 50.66 19.84
N ALA A 761 37.99 50.82 21.06
CA ALA A 761 38.65 52.07 21.50
C ALA A 761 40.09 52.14 21.00
N ALA A 762 40.56 53.33 20.59
CA ALA A 762 41.93 53.59 20.17
C ALA A 762 42.61 54.62 21.10
N GLU A 763 43.91 54.42 21.38
CA GLU A 763 44.70 55.23 22.32
C GLU A 763 45.03 56.65 21.77
N PRO A 764 45.12 57.68 22.64
CA PRO A 764 45.47 59.06 22.24
C PRO A 764 46.98 59.23 21.99
N GLY A 765 47.34 59.91 20.88
CA GLY A 765 48.72 60.25 20.52
C GLY A 765 49.25 61.50 21.24
N MET A 766 50.56 61.52 21.55
CA MET A 766 51.24 62.56 22.33
C MET A 766 51.97 63.56 21.40
N ALA A 767 51.72 64.88 21.56
CA ALA A 767 52.27 65.92 20.68
C ALA A 767 53.70 66.39 21.10
N PRO A 768 54.57 66.78 20.14
CA PRO A 768 55.94 67.25 20.42
C PRO A 768 55.97 68.70 20.96
N ARG A 769 56.91 69.01 21.87
CA ARG A 769 57.15 70.36 22.40
C ARG A 769 58.08 71.16 21.47
N LEU A 770 57.59 72.25 20.85
CA LEU A 770 58.40 73.21 20.08
C LEU A 770 59.14 74.20 21.02
N GLY A 771 60.39 74.58 20.73
CA GLY A 771 61.25 75.47 21.56
C GLY A 771 60.82 76.95 21.64
N THR A 772 61.47 77.74 22.51
CA THR A 772 61.12 79.12 22.94
C THR A 772 61.36 80.24 21.91
N GLU A 773 61.03 80.04 20.64
CA GLU A 773 61.19 81.07 19.61
C GLU A 773 59.96 82.00 19.56
N ILE A 774 60.21 83.31 19.56
CA ILE A 774 59.18 84.37 19.48
C ILE A 774 59.05 84.82 18.02
N PRO A 775 57.84 84.78 17.43
CA PRO A 775 57.64 85.18 16.04
C PRO A 775 57.80 86.70 15.84
N PRO A 776 58.17 87.18 14.64
CA PRO A 776 58.45 88.59 14.36
C PRO A 776 57.21 89.48 14.18
N TYR A 777 56.02 88.89 14.10
CA TYR A 777 54.75 89.58 13.93
C TYR A 777 54.04 89.81 15.26
N ARG A 778 53.27 90.89 15.32
CA ARG A 778 52.39 91.21 16.44
C ARG A 778 51.28 90.18 16.61
N PHE A 779 50.76 90.09 17.82
CA PHE A 779 49.73 89.14 18.21
C PHE A 779 48.49 89.21 17.31
N ASP A 780 48.01 90.43 17.03
CA ASP A 780 46.78 90.64 16.26
C ASP A 780 46.86 90.08 14.82
N ALA A 781 48.02 90.19 14.17
CA ALA A 781 48.24 89.66 12.83
C ALA A 781 48.31 88.12 12.83
N LEU A 782 49.02 87.54 13.80
CA LEU A 782 49.11 86.07 13.94
C LEU A 782 47.78 85.43 14.34
N HIS A 783 47.02 86.09 15.21
CA HIS A 783 45.70 85.61 15.63
C HIS A 783 44.71 85.55 14.47
N ALA A 784 44.70 86.58 13.61
CA ALA A 784 43.86 86.58 12.41
C ALA A 784 44.21 85.41 11.47
N GLN A 785 45.51 85.14 11.27
CA GLN A 785 45.97 84.01 10.46
C GLN A 785 45.64 82.65 11.10
N ALA A 786 45.76 82.52 12.42
CA ALA A 786 45.40 81.33 13.17
C ALA A 786 43.91 81.01 13.08
N MET A 787 43.06 82.02 13.22
CA MET A 787 41.62 81.88 13.09
C MET A 787 41.23 81.38 11.70
N SER A 788 41.83 81.95 10.64
CA SER A 788 41.57 81.50 9.27
C SER A 788 42.01 80.06 9.01
N ALA A 789 43.15 79.63 9.57
CA ALA A 789 43.64 78.26 9.42
C ALA A 789 42.75 77.24 10.16
N VAL A 790 42.30 77.59 11.37
CA VAL A 790 41.36 76.76 12.14
C VAL A 790 40.01 76.62 11.45
N ASP A 791 39.51 77.69 10.83
CA ASP A 791 38.27 77.63 10.03
C ASP A 791 38.40 76.67 8.84
N ALA A 792 39.57 76.59 8.21
CA ALA A 792 39.83 75.59 7.18
C ALA A 792 39.79 74.15 7.73
N VAL A 793 40.37 73.89 8.91
CA VAL A 793 40.29 72.58 9.60
C VAL A 793 38.83 72.20 9.88
N ILE A 794 38.01 73.12 10.36
CA ILE A 794 36.57 72.87 10.60
C ILE A 794 35.86 72.50 9.30
N GLN A 795 36.10 73.25 8.22
CA GLN A 795 35.51 72.95 6.90
C GLN A 795 35.92 71.56 6.40
N PHE A 796 37.20 71.18 6.51
CA PHE A 796 37.65 69.84 6.14
C PHE A 796 37.03 68.73 7.02
N GLY A 797 36.83 68.98 8.32
CA GLY A 797 36.12 68.06 9.21
C GLY A 797 34.67 67.82 8.77
N THR A 798 33.93 68.87 8.42
CA THR A 798 32.54 68.76 7.95
C THR A 798 32.42 68.02 6.61
N THR A 799 33.36 68.27 5.67
CA THR A 799 33.37 67.55 4.39
C THR A 799 33.69 66.06 4.56
N LEU A 800 34.63 65.70 5.45
CA LEU A 800 34.94 64.32 5.77
C LEU A 800 33.72 63.58 6.34
N LEU A 801 32.98 64.20 7.27
CA LEU A 801 31.74 63.64 7.82
C LEU A 801 30.71 63.37 6.71
N SER A 802 30.52 64.32 5.79
CA SER A 802 29.58 64.15 4.68
C SER A 802 29.93 62.99 3.74
N PHE A 803 31.22 62.73 3.52
CA PHE A 803 31.66 61.59 2.71
C PHE A 803 31.49 60.25 3.44
N ILE A 804 31.72 60.22 4.75
CA ILE A 804 31.45 59.04 5.58
C ILE A 804 29.96 58.68 5.49
N GLU A 805 29.07 59.66 5.73
CA GLU A 805 27.61 59.46 5.65
C GLU A 805 27.18 58.96 4.27
N ARG A 806 27.69 59.56 3.19
CA ARG A 806 27.40 59.13 1.81
C ARG A 806 27.91 57.72 1.52
N SER A 807 29.06 57.33 2.05
CA SER A 807 29.61 55.97 1.89
C SER A 807 28.71 54.92 2.56
N GLU A 808 28.24 55.21 3.77
CA GLU A 808 27.36 54.32 4.53
C GLU A 808 25.99 54.22 3.87
N GLN A 809 25.41 55.35 3.45
CA GLN A 809 24.16 55.38 2.69
C GLN A 809 24.25 54.58 1.40
N ALA A 810 25.33 54.72 0.63
CA ALA A 810 25.53 53.94 -0.59
C ALA A 810 25.62 52.43 -0.30
N SER A 811 26.37 52.03 0.73
CA SER A 811 26.50 50.62 1.13
C SER A 811 25.16 50.03 1.62
N TYR A 812 24.36 50.81 2.35
CA TYR A 812 23.05 50.40 2.83
C TYR A 812 22.06 50.22 1.68
N GLN A 813 22.08 51.13 0.69
CA GLN A 813 21.25 51.01 -0.51
C GLN A 813 21.59 49.76 -1.32
N GLU A 814 22.88 49.45 -1.50
CA GLU A 814 23.35 48.22 -2.16
C GLU A 814 22.82 46.97 -1.44
N LEU A 815 22.96 46.90 -0.10
CA LEU A 815 22.46 45.80 0.72
C LEU A 815 20.93 45.66 0.65
N GLN A 816 20.20 46.76 0.71
CA GLN A 816 18.73 46.74 0.63
C GLN A 816 18.26 46.17 -0.72
N GLN A 817 18.87 46.57 -1.83
CA GLN A 817 18.53 46.04 -3.14
C GLN A 817 18.92 44.56 -3.29
N GLN A 818 20.03 44.13 -2.68
CA GLN A 818 20.39 42.71 -2.63
C GLN A 818 19.30 41.89 -1.92
N HIS A 819 18.80 42.34 -0.77
CA HIS A 819 17.69 41.67 -0.09
C HIS A 819 16.41 41.63 -0.95
N ILE A 820 16.09 42.71 -1.65
CA ILE A 820 14.93 42.75 -2.56
C ILE A 820 15.09 41.71 -3.68
N TRP A 821 16.30 41.57 -4.25
CA TRP A 821 16.58 40.56 -5.27
C TRP A 821 16.43 39.14 -4.71
N ASP A 822 16.98 38.85 -3.53
CA ASP A 822 16.85 37.53 -2.89
C ASP A 822 15.38 37.20 -2.59
N MET A 823 14.60 38.15 -2.06
CA MET A 823 13.16 37.98 -1.82
C MET A 823 12.38 37.74 -3.12
N ALA A 824 12.75 38.41 -4.22
CA ALA A 824 12.12 38.20 -5.51
C ALA A 824 12.39 36.79 -6.08
N ASN A 825 13.59 36.23 -5.87
CA ASN A 825 13.88 34.83 -6.23
C ASN A 825 12.95 33.86 -5.49
N TYR A 826 12.80 34.02 -4.17
CA TYR A 826 11.87 33.20 -3.38
C TYR A 826 10.41 33.36 -3.81
N ALA A 827 9.99 34.57 -4.20
CA ALA A 827 8.64 34.81 -4.70
C ALA A 827 8.36 34.05 -6.00
N VAL A 828 9.35 33.94 -6.90
CA VAL A 828 9.24 33.10 -8.10
C VAL A 828 9.06 31.64 -7.73
N ASP A 829 9.90 31.10 -6.82
CA ASP A 829 9.78 29.71 -6.38
C ASP A 829 8.40 29.40 -5.77
N LEU A 830 7.87 30.30 -4.92
CA LEU A 830 6.53 30.16 -4.36
C LEU A 830 5.46 30.11 -5.46
N GLN A 831 5.55 30.98 -6.45
CA GLN A 831 4.57 31.02 -7.54
C GLN A 831 4.68 29.81 -8.47
N THR A 832 5.88 29.22 -8.65
CA THR A 832 6.02 27.95 -9.37
C THR A 832 5.35 26.79 -8.64
N GLN A 833 5.43 26.76 -7.30
CA GLN A 833 4.72 25.74 -6.51
C GLN A 833 3.21 25.94 -6.57
N ALA A 834 2.73 27.18 -6.54
CA ALA A 834 1.30 27.49 -6.71
C ALA A 834 0.77 26.96 -8.06
N LEU A 835 1.47 27.22 -9.16
CA LEU A 835 1.10 26.69 -10.47
C LEU A 835 1.04 25.15 -10.50
N LYS A 836 1.98 24.48 -9.81
CA LYS A 836 1.99 23.02 -9.71
C LYS A 836 0.81 22.48 -8.89
N ILE A 837 0.40 23.19 -7.85
CA ILE A 837 -0.80 22.86 -7.06
C ILE A 837 -2.05 22.96 -7.94
N ASP A 838 -2.18 24.02 -8.72
CA ASP A 838 -3.31 24.23 -9.65
C ASP A 838 -3.35 23.12 -10.73
N GLN A 839 -2.20 22.67 -11.23
CA GLN A 839 -2.15 21.53 -12.16
C GLN A 839 -2.61 20.22 -11.51
N LYS A 840 -2.23 19.98 -10.25
CA LYS A 840 -2.65 18.79 -9.51
C LYS A 840 -4.12 18.82 -9.10
N SER A 841 -4.69 19.99 -8.81
CA SER A 841 -6.14 20.12 -8.57
C SER A 841 -6.93 19.77 -9.84
N ARG A 842 -6.48 20.23 -11.01
CA ARG A 842 -7.08 19.88 -12.31
C ARG A 842 -7.00 18.38 -12.61
N GLU A 843 -5.85 17.74 -12.39
CA GLU A 843 -5.71 16.28 -12.54
C GLU A 843 -6.69 15.51 -11.63
N ALA A 844 -6.87 15.96 -10.38
CA ALA A 844 -7.81 15.34 -9.44
C ALA A 844 -9.27 15.47 -9.91
N LEU A 845 -9.66 16.62 -10.47
CA LEU A 845 -10.99 16.82 -11.04
C LEU A 845 -11.23 15.96 -12.29
N LEU A 846 -10.23 15.78 -13.16
CA LEU A 846 -10.32 14.87 -14.31
C LEU A 846 -10.51 13.42 -13.86
N ALA A 847 -9.80 12.97 -12.83
CA ALA A 847 -9.99 11.65 -12.26
C ALA A 847 -11.41 11.49 -11.66
N SER A 848 -11.91 12.52 -10.97
CA SER A 848 -13.30 12.53 -10.47
C SER A 848 -14.32 12.47 -11.60
N LYS A 849 -14.09 13.19 -12.71
CA LYS A 849 -14.96 13.16 -13.89
C LYS A 849 -15.06 11.75 -14.48
N ALA A 850 -13.93 11.06 -14.65
CA ALA A 850 -13.90 9.71 -15.20
C ALA A 850 -14.74 8.70 -14.37
N ILE A 851 -14.79 8.87 -13.03
CA ILE A 851 -15.64 8.04 -12.15
C ILE A 851 -17.13 8.30 -12.44
N VAL A 852 -17.52 9.57 -12.62
CA VAL A 852 -18.92 9.93 -12.90
C VAL A 852 -19.33 9.52 -14.31
N GLU A 853 -18.44 9.64 -15.30
CA GLU A 853 -18.64 9.13 -16.67
C GLU A 853 -18.91 7.63 -16.68
N CYS A 854 -18.09 6.84 -15.95
CA CYS A 854 -18.32 5.40 -15.82
C CYS A 854 -19.71 5.09 -15.22
N ARG A 855 -20.15 5.87 -14.23
CA ARG A 855 -21.49 5.74 -13.65
C ARG A 855 -22.59 6.13 -14.63
N GLN A 856 -22.40 7.17 -15.43
CA GLN A 856 -23.33 7.57 -16.49
C GLN A 856 -23.45 6.46 -17.54
N ASP A 857 -22.34 5.89 -18.00
CA ASP A 857 -22.32 4.81 -18.98
C ASP A 857 -23.06 3.58 -18.46
N TYR A 858 -22.80 3.19 -17.21
CA TYR A 858 -23.48 2.10 -16.53
C TYR A 858 -25.00 2.30 -16.49
N TYR A 859 -25.48 3.45 -16.00
CA TYR A 859 -26.93 3.72 -15.96
C TYR A 859 -27.52 3.91 -17.37
N SER A 860 -26.74 4.38 -18.34
CA SER A 860 -27.20 4.49 -19.73
C SER A 860 -27.44 3.11 -20.34
N GLN A 861 -26.57 2.12 -20.06
CA GLN A 861 -26.79 0.73 -20.46
C GLN A 861 -28.07 0.16 -19.85
N LEU A 862 -28.27 0.32 -18.53
CA LEU A 862 -29.47 -0.15 -17.84
C LEU A 862 -30.76 0.52 -18.34
N VAL A 863 -30.73 1.82 -18.61
CA VAL A 863 -31.88 2.56 -19.16
C VAL A 863 -32.24 2.10 -20.57
N ASN A 864 -31.26 1.68 -21.37
CA ASN A 864 -31.47 1.16 -22.72
C ASN A 864 -32.01 -0.28 -22.72
N GLU A 865 -31.56 -1.12 -21.79
CA GLU A 865 -32.01 -2.51 -21.68
C GLU A 865 -33.44 -2.62 -21.12
N ILE A 866 -33.80 -1.77 -20.14
CA ILE A 866 -35.11 -1.70 -19.44
C ILE A 866 -35.48 -2.97 -18.67
N VAL A 867 -35.59 -4.12 -19.36
CA VAL A 867 -35.98 -5.43 -18.82
C VAL A 867 -35.15 -6.51 -19.50
N ASN A 868 -34.50 -7.35 -18.70
CA ASN A 868 -33.68 -8.45 -19.24
C ASN A 868 -34.58 -9.55 -19.81
N GLN A 869 -34.06 -10.33 -20.77
CA GLN A 869 -34.85 -11.44 -21.37
C GLN A 869 -35.34 -12.44 -20.32
N GLU A 870 -34.52 -12.72 -19.30
CA GLU A 870 -34.89 -13.60 -18.19
C GLU A 870 -36.03 -13.03 -17.35
N GLU A 871 -36.08 -11.71 -17.14
CA GLU A 871 -37.18 -11.06 -16.41
C GLU A 871 -38.49 -11.10 -17.21
N VAL A 872 -38.41 -10.98 -18.54
CA VAL A 872 -39.57 -11.12 -19.44
C VAL A 872 -40.08 -12.55 -19.42
N THR A 873 -39.20 -13.55 -19.55
CA THR A 873 -39.60 -14.95 -19.54
C THR A 873 -40.13 -15.37 -18.17
N ALA A 874 -39.53 -14.92 -17.07
CA ALA A 874 -40.04 -15.15 -15.72
C ALA A 874 -41.43 -14.53 -15.53
N ALA A 875 -41.64 -13.28 -15.96
CA ALA A 875 -42.94 -12.63 -15.89
C ALA A 875 -44.00 -13.38 -16.72
N ALA A 876 -43.62 -13.84 -17.92
CA ALA A 876 -44.48 -14.63 -18.79
C ALA A 876 -44.83 -15.99 -18.18
N PHE A 877 -43.87 -16.70 -17.60
CA PHE A 877 -44.11 -17.99 -16.93
C PHE A 877 -44.98 -17.85 -15.68
N HIS A 878 -44.81 -16.79 -14.89
CA HIS A 878 -45.70 -16.51 -13.77
C HIS A 878 -47.14 -16.26 -14.23
N LEU A 879 -47.33 -15.50 -15.31
CA LEU A 879 -48.66 -15.24 -15.86
C LEU A 879 -49.27 -16.51 -16.45
N SER A 880 -48.52 -17.28 -17.25
CA SER A 880 -49.01 -18.52 -17.87
C SER A 880 -49.35 -19.58 -16.83
N GLY A 881 -48.57 -19.69 -15.75
CA GLY A 881 -48.87 -20.56 -14.61
C GLY A 881 -50.18 -20.21 -13.92
N ARG A 882 -50.43 -18.91 -13.64
CA ARG A 882 -51.70 -18.45 -13.04
C ARG A 882 -52.91 -18.65 -13.96
N ILE A 883 -52.74 -18.48 -15.28
CA ILE A 883 -53.80 -18.75 -16.25
C ILE A 883 -54.11 -20.26 -16.31
N ALA A 884 -53.09 -21.11 -16.29
CA ALA A 884 -53.26 -22.55 -16.26
C ALA A 884 -53.98 -23.01 -14.98
N GLU A 885 -53.68 -22.38 -13.83
CA GLU A 885 -54.36 -22.61 -12.55
C GLU A 885 -55.87 -22.29 -12.64
N ALA A 886 -56.24 -21.17 -13.27
CA ALA A 886 -57.65 -20.85 -13.52
C ALA A 886 -58.34 -21.90 -14.42
N GLY A 887 -57.65 -22.42 -15.43
CA GLY A 887 -58.12 -23.52 -16.27
C GLY A 887 -58.34 -24.83 -15.49
N ALA A 888 -57.45 -25.13 -14.55
CA ALA A 888 -57.59 -26.30 -13.67
C ALA A 888 -58.81 -26.19 -12.74
N HIS A 889 -59.10 -25.00 -12.21
CA HIS A 889 -60.32 -24.77 -11.41
C HIS A 889 -61.61 -24.96 -12.22
N ALA A 890 -61.63 -24.58 -13.50
CA ALA A 890 -62.76 -24.83 -14.39
C ALA A 890 -62.95 -26.34 -14.64
N ALA A 891 -61.86 -27.08 -14.89
CA ALA A 891 -61.91 -28.53 -15.01
C ALA A 891 -62.39 -29.21 -13.72
N ASN A 892 -61.94 -28.72 -12.55
CA ASN A 892 -62.43 -29.20 -11.26
C ASN A 892 -63.93 -28.90 -11.10
N ALA A 893 -64.42 -27.72 -11.49
CA ALA A 893 -65.85 -27.40 -11.44
C ALA A 893 -66.69 -28.36 -12.30
N ILE A 894 -66.21 -28.73 -13.49
CA ILE A 894 -66.86 -29.75 -14.33
C ILE A 894 -66.83 -31.11 -13.61
N GLY A 895 -65.68 -31.51 -13.06
CA GLY A 895 -65.53 -32.75 -12.30
C GLY A 895 -66.46 -32.83 -11.07
N GLN A 896 -66.65 -31.73 -10.35
CA GLN A 896 -67.61 -31.64 -9.23
C GLN A 896 -69.07 -31.67 -9.73
N GLY A 897 -69.36 -31.04 -10.87
CA GLY A 897 -70.68 -31.07 -11.50
C GLY A 897 -71.10 -32.48 -11.93
N LEU A 898 -70.14 -33.28 -12.41
CA LEU A 898 -70.39 -34.69 -12.78
C LEU A 898 -70.74 -35.59 -11.58
N LYS A 899 -70.44 -35.18 -10.33
CA LYS A 899 -70.81 -35.95 -9.12
C LYS A 899 -72.31 -35.95 -8.80
N VAL A 900 -73.07 -35.07 -9.45
CA VAL A 900 -74.54 -35.00 -9.32
C VAL A 900 -75.23 -36.00 -10.27
N LEU A 901 -74.49 -36.61 -11.20
CA LEU A 901 -74.99 -37.68 -12.05
C LEU A 901 -75.01 -39.02 -11.26
N PRO A 902 -76.05 -39.85 -11.44
CA PRO A 902 -76.10 -41.16 -10.79
C PRO A 902 -74.97 -42.06 -11.30
N ASN A 903 -74.27 -42.72 -10.38
CA ASN A 903 -73.12 -43.60 -10.67
C ASN A 903 -73.37 -45.07 -10.32
N ILE A 904 -74.52 -45.39 -9.69
CA ILE A 904 -74.98 -46.76 -9.39
C ILE A 904 -76.29 -46.98 -10.16
N PHE A 905 -76.34 -48.05 -10.96
CA PHE A 905 -77.49 -48.44 -11.78
C PHE A 905 -77.82 -49.92 -11.59
N GLY A 906 -79.10 -50.30 -11.57
CA GLY A 906 -79.54 -51.70 -11.47
C GLY A 906 -80.63 -51.92 -10.44
N LEU A 907 -80.43 -52.84 -9.48
CA LEU A 907 -81.40 -53.09 -8.38
C LEU A 907 -81.47 -51.95 -7.34
N ALA A 908 -80.49 -51.04 -7.36
CA ALA A 908 -80.50 -49.76 -6.68
C ALA A 908 -80.07 -48.68 -7.69
N ASP A 909 -80.92 -47.69 -7.93
CA ASP A 909 -80.60 -46.52 -8.77
C ASP A 909 -80.33 -45.31 -7.85
N GLY A 910 -79.10 -44.78 -7.88
CA GLY A 910 -78.71 -43.70 -6.99
C GLY A 910 -77.21 -43.40 -6.95
N GLY A 911 -76.73 -42.92 -5.80
CA GLY A 911 -75.31 -42.59 -5.56
C GLY A 911 -74.90 -41.14 -5.88
N THR A 912 -75.86 -40.26 -6.14
CA THR A 912 -75.60 -38.83 -6.43
C THR A 912 -75.06 -38.10 -5.20
N ARG A 913 -74.01 -37.31 -5.37
CA ARG A 913 -73.44 -36.47 -4.32
C ARG A 913 -73.88 -35.02 -4.52
N LEU A 914 -74.91 -34.60 -3.79
CA LEU A 914 -75.50 -33.25 -3.89
C LEU A 914 -74.53 -32.12 -3.46
N GLU A 915 -73.50 -32.44 -2.68
CA GLU A 915 -72.39 -31.53 -2.34
C GLU A 915 -71.63 -30.99 -3.58
N GLY A 916 -71.67 -31.71 -4.71
CA GLY A 916 -70.94 -31.33 -5.92
C GLY A 916 -71.37 -29.99 -6.53
N GLY A 917 -72.65 -29.61 -6.40
CA GLY A 917 -73.17 -28.34 -6.94
C GLY A 917 -72.54 -27.10 -6.28
N PRO A 918 -72.65 -26.93 -4.95
CA PRO A 918 -71.96 -25.86 -4.22
C PRO A 918 -70.44 -25.86 -4.40
N HIS A 919 -69.80 -27.03 -4.43
CA HIS A 919 -68.34 -27.13 -4.65
C HIS A 919 -67.90 -26.72 -6.06
N ALA A 920 -68.72 -26.96 -7.09
CA ALA A 920 -68.45 -26.47 -8.44
C ALA A 920 -68.46 -24.94 -8.52
N MET A 921 -69.42 -24.28 -7.87
CA MET A 921 -69.46 -22.81 -7.78
C MET A 921 -68.27 -22.26 -7.00
N MET A 922 -67.92 -22.88 -5.87
CA MET A 922 -66.76 -22.50 -5.08
C MET A 922 -65.47 -22.59 -5.91
N ALA A 923 -65.28 -23.67 -6.67
CA ALA A 923 -64.12 -23.86 -7.54
C ALA A 923 -64.06 -22.79 -8.66
N MET A 924 -65.18 -22.44 -9.28
CA MET A 924 -65.23 -21.34 -10.26
C MET A 924 -64.90 -19.98 -9.63
N ALA A 925 -65.47 -19.68 -8.46
CA ALA A 925 -65.19 -18.43 -7.76
C ALA A 925 -63.70 -18.31 -7.38
N GLN A 926 -63.08 -19.42 -6.94
CA GLN A 926 -61.64 -19.49 -6.70
C GLN A 926 -60.84 -19.28 -7.98
N GLY A 927 -61.21 -19.87 -9.12
CA GLY A 927 -60.54 -19.67 -10.40
C GLY A 927 -60.60 -18.23 -10.92
N VAL A 928 -61.71 -17.53 -10.71
CA VAL A 928 -61.84 -16.10 -11.05
C VAL A 928 -60.98 -15.25 -10.09
N ALA A 929 -60.97 -15.58 -8.79
CA ALA A 929 -60.14 -14.88 -7.82
C ALA A 929 -58.64 -15.05 -8.11
N THR A 930 -58.16 -16.27 -8.42
CA THR A 930 -56.74 -16.52 -8.74
C THR A 930 -56.31 -15.83 -10.04
N ALA A 931 -57.17 -15.76 -11.05
CA ALA A 931 -56.90 -15.00 -12.27
C ALA A 931 -56.83 -13.48 -12.00
N ALA A 932 -57.72 -12.95 -11.15
CA ALA A 932 -57.70 -11.54 -10.75
C ALA A 932 -56.44 -11.21 -9.93
N TYR A 933 -56.04 -12.07 -8.99
CA TYR A 933 -54.78 -11.91 -8.26
C TYR A 933 -53.56 -12.01 -9.19
N GLY A 934 -53.54 -12.96 -10.14
CA GLY A 934 -52.44 -13.11 -11.10
C GLY A 934 -52.26 -11.91 -12.02
N THR A 935 -53.35 -11.31 -12.50
CA THR A 935 -53.30 -10.06 -13.28
C THR A 935 -52.87 -8.87 -12.43
N GLY A 936 -53.34 -8.79 -11.17
CA GLY A 936 -52.89 -7.80 -10.19
C GLY A 936 -51.38 -7.87 -9.93
N GLU A 937 -50.84 -9.04 -9.62
CA GLU A 937 -49.40 -9.27 -9.40
C GLU A 937 -48.56 -8.93 -10.65
N ALA A 938 -49.05 -9.22 -11.85
CA ALA A 938 -48.36 -8.90 -13.10
C ALA A 938 -48.28 -7.38 -13.33
N LEU A 939 -49.37 -6.66 -13.04
CA LEU A 939 -49.39 -5.20 -13.08
C LEU A 939 -48.47 -4.58 -12.02
N GLU A 940 -48.44 -5.14 -10.82
CA GLU A 940 -47.53 -4.70 -9.76
C GLU A 940 -46.06 -4.88 -10.17
N ARG A 941 -45.68 -6.05 -10.70
CA ARG A 941 -44.32 -6.29 -11.23
C ARG A 941 -43.95 -5.34 -12.36
N ALA A 942 -44.86 -5.11 -13.31
CA ALA A 942 -44.65 -4.14 -14.38
C ALA A 942 -44.46 -2.70 -13.84
N ALA A 943 -45.21 -2.33 -12.79
CA ALA A 943 -45.05 -1.05 -12.12
C ALA A 943 -43.71 -0.96 -11.37
N GLN A 944 -43.26 -2.03 -10.72
CA GLN A 944 -41.94 -2.10 -10.07
C GLN A 944 -40.80 -1.92 -11.08
N TYR A 945 -40.84 -2.60 -12.23
CA TYR A 945 -39.84 -2.43 -13.29
C TYR A 945 -39.85 -1.03 -13.88
N ARG A 946 -41.03 -0.42 -14.04
CA ARG A 946 -41.14 0.96 -14.47
C ARG A 946 -40.54 1.93 -13.46
N ARG A 947 -40.80 1.75 -12.16
CA ARG A 947 -40.20 2.59 -11.10
C ARG A 947 -38.68 2.45 -11.07
N ARG A 948 -38.17 1.22 -11.13
CA ARG A 948 -36.74 0.94 -11.24
C ARG A 948 -36.12 1.62 -12.46
N HIS A 949 -36.78 1.57 -13.62
CA HIS A 949 -36.34 2.27 -14.83
C HIS A 949 -36.33 3.79 -14.64
N GLN A 950 -37.35 4.35 -14.00
CA GLN A 950 -37.39 5.78 -13.63
C GLN A 950 -36.22 6.16 -12.71
N ASP A 951 -35.92 5.34 -11.70
CA ASP A 951 -34.79 5.55 -10.80
C ASP A 951 -33.46 5.53 -11.56
N TRP A 952 -33.30 4.61 -12.52
CA TRP A 952 -32.12 4.57 -13.38
C TRP A 952 -32.02 5.79 -14.31
N THR A 953 -33.14 6.24 -14.88
CA THR A 953 -33.15 7.47 -15.70
C THR A 953 -32.74 8.68 -14.87
N LEU A 954 -33.27 8.80 -13.65
CA LEU A 954 -32.90 9.86 -12.73
C LEU A 954 -31.41 9.78 -12.35
N ALA A 955 -30.90 8.59 -12.02
CA ALA A 955 -29.50 8.40 -11.67
C ALA A 955 -28.54 8.75 -12.83
N ARG A 956 -28.91 8.41 -14.07
CA ARG A 956 -28.20 8.83 -15.28
C ARG A 956 -28.22 10.34 -15.42
N ASP A 957 -29.39 10.96 -15.31
CA ASP A 957 -29.55 12.40 -15.50
C ASP A 957 -28.86 13.22 -14.39
N LEU A 958 -28.81 12.71 -13.16
CA LEU A 958 -27.99 13.28 -12.09
C LEU A 958 -26.50 13.16 -12.42
N ALA A 959 -26.05 12.01 -12.93
CA ALA A 959 -24.66 11.86 -13.35
C ALA A 959 -24.28 12.80 -14.50
N THR A 960 -25.17 13.05 -15.46
CA THR A 960 -24.90 14.02 -16.54
C THR A 960 -24.80 15.45 -16.03
N LEU A 961 -25.66 15.84 -15.08
CA LEU A 961 -25.58 17.14 -14.43
C LEU A 961 -24.32 17.30 -13.57
N GLU A 962 -23.90 16.25 -12.86
CA GLU A 962 -22.64 16.24 -12.12
C GLU A 962 -21.42 16.39 -13.05
N ILE A 963 -21.41 15.73 -14.22
CA ILE A 963 -20.35 15.92 -15.22
C ILE A 963 -20.33 17.37 -15.71
N ALA A 964 -21.49 17.96 -16.02
CA ALA A 964 -21.59 19.35 -16.42
C ALA A 964 -21.09 20.31 -15.32
N GLN A 965 -21.33 19.99 -14.05
CA GLN A 965 -20.80 20.74 -12.91
C GLN A 965 -19.28 20.63 -12.82
N ILE A 966 -18.71 19.43 -12.96
CA ILE A 966 -17.26 19.22 -12.94
C ILE A 966 -16.61 19.90 -14.14
N ASP A 967 -17.23 19.90 -15.31
CA ASP A 967 -16.75 20.60 -16.50
C ASP A 967 -16.70 22.12 -16.30
N ALA A 968 -17.72 22.69 -15.63
CA ALA A 968 -17.69 24.10 -15.24
C ALA A 968 -16.56 24.40 -14.23
N GLN A 969 -16.29 23.49 -13.29
CA GLN A 969 -15.16 23.62 -12.36
C GLN A 969 -13.80 23.49 -13.07
N LEU A 970 -13.67 22.56 -14.02
CA LEU A 970 -12.47 22.43 -14.84
C LEU A 970 -12.21 23.70 -15.66
N ALA A 971 -13.26 24.29 -16.25
CA ALA A 971 -13.13 25.58 -16.93
C ALA A 971 -12.66 26.69 -15.98
N LEU A 972 -13.19 26.75 -14.74
CA LEU A 972 -12.73 27.70 -13.73
C LEU A 972 -11.25 27.46 -13.36
N GLU A 973 -10.82 26.21 -13.16
CA GLU A 973 -9.43 25.89 -12.86
C GLU A 973 -8.49 26.20 -14.03
N THR A 974 -8.94 26.08 -15.29
CA THR A 974 -8.13 26.52 -16.43
C THR A 974 -7.88 28.03 -16.42
N GLU A 975 -8.89 28.84 -16.04
CA GLU A 975 -8.72 30.29 -15.88
C GLU A 975 -7.85 30.66 -14.67
N ARG A 976 -7.88 29.83 -13.61
CA ARG A 976 -6.94 29.99 -12.48
C ARG A 976 -5.51 29.67 -12.88
N GLU A 977 -5.29 28.59 -13.64
CA GLU A 977 -3.97 28.22 -14.16
C GLU A 977 -3.39 29.35 -15.02
N THR A 978 -4.18 29.93 -15.94
CA THR A 978 -3.74 31.07 -16.76
C THR A 978 -3.41 32.29 -15.90
N ALA A 979 -4.20 32.60 -14.87
CA ALA A 979 -3.91 33.69 -13.93
C ALA A 979 -2.60 33.44 -13.15
N SER A 980 -2.39 32.22 -12.63
CA SER A 980 -1.17 31.82 -11.93
C SER A 980 0.08 31.91 -12.84
N GLN A 981 -0.06 31.56 -14.12
CA GLN A 981 1.01 31.73 -15.12
C GLN A 981 1.32 33.20 -15.39
N LEU A 982 0.30 34.07 -15.47
CA LEU A 982 0.50 35.51 -15.63
C LEU A 982 1.20 36.12 -14.40
N LEU A 983 0.81 35.71 -13.20
CA LEU A 983 1.47 36.10 -11.95
C LEU A 983 2.93 35.61 -11.90
N LEU A 984 3.20 34.40 -12.38
CA LEU A 984 4.58 33.90 -12.50
C LEU A 984 5.40 34.76 -13.46
N ARG A 985 4.84 35.15 -14.61
CA ARG A 985 5.51 36.08 -15.53
C ARG A 985 5.75 37.44 -14.89
N GLN A 986 4.79 37.96 -14.12
CA GLN A 986 4.93 39.23 -13.41
C GLN A 986 6.03 39.16 -12.32
N THR A 987 6.10 38.07 -11.57
CA THR A 987 7.14 37.89 -10.55
C THR A 987 8.52 37.75 -11.18
N GLN A 988 8.63 37.03 -12.30
CA GLN A 988 9.88 36.93 -13.08
C GLN A 988 10.33 38.30 -13.63
N THR A 989 9.41 39.14 -14.12
CA THR A 989 9.79 40.49 -14.53
C THR A 989 10.19 41.36 -13.35
N SER A 990 9.54 41.22 -12.19
CA SER A 990 9.95 41.93 -10.97
C SER A 990 11.33 41.52 -10.47
N LEU A 991 11.70 40.24 -10.60
CA LEU A 991 13.04 39.73 -10.31
C LEU A 991 14.07 40.36 -11.25
N ALA A 992 13.78 40.39 -12.56
CA ALA A 992 14.65 41.03 -13.54
C ALA A 992 14.85 42.54 -13.25
N GLN A 993 13.79 43.23 -12.79
CA GLN A 993 13.86 44.63 -12.37
C GLN A 993 14.67 44.84 -11.09
N ALA A 994 14.50 43.96 -10.09
CA ALA A 994 15.29 44.00 -8.85
C ALA A 994 16.78 43.77 -9.15
N ARG A 995 17.09 42.80 -10.02
CA ARG A 995 18.45 42.52 -10.48
C ARG A 995 19.05 43.70 -11.23
N SER A 996 18.35 44.28 -12.19
CA SER A 996 18.87 45.43 -12.95
C SER A 996 19.11 46.66 -12.05
N SER A 997 18.27 46.86 -11.03
CA SER A 997 18.44 47.92 -10.03
C SER A 997 19.69 47.70 -9.18
N TYR A 998 19.96 46.47 -8.75
CA TYR A 998 21.19 46.11 -8.06
C TYR A 998 22.42 46.28 -8.95
N ASP A 999 22.38 45.76 -10.19
CA ASP A 999 23.48 45.86 -11.14
C ASP A 999 23.83 47.33 -11.41
N PHE A 1000 22.82 48.19 -11.58
CA PHE A 1000 23.01 49.65 -11.73
C PHE A 1000 23.72 50.28 -10.52
N LEU A 1001 23.30 49.97 -9.28
CA LEU A 1001 23.93 50.51 -8.07
C LEU A 1001 25.38 50.03 -7.90
N SER A 1002 25.68 48.79 -8.30
CA SER A 1002 27.03 48.25 -8.23
C SER A 1002 27.99 48.85 -9.28
N GLN A 1003 27.48 49.15 -10.47
CA GLN A 1003 28.27 49.63 -11.61
C GLN A 1003 28.38 51.15 -11.69
N ARG A 1004 27.50 51.91 -11.02
CA ARG A 1004 27.57 53.39 -11.04
C ARG A 1004 28.91 53.88 -10.49
N PHE A 1005 29.39 54.99 -11.04
CA PHE A 1005 30.66 55.59 -10.61
C PHE A 1005 30.67 56.00 -9.13
N THR A 1006 29.57 56.54 -8.61
CA THR A 1006 29.42 56.93 -7.19
C THR A 1006 29.03 55.73 -6.30
N ASN A 1007 29.81 54.66 -6.37
CA ASN A 1007 29.62 53.46 -5.53
C ASN A 1007 30.23 53.65 -4.12
N SER A 1008 29.94 52.71 -3.23
CA SER A 1008 30.47 52.70 -1.86
C SER A 1008 32.01 52.73 -1.82
N GLN A 1009 32.66 52.03 -2.74
CA GLN A 1009 34.13 51.95 -2.84
C GLN A 1009 34.78 53.30 -3.13
N LEU A 1010 34.21 54.12 -4.03
CA LEU A 1010 34.73 55.45 -4.35
C LEU A 1010 34.69 56.36 -3.12
N TYR A 1011 33.59 56.38 -2.37
CA TYR A 1011 33.47 57.21 -1.16
C TYR A 1011 34.38 56.73 -0.02
N GLN A 1012 34.61 55.42 0.10
CA GLN A 1012 35.60 54.88 1.04
C GLN A 1012 37.02 55.33 0.68
N TRP A 1013 37.37 55.32 -0.61
CA TRP A 1013 38.66 55.84 -1.08
C TRP A 1013 38.81 57.34 -0.77
N PHE A 1014 37.79 58.16 -1.06
CA PHE A 1014 37.82 59.60 -0.73
C PHE A 1014 37.96 59.84 0.78
N THR A 1015 37.25 59.06 1.61
CA THR A 1015 37.34 59.16 3.07
C THR A 1015 38.76 58.87 3.55
N HIS A 1016 39.42 57.85 2.98
CA HIS A 1016 40.80 57.50 3.34
C HIS A 1016 41.79 58.63 2.96
N GLN A 1017 41.68 59.16 1.75
CA GLN A 1017 42.55 60.24 1.27
C GLN A 1017 42.35 61.53 2.08
N LEU A 1018 41.09 61.94 2.28
CA LEU A 1018 40.77 63.17 3.00
C LEU A 1018 41.11 63.08 4.49
N SER A 1019 40.97 61.91 5.12
CA SER A 1019 41.36 61.71 6.52
C SER A 1019 42.86 61.91 6.74
N SER A 1020 43.71 61.47 5.80
CA SER A 1020 45.16 61.67 5.86
C SER A 1020 45.51 63.16 5.73
N PHE A 1021 44.92 63.83 4.73
CA PHE A 1021 45.13 65.26 4.51
C PHE A 1021 44.64 66.11 5.69
N TYR A 1022 43.46 65.80 6.22
CA TYR A 1022 42.85 66.50 7.35
C TYR A 1022 43.76 66.50 8.59
N PHE A 1023 44.41 65.37 8.89
CA PHE A 1023 45.37 65.28 9.99
C PHE A 1023 46.59 66.20 9.77
N GLN A 1024 47.13 66.27 8.55
CA GLN A 1024 48.27 67.14 8.21
C GLN A 1024 47.92 68.63 8.34
N VAL A 1025 46.73 69.03 7.88
CA VAL A 1025 46.25 70.43 8.01
C VAL A 1025 46.00 70.78 9.48
N TYR A 1026 45.46 69.83 10.26
CA TYR A 1026 45.28 69.97 11.69
C TYR A 1026 46.62 70.20 12.41
N ASP A 1027 47.65 69.40 12.13
CA ASP A 1027 48.96 69.50 12.79
C ASP A 1027 49.66 70.85 12.50
N SER A 1028 49.65 71.28 11.23
CA SER A 1028 50.20 72.58 10.85
C SER A 1028 49.45 73.75 11.50
N THR A 1029 48.11 73.70 11.53
CA THR A 1029 47.28 74.73 12.18
C THR A 1029 47.52 74.79 13.69
N PHE A 1030 47.69 73.62 14.32
CA PHE A 1030 48.00 73.54 15.75
C PHE A 1030 49.34 74.21 16.07
N SER A 1031 50.36 74.02 15.24
CA SER A 1031 51.65 74.71 15.40
C SER A 1031 51.50 76.24 15.33
N LEU A 1032 50.67 76.75 14.43
CA LEU A 1032 50.42 78.19 14.27
C LEU A 1032 49.61 78.78 15.44
N CYS A 1033 48.69 78.02 16.01
CA CYS A 1033 48.01 78.35 17.25
C CYS A 1033 49.00 78.51 18.42
N GLN A 1034 49.97 77.60 18.54
CA GLN A 1034 51.03 77.70 19.54
C GLN A 1034 51.93 78.93 19.33
N PHE A 1035 52.26 79.30 18.09
CA PHE A 1035 53.01 80.53 17.81
C PHE A 1035 52.25 81.79 18.23
N THR A 1036 50.93 81.79 18.02
CA THR A 1036 50.07 82.91 18.42
C THR A 1036 49.99 83.04 19.95
N GLU A 1037 49.96 81.92 20.67
CA GLU A 1037 50.06 81.93 22.14
C GLU A 1037 51.38 82.55 22.62
N ARG A 1038 52.47 82.36 21.88
CA ARG A 1038 53.79 82.93 22.25
C ARG A 1038 53.88 84.42 21.98
N SER A 1039 53.35 84.91 20.85
CA SER A 1039 53.31 86.35 20.58
C SER A 1039 52.44 87.08 21.61
N TRP A 1040 51.33 86.46 22.03
CA TRP A 1040 50.49 86.97 23.10
C TRP A 1040 51.28 87.18 24.40
N ARG A 1041 52.02 86.16 24.84
CA ARG A 1041 52.87 86.24 26.05
C ARG A 1041 53.96 87.31 25.92
N TYR A 1042 54.52 87.50 24.72
CA TYR A 1042 55.55 88.50 24.48
C TYR A 1042 55.02 89.94 24.61
N GLU A 1043 53.84 90.25 24.08
CA GLU A 1043 53.27 91.60 24.14
C GLU A 1043 52.70 91.95 25.51
N THR A 1044 52.01 91.01 26.16
CA THR A 1044 51.39 91.21 27.47
C THR A 1044 52.40 91.12 28.63
N ALA A 1045 53.58 90.56 28.38
CA ALA A 1045 54.62 90.28 29.38
C ALA A 1045 54.13 89.41 30.55
N ASP A 1046 53.11 88.58 30.34
CA ASP A 1046 52.59 87.66 31.34
C ASP A 1046 53.04 86.21 31.09
N ASN A 1047 53.67 85.61 32.11
CA ASN A 1047 54.12 84.22 32.12
C ASN A 1047 53.37 83.35 33.15
N THR A 1048 52.38 83.89 33.85
CA THR A 1048 51.70 83.23 34.98
C THR A 1048 50.39 82.53 34.56
N THR A 1049 49.78 82.92 33.45
CA THR A 1049 48.52 82.36 32.93
C THR A 1049 48.64 80.95 32.32
N GLN A 1050 47.63 80.10 32.57
CA GLN A 1050 47.57 78.71 32.05
C GLN A 1050 47.52 78.66 30.52
N THR A 1051 48.08 77.61 29.91
CA THR A 1051 48.11 77.43 28.44
C THR A 1051 46.71 77.32 27.83
N PHE A 1052 46.44 78.06 26.74
CA PHE A 1052 45.12 78.11 26.09
C PHE A 1052 44.76 76.85 25.31
N PHE A 1053 45.77 76.06 24.91
CA PHE A 1053 45.59 74.80 24.19
C PHE A 1053 45.98 73.61 25.09
N GLN A 1054 45.02 72.74 25.40
CA GLN A 1054 45.25 71.51 26.18
C GLN A 1054 45.84 70.39 25.30
N HIS A 1055 46.70 69.53 25.86
CA HIS A 1055 47.50 68.53 25.15
C HIS A 1055 46.71 67.31 24.55
N GLN A 1056 45.37 67.37 24.43
CA GLN A 1056 44.54 66.26 23.94
C GLN A 1056 43.54 66.70 22.87
N THR A 1057 44.03 66.84 21.64
CA THR A 1057 43.26 67.48 20.57
C THR A 1057 42.78 66.51 19.48
N TRP A 1058 43.41 65.36 19.26
CA TRP A 1058 43.00 64.38 18.22
C TRP A 1058 42.45 63.08 18.81
N ASN A 1059 41.22 62.68 18.45
CA ASN A 1059 40.59 61.44 18.90
C ASN A 1059 40.42 60.44 17.74
N SER A 1060 41.24 59.39 17.72
CA SER A 1060 41.24 58.33 16.69
C SER A 1060 39.97 57.47 16.68
N THR A 1061 39.30 57.31 17.82
CA THR A 1061 38.06 56.51 17.94
C THR A 1061 36.92 57.11 17.12
N TYR A 1062 36.85 58.44 17.03
CA TYR A 1062 35.88 59.16 16.20
C TYR A 1062 36.51 59.70 14.91
N ARG A 1063 37.54 59.00 14.39
CA ARG A 1063 38.26 59.37 13.16
C ARG A 1063 38.78 60.82 13.12
N GLY A 1064 39.03 61.40 14.28
CA GLY A 1064 39.57 62.75 14.42
C GLY A 1064 38.58 63.90 14.25
N LEU A 1065 37.26 63.68 14.27
CA LEU A 1065 36.27 64.75 14.12
C LEU A 1065 36.12 65.62 15.39
N GLY A 1066 35.96 66.96 15.24
CA GLY A 1066 35.81 67.91 16.35
C GLY A 1066 37.04 68.68 16.93
N PRO A 1067 38.31 68.42 16.53
CA PRO A 1067 39.47 69.17 17.01
C PRO A 1067 39.47 70.65 16.63
N GLY A 1068 39.00 71.00 15.43
CA GLY A 1068 39.06 72.36 14.90
C GLY A 1068 38.23 73.33 15.73
N GLU A 1069 37.03 72.93 16.14
CA GLU A 1069 36.13 73.71 16.99
C GLU A 1069 36.77 73.98 18.36
N ARG A 1070 37.51 73.00 18.89
CA ARG A 1070 38.25 73.16 20.15
C ARG A 1070 39.42 74.13 20.02
N LEU A 1071 40.18 74.05 18.93
CA LEU A 1071 41.24 75.02 18.65
C LEU A 1071 40.70 76.44 18.49
N LYS A 1072 39.56 76.60 17.80
CA LYS A 1072 38.90 77.89 17.60
C LYS A 1072 38.51 78.51 18.93
N LEU A 1073 37.93 77.70 19.82
CA LEU A 1073 37.60 78.14 21.18
C LEU A 1073 38.84 78.60 21.94
N GLY A 1074 39.97 77.88 21.82
CA GLY A 1074 41.25 78.28 22.40
C GLY A 1074 41.71 79.67 21.91
N LEU A 1075 41.68 79.90 20.60
CA LEU A 1075 42.06 81.19 20.00
C LEU A 1075 41.13 82.34 20.43
N VAL A 1076 39.82 82.10 20.54
CA VAL A 1076 38.86 83.12 20.98
C VAL A 1076 39.09 83.48 22.45
N LYS A 1077 39.33 82.50 23.32
CA LYS A 1077 39.67 82.74 24.74
C LYS A 1077 40.95 83.58 24.87
N MET A 1078 41.97 83.25 24.09
CA MET A 1078 43.23 83.99 24.07
C MET A 1078 43.06 85.44 23.61
N LYS A 1079 42.28 85.70 22.54
CA LYS A 1079 41.98 87.07 22.09
C LYS A 1079 41.21 87.87 23.14
N ASN A 1080 40.25 87.24 23.82
CA ASN A 1080 39.54 87.90 24.92
C ASN A 1080 40.49 88.28 26.07
N ALA A 1081 41.38 87.36 26.45
CA ALA A 1081 42.41 87.64 27.46
C ALA A 1081 43.34 88.78 27.03
N TYR A 1082 43.71 88.86 25.75
CA TYR A 1082 44.48 89.97 25.21
C TYR A 1082 43.75 91.31 25.33
N LEU A 1083 42.47 91.37 24.94
CA LEU A 1083 41.68 92.59 24.99
C LEU A 1083 41.48 93.10 26.43
N LEU A 1084 41.40 92.20 27.41
CA LEU A 1084 41.29 92.57 28.82
C LEU A 1084 42.63 93.00 29.43
N GLY A 1085 43.74 92.38 29.03
CA GLY A 1085 45.07 92.65 29.60
C GLY A 1085 45.88 93.76 28.91
N ASN A 1086 45.51 94.17 27.69
CA ASN A 1086 46.23 95.18 26.93
C ASN A 1086 45.76 96.60 27.29
N GLU A 1087 46.33 97.16 28.36
CA GLU A 1087 46.08 98.52 28.80
C GLU A 1087 47.00 99.54 28.11
N ARG A 1088 46.55 100.79 28.02
CA ARG A 1088 47.35 101.87 27.43
C ARG A 1088 48.49 102.25 28.36
N GLU A 1089 49.71 101.94 27.95
CA GLU A 1089 50.93 102.28 28.68
C GLU A 1089 51.30 103.77 28.50
N LEU A 1090 52.06 104.32 29.46
CA LEU A 1090 52.50 105.71 29.42
C LEU A 1090 53.64 105.85 28.41
N GLU A 1091 53.41 106.56 27.33
CA GLU A 1091 54.39 106.84 26.28
C GLU A 1091 55.29 108.02 26.69
N ILE A 1092 56.58 107.76 26.89
CA ILE A 1092 57.54 108.74 27.39
C ILE A 1092 58.69 108.87 26.39
N ARG A 1093 58.98 110.10 25.96
CA ARG A 1093 60.18 110.43 25.17
C ARG A 1093 61.24 111.03 26.08
N LYS A 1094 62.39 110.37 26.19
CA LYS A 1094 63.55 110.87 26.92
C LYS A 1094 64.70 111.15 25.95
N THR A 1095 65.16 112.39 25.95
CA THR A 1095 66.34 112.81 25.18
C THR A 1095 67.57 112.79 26.06
N VAL A 1096 68.55 111.98 25.68
CA VAL A 1096 69.76 111.72 26.46
C VAL A 1096 70.96 112.24 25.66
N SER A 1097 71.62 113.27 26.18
CA SER A 1097 72.89 113.78 25.66
C SER A 1097 74.03 113.01 26.31
N LEU A 1098 74.89 112.38 25.51
CA LEU A 1098 76.07 111.68 26.02
C LEU A 1098 77.07 112.63 26.66
N ARG A 1099 77.16 113.89 26.21
CA ARG A 1099 78.01 114.90 26.84
C ARG A 1099 77.64 115.19 28.29
N GLN A 1100 76.35 115.23 28.59
CA GLN A 1100 75.84 115.51 29.94
C GLN A 1100 75.64 114.26 30.81
N LEU A 1101 75.67 113.06 30.21
CA LEU A 1101 75.30 111.80 30.85
C LEU A 1101 76.12 111.55 32.13
N HIS A 1102 77.46 111.58 32.03
CA HIS A 1102 78.35 111.36 33.17
C HIS A 1102 78.21 112.45 34.27
N ALA A 1103 77.85 113.69 33.91
CA ALA A 1103 77.64 114.75 34.90
C ALA A 1103 76.34 114.54 35.70
N LYS A 1104 75.28 114.05 35.05
CA LYS A 1104 73.98 113.76 35.69
C LYS A 1104 74.02 112.52 36.60
N GLU A 1105 75.06 111.70 36.50
CA GLU A 1105 75.30 110.54 37.38
C GLU A 1105 75.92 110.91 38.73
N LYS A 1106 76.59 112.07 38.87
CA LYS A 1106 77.34 112.43 40.08
C LYS A 1106 76.49 112.75 41.31
N THR A 1107 75.17 112.75 41.19
CA THR A 1107 74.24 112.83 42.32
C THR A 1107 73.67 111.45 42.65
N GLY A 1108 74.41 110.69 43.47
CA GLY A 1108 73.82 109.74 44.41
C GLY A 1108 73.62 108.29 43.97
N ASP A 1109 74.69 107.55 43.61
CA ASP A 1109 75.02 106.24 44.23
C ASP A 1109 76.39 105.73 43.72
N LYS A 1110 77.34 105.42 44.61
CA LYS A 1110 78.75 105.08 44.27
C LYS A 1110 79.00 103.57 44.08
N THR A 1111 77.98 102.78 43.73
CA THR A 1111 78.03 101.31 43.83
C THR A 1111 77.97 100.54 42.51
N ALA A 1112 77.74 101.20 41.37
CA ALA A 1112 77.88 100.58 40.05
C ALA A 1112 79.04 101.23 39.27
N PRO A 1113 80.03 100.45 38.76
CA PRO A 1113 81.04 100.99 37.86
C PRO A 1113 80.36 101.40 36.55
N SER A 1114 80.02 102.68 36.43
CA SER A 1114 79.45 103.24 35.22
C SER A 1114 80.44 103.11 34.07
N ILE A 1115 80.01 102.55 32.94
CA ILE A 1115 80.79 102.51 31.69
C ILE A 1115 80.90 103.92 31.08
N ASN A 1116 80.07 104.87 31.53
CA ASN A 1116 79.92 106.17 30.91
C ASN A 1116 81.10 107.12 31.24
N ASN A 1117 81.90 107.47 30.22
CA ASN A 1117 83.05 108.37 30.33
C ASN A 1117 82.68 109.87 30.17
N PRO A 1118 83.48 110.84 30.68
CA PRO A 1118 83.28 112.27 30.41
C PRO A 1118 83.48 112.61 28.92
N TRP A 1119 82.91 113.73 28.43
CA TRP A 1119 83.00 114.10 27.01
C TRP A 1119 84.40 114.51 26.54
N ASP A 1120 85.03 115.44 27.27
CA ASP A 1120 86.38 115.96 27.02
C ASP A 1120 87.40 115.21 27.89
N ASP A 1121 88.66 115.16 27.44
CA ASP A 1121 89.75 114.54 28.19
C ASP A 1121 89.94 115.26 29.52
N THR A 1122 89.87 114.51 30.62
CA THR A 1122 90.05 115.06 31.97
C THR A 1122 91.11 114.26 32.71
N LEU A 1123 91.97 114.97 33.44
CA LEU A 1123 92.92 114.36 34.35
C LEU A 1123 92.13 113.91 35.59
N SER A 1124 92.15 112.60 35.87
CA SER A 1124 91.55 112.06 37.09
C SER A 1124 92.33 112.55 38.32
N ALA A 1125 91.71 112.46 39.51
CA ALA A 1125 92.33 112.83 40.78
C ALA A 1125 93.67 112.11 41.06
N ASP A 1126 93.92 110.96 40.40
CA ASP A 1126 95.15 110.17 40.49
C ASP A 1126 96.18 110.51 39.38
N ASN A 1127 96.06 111.68 38.74
CA ASN A 1127 96.93 112.16 37.63
C ASN A 1127 96.99 111.24 36.39
N THR A 1128 96.05 110.30 36.26
CA THR A 1128 95.86 109.48 35.06
C THR A 1128 94.92 110.19 34.08
N SER A 1129 95.30 110.28 32.80
CA SER A 1129 94.45 110.89 31.77
C SER A 1129 93.28 109.96 31.44
N ILE A 1130 92.05 110.32 31.84
CA ILE A 1130 90.83 109.66 31.37
C ILE A 1130 90.51 110.27 30.01
N LYS A 1131 90.65 109.47 28.95
CA LYS A 1131 90.26 109.85 27.60
C LYS A 1131 88.73 110.02 27.56
N GLY A 1132 88.27 111.20 27.19
CA GLY A 1132 86.86 111.49 27.04
C GLY A 1132 86.24 110.82 25.82
N ILE A 1133 84.91 110.72 25.80
CA ILE A 1133 84.12 110.10 24.73
C ILE A 1133 84.55 110.62 23.36
N LYS A 1134 84.81 111.93 23.22
CA LYS A 1134 85.23 112.54 21.96
C LYS A 1134 86.58 112.02 21.47
N SER A 1135 87.58 111.92 22.34
CA SER A 1135 88.90 111.40 21.93
C SER A 1135 88.86 109.90 21.66
N THR A 1136 88.09 109.12 22.43
CA THR A 1136 87.88 107.70 22.16
C THR A 1136 87.18 107.44 20.83
N LEU A 1137 86.20 108.28 20.45
CA LEU A 1137 85.52 108.17 19.16
C LEU A 1137 86.46 108.50 17.99
N VAL A 1138 87.33 109.50 18.13
CA VAL A 1138 88.32 109.85 17.09
C VAL A 1138 89.42 108.78 16.96
N ASP A 1139 89.87 108.20 18.07
CA ASP A 1139 90.98 107.22 18.08
C ASP A 1139 90.53 105.80 17.72
N THR A 1140 89.36 105.37 18.20
CA THR A 1140 88.89 103.97 18.07
C THR A 1140 87.65 103.81 17.19
N GLY A 1141 86.88 104.89 16.97
CA GLY A 1141 85.66 104.86 16.17
C GLY A 1141 84.42 104.29 16.86
N SER A 1142 84.48 103.91 18.14
CA SER A 1142 83.33 103.34 18.85
C SER A 1142 83.16 103.90 20.26
N CYS A 1143 81.91 103.99 20.71
CA CYS A 1143 81.54 104.40 22.04
C CYS A 1143 80.50 103.43 22.61
N GLU A 1144 80.74 102.97 23.83
CA GLU A 1144 79.74 102.22 24.60
C GLU A 1144 79.14 103.13 25.66
N PHE A 1145 77.84 103.02 25.84
CA PHE A 1145 77.12 103.76 26.86
C PHE A 1145 75.99 102.91 27.42
N GLU A 1146 75.64 103.16 28.67
CA GLU A 1146 74.54 102.46 29.34
C GLU A 1146 73.47 103.42 29.83
N LEU A 1147 72.23 102.99 29.69
CA LEU A 1147 71.05 103.67 30.22
C LEU A 1147 70.63 102.96 31.51
N MET A 1148 71.12 103.49 32.64
CA MET A 1148 70.82 102.94 33.95
C MET A 1148 69.39 103.24 34.41
N GLU A 1149 68.89 102.44 35.35
CA GLU A 1149 67.58 102.64 35.98
C GLU A 1149 67.44 104.03 36.63
N SER A 1150 68.50 104.51 37.28
CA SER A 1150 68.57 105.83 37.92
C SER A 1150 68.26 106.97 36.95
N LEU A 1151 68.64 106.81 35.68
CA LEU A 1151 68.35 107.79 34.63
C LEU A 1151 66.84 107.97 34.48
N PHE A 1152 66.06 106.90 34.47
CA PHE A 1152 64.61 106.95 34.28
C PHE A 1152 63.86 107.25 35.59
N GLU A 1153 64.38 106.78 36.72
CA GLU A 1153 63.81 107.03 38.05
C GLU A 1153 63.85 108.52 38.43
N ASN A 1154 64.89 109.22 38.01
CA ASN A 1154 65.03 110.67 38.25
C ASN A 1154 63.97 111.51 37.52
N ASP A 1155 63.46 111.05 36.37
CA ASP A 1155 62.41 111.77 35.64
C ASP A 1155 61.03 111.45 36.21
N TYR A 1156 60.77 110.16 36.42
CA TYR A 1156 59.48 109.66 36.90
C TYR A 1156 59.71 108.54 37.93
N PRO A 1157 59.73 108.87 39.23
CA PRO A 1157 59.91 107.89 40.28
C PRO A 1157 58.69 106.96 40.38
N GLY A 1158 58.93 105.67 40.60
CA GLY A 1158 57.92 104.63 40.77
C GLY A 1158 57.41 104.00 39.47
N HIS A 1159 57.82 104.44 38.28
CA HIS A 1159 57.41 103.81 37.03
C HIS A 1159 58.11 102.46 36.79
N ARG A 1160 57.35 101.37 36.55
CA ARG A 1160 57.85 100.01 36.26
C ARG A 1160 57.42 99.54 34.87
N LEU A 1161 57.87 98.35 34.44
CA LEU A 1161 57.64 97.80 33.09
C LEU A 1161 58.08 98.76 31.98
N ARG A 1162 59.34 99.24 32.08
CA ARG A 1162 59.89 100.21 31.11
C ARG A 1162 60.35 99.48 29.85
N ARG A 1163 59.60 99.62 28.76
CA ARG A 1163 59.85 98.92 27.49
C ARG A 1163 60.07 99.92 26.35
N ILE A 1164 61.08 99.71 25.53
CA ILE A 1164 61.38 100.58 24.39
C ILE A 1164 60.28 100.43 23.34
N LYS A 1165 59.83 101.56 22.82
CA LYS A 1165 58.91 101.64 21.68
C LYS A 1165 59.67 101.99 20.40
N SER A 1166 60.58 102.95 20.47
CA SER A 1166 61.54 103.26 19.41
C SER A 1166 62.74 104.02 19.97
N ILE A 1167 63.88 103.88 19.30
CA ILE A 1167 65.09 104.67 19.58
C ILE A 1167 65.53 105.36 18.31
N SER A 1168 65.86 106.65 18.44
CA SER A 1168 66.48 107.44 17.38
C SER A 1168 67.70 108.20 17.89
N ILE A 1169 68.65 108.50 17.00
CA ILE A 1169 69.90 109.17 17.33
C ILE A 1169 70.07 110.43 16.47
N SER A 1170 70.46 111.52 17.13
CA SER A 1170 70.82 112.80 16.52
C SER A 1170 72.27 113.15 16.83
N LEU A 1171 73.02 113.52 15.80
CA LEU A 1171 74.45 113.81 15.83
C LEU A 1171 74.67 115.27 15.35
N PRO A 1172 74.72 116.26 16.27
CA PRO A 1172 75.00 117.66 15.93
C PRO A 1172 76.45 117.82 15.46
N VAL A 1173 76.62 117.78 14.14
CA VAL A 1173 77.91 117.79 13.43
C VAL A 1173 77.84 118.64 12.17
N VAL A 1174 78.96 119.26 11.78
CA VAL A 1174 79.04 120.03 10.53
C VAL A 1174 79.39 119.08 9.40
N LEU A 1175 78.38 118.69 8.62
CA LEU A 1175 78.56 117.83 7.46
C LEU A 1175 78.94 118.65 6.23
N GLY A 1176 79.81 118.09 5.39
CA GLY A 1176 80.01 118.61 4.04
C GLY A 1176 78.74 118.47 3.20
N PRO A 1177 78.59 119.25 2.11
CA PRO A 1177 77.50 119.05 1.17
C PRO A 1177 77.49 117.61 0.64
N TYR A 1178 76.35 116.91 0.79
CA TYR A 1178 76.15 115.51 0.37
C TYR A 1178 77.03 114.45 1.06
N GLU A 1179 77.43 114.67 2.32
CA GLU A 1179 78.14 113.69 3.12
C GLU A 1179 77.22 112.98 4.12
N ASP A 1180 77.07 111.66 3.99
CA ASP A 1180 76.27 110.83 4.90
C ASP A 1180 77.09 110.28 6.07
N ILE A 1181 76.39 110.06 7.19
CA ILE A 1181 76.97 109.47 8.38
C ILE A 1181 76.91 107.95 8.25
N ARG A 1182 77.95 107.24 8.69
CA ARG A 1182 77.92 105.78 8.73
C ARG A 1182 78.15 105.32 10.16
N ALA A 1183 77.07 104.95 10.83
CA ALA A 1183 77.10 104.41 12.19
C ALA A 1183 76.14 103.24 12.40
N THR A 1184 76.43 102.37 13.35
CA THR A 1184 75.53 101.30 13.79
C THR A 1184 75.31 101.39 15.29
N LEU A 1185 74.06 101.16 15.69
CA LEU A 1185 73.66 101.09 17.09
C LEU A 1185 73.21 99.67 17.40
N THR A 1186 73.85 99.06 18.41
CA THR A 1186 73.51 97.69 18.85
C THR A 1186 73.13 97.66 20.32
N GLN A 1187 72.07 96.90 20.64
CA GLN A 1187 71.62 96.66 22.02
C GLN A 1187 72.22 95.34 22.52
N THR A 1188 73.25 95.43 23.36
CA THR A 1188 73.98 94.25 23.85
C THR A 1188 73.30 93.59 25.03
N SER A 1189 72.54 94.35 25.83
CA SER A 1189 71.77 93.81 26.94
C SER A 1189 70.48 94.59 27.15
N THR A 1190 69.44 93.85 27.57
CA THR A 1190 68.08 94.34 27.79
C THR A 1190 67.53 93.75 29.09
N GLU A 1191 67.05 94.60 29.98
CA GLU A 1191 66.42 94.20 31.23
C GLU A 1191 65.07 94.93 31.40
N VAL A 1192 64.00 94.17 31.65
CA VAL A 1192 62.66 94.69 31.97
C VAL A 1192 62.32 94.31 33.40
N VAL A 1193 62.07 95.31 34.23
CA VAL A 1193 61.60 95.13 35.61
C VAL A 1193 60.08 95.03 35.61
N MET A 1194 59.54 93.90 36.08
CA MET A 1194 58.11 93.67 36.14
C MET A 1194 57.45 94.51 37.25
N PRO A 1195 56.14 94.81 37.14
CA PRO A 1195 55.44 95.65 38.12
C PRO A 1195 55.22 94.98 39.49
N ASP A 1196 55.43 93.67 39.61
CA ASP A 1196 55.09 92.88 40.81
C ASP A 1196 55.96 93.19 42.06
N THR A 1197 55.47 92.80 43.23
CA THR A 1197 56.05 93.12 44.55
C THR A 1197 57.42 92.48 44.79
N ASP A 1198 57.69 91.33 44.17
CA ASP A 1198 59.02 90.74 44.03
C ASP A 1198 59.69 91.29 42.76
N LYS A 1199 60.94 91.77 42.86
CA LYS A 1199 61.76 92.27 41.74
C LYS A 1199 62.09 91.14 40.74
N THR A 1200 61.10 90.64 40.02
CA THR A 1200 61.27 89.73 38.89
C THR A 1200 61.77 90.53 37.69
N VAL A 1201 62.97 90.20 37.22
CA VAL A 1201 63.61 90.87 36.08
C VAL A 1201 63.59 89.92 34.90
N MET A 1202 62.88 90.30 33.82
CA MET A 1202 63.00 89.59 32.55
C MET A 1202 64.30 90.01 31.87
N LYS A 1203 65.22 89.05 31.69
CA LYS A 1203 66.49 89.24 30.98
C LYS A 1203 66.47 88.55 29.63
N GLY A 1204 67.03 89.20 28.61
CA GLY A 1204 67.44 88.52 27.36
C GLY A 1204 66.34 88.23 26.34
N LEU A 1205 65.17 88.85 26.42
CA LEU A 1205 64.15 88.80 25.36
C LEU A 1205 64.66 89.57 24.11
N ARG A 1206 64.84 88.85 22.99
CA ARG A 1206 65.37 89.36 21.71
C ARG A 1206 66.62 90.27 21.84
N ALA A 1207 67.60 89.88 22.65
CA ALA A 1207 68.88 90.60 22.79
C ALA A 1207 69.73 90.57 21.48
N ASN A 1208 70.69 91.51 21.34
CA ASN A 1208 71.59 91.68 20.18
C ASN A 1208 70.93 92.19 18.88
N GLN A 1209 69.83 92.94 18.98
CA GLN A 1209 69.31 93.67 17.81
C GLN A 1209 70.25 94.82 17.42
N GLN A 1210 70.21 95.20 16.13
CA GLN A 1210 71.07 96.24 15.55
C GLN A 1210 70.30 97.11 14.56
N ILE A 1211 70.61 98.41 14.53
CA ILE A 1211 70.14 99.37 13.51
C ILE A 1211 71.34 100.10 12.89
N ALA A 1212 71.16 100.58 11.66
CA ALA A 1212 72.13 101.42 10.95
C ALA A 1212 71.64 102.88 10.92
N LEU A 1213 72.56 103.84 11.06
CA LEU A 1213 72.29 105.27 11.06
C LEU A 1213 73.02 105.92 9.89
N SER A 1214 72.28 106.71 9.12
CA SER A 1214 72.70 107.31 7.85
C SER A 1214 72.55 108.83 7.83
N THR A 1215 71.43 109.37 8.34
CA THR A 1215 71.12 110.82 8.26
C THR A 1215 71.65 111.58 9.46
N GLY A 1216 71.71 110.93 10.62
CA GLY A 1216 72.17 111.47 11.91
C GLY A 1216 71.36 112.65 12.44
N ILE A 1217 70.15 112.89 11.96
CA ILE A 1217 69.17 113.78 12.59
C ILE A 1217 67.91 112.96 12.85
N ASP A 1218 67.60 112.70 14.12
CA ASP A 1218 66.48 111.87 14.60
C ASP A 1218 66.36 110.52 13.87
N ASP A 1219 67.50 109.86 13.63
CA ASP A 1219 67.61 108.64 12.81
C ASP A 1219 67.32 107.39 13.64
N ASN A 1220 66.33 106.59 13.24
CA ASN A 1220 65.90 105.34 13.89
C ASN A 1220 66.29 104.07 13.12
N GLY A 1221 67.02 104.21 12.01
CA GLY A 1221 67.47 103.11 11.16
C GLY A 1221 66.39 102.44 10.30
N LEU A 1222 65.19 103.02 10.24
CA LEU A 1222 64.18 102.71 9.24
C LEU A 1222 64.09 103.84 8.22
N PHE A 1223 63.74 103.53 6.97
CA PHE A 1223 63.51 104.55 5.94
C PHE A 1223 62.31 105.44 6.28
N THR A 1224 61.25 104.85 6.84
CA THR A 1224 60.06 105.54 7.34
C THR A 1224 59.60 104.86 8.64
N LEU A 1225 59.40 105.65 9.70
CA LEU A 1225 58.91 105.13 10.98
C LEU A 1225 57.39 105.06 10.96
N SER A 1226 56.84 103.85 10.88
CA SER A 1226 55.40 103.60 11.01
C SER A 1226 55.10 102.78 12.26
N PHE A 1227 54.40 103.38 13.23
CA PHE A 1227 53.96 102.65 14.42
C PHE A 1227 52.85 101.62 14.12
N GLN A 1228 52.24 101.69 12.94
CA GLN A 1228 51.17 100.79 12.47
C GLN A 1228 51.70 99.54 11.74
N ASP A 1229 53.02 99.32 11.69
CA ASP A 1229 53.58 98.09 11.12
C ASP A 1229 53.06 96.84 11.89
N GLU A 1230 52.78 95.76 11.18
CA GLU A 1230 52.36 94.49 11.75
C GLU A 1230 53.54 93.73 12.38
N ARG A 1231 54.77 94.09 12.00
CA ARG A 1231 56.00 93.59 12.61
C ARG A 1231 56.38 94.43 13.81
N TYR A 1232 57.09 93.82 14.75
CA TYR A 1232 57.73 94.59 15.82
C TYR A 1232 58.79 95.52 15.24
N LEU A 1233 58.78 96.78 15.65
CA LEU A 1233 59.84 97.75 15.35
C LEU A 1233 61.18 97.28 15.95
N PRO A 1234 62.33 97.76 15.42
CA PRO A 1234 63.61 97.52 16.05
C PRO A 1234 63.60 97.95 17.52
N PHE A 1235 64.03 97.06 18.39
CA PHE A 1235 64.04 97.19 19.85
C PHE A 1235 62.65 97.32 20.50
N GLU A 1236 61.56 97.07 19.78
CA GLU A 1236 60.22 97.16 20.36
C GLU A 1236 60.00 96.08 21.43
N TYR A 1237 59.51 96.52 22.58
CA TYR A 1237 59.31 95.74 23.80
C TYR A 1237 60.58 95.20 24.47
N THR A 1238 61.77 95.62 24.02
CA THR A 1238 63.00 95.39 24.79
C THR A 1238 63.06 96.37 25.97
N GLY A 1239 63.88 96.09 26.98
CA GLY A 1239 63.97 96.89 28.19
C GLY A 1239 64.61 98.25 27.97
N ALA A 1240 64.01 99.29 28.54
CA ALA A 1240 64.60 100.63 28.55
C ALA A 1240 65.94 100.64 29.30
N ILE A 1241 66.06 99.82 30.36
CA ILE A 1241 67.34 99.55 31.02
C ILE A 1241 68.15 98.66 30.09
N SER A 1242 69.20 99.26 29.53
CA SER A 1242 69.89 98.65 28.40
C SER A 1242 71.31 99.16 28.23
N LYS A 1243 72.13 98.32 27.60
CA LYS A 1243 73.52 98.62 27.22
C LYS A 1243 73.60 98.78 25.70
N TRP A 1244 74.25 99.86 25.27
CA TRP A 1244 74.33 100.25 23.88
C TRP A 1244 75.76 100.40 23.43
N LYS A 1245 76.00 100.03 22.17
CA LYS A 1245 77.26 100.27 21.49
C LYS A 1245 76.97 101.02 20.20
N LEU A 1246 77.52 102.23 20.11
CA LEU A 1246 77.51 103.04 18.90
C LEU A 1246 78.87 102.93 18.22
N SER A 1247 78.88 102.45 16.98
CA SER A 1247 80.10 102.20 16.22
C SER A 1247 80.06 102.96 14.90
N PHE A 1248 81.10 103.73 14.61
CA PHE A 1248 81.32 104.38 13.31
C PHE A 1248 82.31 103.52 12.50
N PRO A 1249 81.82 102.67 11.57
CA PRO A 1249 82.70 101.97 10.66
C PRO A 1249 83.59 102.95 9.85
N ASN A 1250 84.89 102.64 9.72
CA ASN A 1250 85.91 103.47 9.06
C ASN A 1250 86.05 104.89 9.63
N HIS A 1251 86.20 105.00 10.95
CA HIS A 1251 86.36 106.28 11.65
C HIS A 1251 87.48 107.18 11.12
N THR A 1252 88.56 106.61 10.55
CA THR A 1252 89.67 107.38 9.96
C THR A 1252 89.24 108.24 8.77
N ALA A 1253 88.26 107.78 7.97
CA ALA A 1253 87.73 108.52 6.84
C ALA A 1253 86.72 109.61 7.28
N GLN A 1254 86.02 109.39 8.41
CA GLN A 1254 85.07 110.33 8.99
C GLN A 1254 85.71 111.20 10.08
N LYS A 1255 87.05 111.31 10.12
CA LYS A 1255 87.77 111.96 11.21
C LYS A 1255 87.44 113.45 11.33
N THR A 1256 87.34 114.16 10.21
CA THR A 1256 86.94 115.58 10.16
C THR A 1256 85.55 115.82 10.74
N MET A 1257 84.60 114.93 10.41
CA MET A 1257 83.24 114.93 10.95
C MET A 1257 83.27 114.67 12.47
N LEU A 1258 83.97 113.61 12.91
CA LEU A 1258 84.10 113.27 14.34
C LEU A 1258 84.79 114.37 15.16
N GLU A 1259 85.76 115.08 14.59
CA GLU A 1259 86.40 116.23 15.23
C GLU A 1259 85.45 117.42 15.39
N SER A 1260 84.55 117.66 14.43
CA SER A 1260 83.52 118.71 14.50
C SER A 1260 82.34 118.36 15.40
N LEU A 1261 82.24 117.10 15.83
CA LEU A 1261 81.11 116.60 16.59
C LEU A 1261 81.08 117.22 18.01
N THR A 1262 79.91 117.73 18.36
CA THR A 1262 79.71 118.52 19.60
C THR A 1262 79.04 117.72 20.71
N ASP A 1263 78.15 116.80 20.36
CA ASP A 1263 77.42 115.93 21.28
C ASP A 1263 76.82 114.73 20.51
N ILE A 1264 76.34 113.71 21.22
CA ILE A 1264 75.54 112.61 20.68
C ILE A 1264 74.24 112.55 21.48
N ILE A 1265 73.11 112.66 20.78
CA ILE A 1265 71.79 112.75 21.39
C ILE A 1265 71.00 111.49 21.06
N VAL A 1266 70.62 110.75 22.09
CA VAL A 1266 69.79 109.54 21.98
C VAL A 1266 68.37 109.90 22.40
N HIS A 1267 67.42 109.76 21.48
CA HIS A 1267 66.00 109.89 21.76
C HIS A 1267 65.42 108.50 22.05
N VAL A 1268 65.15 108.23 23.32
CA VAL A 1268 64.55 106.98 23.76
C VAL A 1268 63.05 107.21 23.94
N CYS A 1269 62.25 106.64 23.05
CA CYS A 1269 60.81 106.54 23.24
C CYS A 1269 60.51 105.20 23.89
N TYR A 1270 60.04 105.22 25.13
CA TYR A 1270 59.71 104.01 25.89
C TYR A 1270 58.31 104.12 26.48
N THR A 1271 57.69 102.98 26.74
CA THR A 1271 56.45 102.87 27.51
C THR A 1271 56.75 102.44 28.94
N ALA A 1272 55.93 102.88 29.88
CA ALA A 1272 56.03 102.47 31.28
C ALA A 1272 54.63 102.42 31.94
N ARG A 1273 54.54 101.77 33.11
CA ARG A 1273 53.35 101.79 33.97
C ARG A 1273 53.67 102.45 35.30
N ALA A 1274 52.76 103.25 35.83
CA ALA A 1274 52.95 103.95 37.11
C ALA A 1274 52.81 102.97 38.30
N GLY A 1275 53.76 103.01 39.24
CA GLY A 1275 53.72 102.23 40.47
C GLY A 1275 52.62 102.74 41.40
N GLY A 1276 51.57 101.94 41.60
CA GLY A 1276 50.37 102.29 42.36
C GLY A 1276 49.08 102.33 41.53
N GLY A 1277 49.17 102.17 40.21
CA GLY A 1277 48.00 101.80 39.39
C GLY A 1277 47.65 100.34 39.68
N ALA A 1278 46.45 100.11 40.21
CA ALA A 1278 45.93 98.76 40.38
C ALA A 1278 45.84 98.06 39.02
N GLN A 1279 46.37 96.84 38.96
CA GLN A 1279 45.84 95.79 38.08
C GLN A 1279 45.10 94.79 38.95
#